data_AF-A0A2G5UMT9-F1
#
_entry.id   AF-A0A2G5UMT9-F1
#
_cell.length_a   1.000
_cell.length_b   1.000
_cell.length_c   1.000
_cell.angle_alpha   90.00
_cell.angle_beta   90.00
_cell.angle_gamma   90.00
#
_symmetry.space_group_name_H-M   'P 1'
#
loop_
_entity.id
_entity.type
_entity.pdbx_description
1 polymer ?
#
loop_
_entity_poly.entity_id
_entity_poly.type
_entity_poly.pdbx_seq_one_letter_code
_entity_poly.pdbx_strand_id
1 'polypeptide(L)'
;MFRVCNIFESTIEEYKASLVNAAKIQKSWVESWTVLKTPATALEPAFLPIFNDKLEINDELARKTAASFEYAKMQIEEIEAVAKNFDDSQLDILESAKGVDTYARFIDILMAEIGFRKIVNNKMAYTDEITNGMIQNFEMIKESSELSKTYATDLKPIQDLVESRNNIPKLSSDFTAGFPNGASDLEKLVKDVENTWILNRVKNETKLSGRLKKAFNPYIEFGKALKNVETVWKPLSGEVPSFVGPNAPGNINEVSDLIESLKACEEKVIGYPSVDTKDIETLSEWVNKLRDRAALLGNFGGLKEFKNLDTLKEDMNTNGKDDAGKIELAKSTIAKWRADPKRRSLMRAISSLSHHVDSSIQTIDSIPPLTRIDTSVVETPYKIIKAQKNYIEIYGCLSNLKKDTNQVKEMIELVRTVRSQPPSSGGKAVTAVLESQEVLKQVQGSIKNIKNVKVPESLALKKAFPNSREVSKKLGMPVRGLRAIQVCQESREGLNRLFQKTDELKNHNTALSNDVSLLKKPFASLFAEIDVFLKTVEKIKGIRTKREVLDFKSAGEIFNAAGKISDVNVDLKPIKEAIHTLNLGTSQKFAAEEKVVEKLEALNLEFSKFGFTDALPALEALDFFFGSFGVTVASLPLDPSNPSTSSNSSSNAFGGSQTAAESKPDVLMIGIVIFVTLAVLAFFAILIFCICKKRGKKKPAVDEKPSPKPDVSKTEFTKVNETEQPATPKPEDKPAPPPDATGENANPPSQNQEKPPEDQNKAGPAPSNQNVAAAEPPNPCPLPVEINDDDKNELGKTVVNQIQSYAQNNNKTPLEFCNTFYNSFHIDCAQFGENGENKFPNQRWAVSTKFLPGTMAEISGFEETDNFIDMNFITIGSRKWFMGQSPLCGREPKKVDTRPQFVAAIFLNKVGKVLQLMEFAWKKGGNNGYYPLKKNDEPMSHGAYKVETTDVIENYEQMKVYTLYKLTITHVESKKSHTLEVYKFTGWANDLYGPVHILMLLDYAGDDEKEKCNVLVHCNSGNGRTAVVVAVKYGIELCKRQKVTDLKTVLVPIREARFGAFENHRQVLIVLLAIVDKMLKITSRKRDDVYFSILFWRRRILNGCYHNFGDERMKTLKVTKYQKMAFLKKEKEKRIQYVASMAKDDKDAAEKIAKYNIKEDPGAMFKREEQKKKNKKDTEDKRKNADSKTPVIEEPVLGTLPEFLPQDSCLPEMSAPVVNAQDTSAPGNSVVHKATEVVEEPAPPTAPADVPNNSQNNTVVQPEASATNAP
;
A
#
# COMPACT_ATOMS: atom_id res chain seq x y z
N MET A 1 -6.43 -24.61 -38.52
CA MET A 1 -7.03 -24.06 -39.76
C MET A 1 -7.02 -25.02 -40.94
N PHE A 2 -5.90 -25.25 -41.65
CA PHE A 2 -5.89 -25.92 -42.97
C PHE A 2 -6.74 -27.19 -43.10
N ARG A 3 -6.45 -28.26 -42.31
CA ARG A 3 -7.25 -29.50 -42.30
C ARG A 3 -8.72 -29.32 -41.88
N VAL A 4 -9.01 -28.21 -41.21
CA VAL A 4 -10.27 -27.93 -40.52
C VAL A 4 -11.26 -27.20 -41.43
N CYS A 5 -10.76 -26.33 -42.32
CA CYS A 5 -11.57 -25.72 -43.38
C CYS A 5 -12.19 -26.79 -44.30
N ASN A 6 -11.59 -27.99 -44.39
CA ASN A 6 -12.08 -29.11 -45.20
C ASN A 6 -13.18 -29.95 -44.51
N ILE A 7 -13.42 -29.77 -43.20
CA ILE A 7 -14.50 -30.44 -42.45
C ILE A 7 -15.54 -29.46 -41.90
N PHE A 8 -15.34 -28.15 -42.10
CA PHE A 8 -16.32 -27.12 -41.72
C PHE A 8 -17.70 -27.38 -42.36
N GLU A 9 -17.73 -27.77 -43.63
CA GLU A 9 -18.95 -28.05 -44.39
C GLU A 9 -19.70 -29.30 -43.89
N SER A 10 -19.01 -30.32 -43.35
CA SER A 10 -19.71 -31.44 -42.69
C SER A 10 -20.19 -31.06 -41.29
N THR A 11 -19.33 -30.43 -40.49
CA THR A 11 -19.64 -30.09 -39.09
C THR A 11 -20.79 -29.08 -38.96
N ILE A 12 -20.94 -28.14 -39.90
CA ILE A 12 -22.07 -27.20 -39.87
C ILE A 12 -23.41 -27.87 -40.22
N GLU A 13 -23.44 -28.86 -41.10
CA GLU A 13 -24.67 -29.61 -41.42
C GLU A 13 -25.05 -30.58 -40.28
N GLU A 14 -24.08 -31.22 -39.63
CA GLU A 14 -24.29 -32.00 -38.40
C GLU A 14 -24.83 -31.11 -37.26
N TYR A 15 -24.34 -29.88 -37.15
CA TYR A 15 -24.87 -28.88 -36.22
C TYR A 15 -26.30 -28.44 -36.58
N LYS A 16 -26.60 -28.17 -37.87
CA LYS A 16 -27.97 -27.86 -38.36
C LYS A 16 -28.95 -28.99 -38.03
N ALA A 17 -28.56 -30.26 -38.23
CA ALA A 17 -29.37 -31.41 -37.84
C ALA A 17 -29.59 -31.50 -36.32
N SER A 18 -28.55 -31.21 -35.52
CA SER A 18 -28.62 -31.20 -34.06
C SER A 18 -29.53 -30.08 -33.52
N LEU A 19 -29.51 -28.89 -34.13
CA LEU A 19 -30.45 -27.79 -33.85
C LEU A 19 -31.90 -28.22 -34.08
N VAL A 20 -32.18 -28.88 -35.21
CA VAL A 20 -33.53 -29.36 -35.56
C VAL A 20 -34.04 -30.40 -34.56
N ASN A 21 -33.17 -31.24 -34.00
CA ASN A 21 -33.58 -32.18 -32.93
C ASN A 21 -33.74 -31.47 -31.58
N ALA A 22 -32.82 -30.59 -31.18
CA ALA A 22 -32.96 -29.77 -29.97
C ALA A 22 -34.23 -28.89 -29.97
N ALA A 23 -34.71 -28.47 -31.15
CA ALA A 23 -35.96 -27.71 -31.30
C ALA A 23 -37.24 -28.56 -31.14
N LYS A 24 -37.16 -29.90 -31.25
CA LYS A 24 -38.30 -30.82 -31.05
C LYS A 24 -38.55 -31.16 -29.58
N ILE A 25 -37.64 -30.80 -28.68
CA ILE A 25 -37.75 -31.05 -27.24
C ILE A 25 -39.02 -30.40 -26.68
N GLN A 26 -39.84 -31.17 -25.96
CA GLN A 26 -41.12 -30.70 -25.41
C GLN A 26 -41.14 -30.76 -23.89
N LYS A 27 -41.75 -29.74 -23.27
CA LYS A 27 -41.99 -29.69 -21.82
C LYS A 27 -42.84 -30.86 -21.31
N SER A 28 -43.79 -31.35 -22.12
CA SER A 28 -44.65 -32.51 -21.82
C SER A 28 -43.88 -33.77 -21.44
N TRP A 29 -42.62 -33.91 -21.87
CA TRP A 29 -41.80 -35.08 -21.55
C TRP A 29 -41.36 -35.09 -20.07
N VAL A 30 -41.30 -33.93 -19.39
CA VAL A 30 -40.96 -33.80 -17.96
C VAL A 30 -41.86 -34.64 -17.08
N GLU A 31 -43.17 -34.64 -17.36
CA GLU A 31 -44.17 -35.28 -16.52
C GLU A 31 -43.97 -36.80 -16.51
N SER A 32 -43.72 -37.39 -17.68
CA SER A 32 -43.36 -38.82 -17.84
C SER A 32 -42.05 -39.19 -17.15
N TRP A 33 -41.05 -38.31 -17.15
CA TRP A 33 -39.71 -38.64 -16.60
C TRP A 33 -39.62 -38.43 -15.09
N THR A 34 -40.39 -37.49 -14.54
CA THR A 34 -40.41 -37.21 -13.10
C THR A 34 -40.77 -38.45 -12.28
N VAL A 35 -41.59 -39.35 -12.84
CA VAL A 35 -41.98 -40.63 -12.22
C VAL A 35 -40.79 -41.56 -11.97
N LEU A 36 -39.73 -41.53 -12.81
CA LEU A 36 -38.53 -42.34 -12.60
C LEU A 36 -37.71 -41.91 -11.38
N LYS A 37 -37.84 -40.66 -10.93
CA LYS A 37 -36.96 -40.08 -9.90
C LYS A 37 -37.08 -40.81 -8.56
N THR A 38 -38.31 -41.09 -8.12
CA THR A 38 -38.59 -41.69 -6.82
C THR A 38 -37.94 -43.09 -6.68
N PRO A 39 -38.24 -44.08 -7.54
CA PRO A 39 -37.64 -45.40 -7.41
C PRO A 39 -36.14 -45.41 -7.70
N ALA A 40 -35.63 -44.58 -8.61
CA ALA A 40 -34.18 -44.46 -8.84
C ALA A 40 -33.43 -44.00 -7.58
N THR A 41 -33.99 -43.03 -6.84
CA THR A 41 -33.40 -42.52 -5.59
C THR A 41 -33.54 -43.54 -4.45
N ALA A 42 -34.65 -44.28 -4.38
CA ALA A 42 -34.88 -45.31 -3.37
C ALA A 42 -33.90 -46.51 -3.46
N LEU A 43 -33.35 -46.77 -4.66
CA LEU A 43 -32.43 -47.88 -4.90
C LEU A 43 -30.97 -47.61 -4.52
N GLU A 44 -30.54 -46.36 -4.50
CA GLU A 44 -29.14 -45.99 -4.26
C GLU A 44 -28.60 -46.56 -2.92
N PRO A 45 -29.30 -46.46 -1.78
CA PRO A 45 -28.81 -46.98 -0.49
C PRO A 45 -28.67 -48.51 -0.43
N ALA A 46 -29.49 -49.24 -1.20
CA ALA A 46 -29.46 -50.71 -1.24
C ALA A 46 -28.24 -51.24 -2.01
N PHE A 47 -27.85 -50.55 -3.09
CA PHE A 47 -26.81 -51.01 -4.01
C PHE A 47 -25.43 -50.40 -3.77
N LEU A 48 -25.33 -49.21 -3.18
CA LEU A 48 -24.03 -48.59 -2.88
C LEU A 48 -23.07 -49.48 -2.05
N PRO A 49 -23.53 -50.27 -1.04
CA PRO A 49 -22.66 -51.20 -0.32
C PRO A 49 -22.16 -52.38 -1.18
N ILE A 50 -22.96 -52.83 -2.16
CA ILE A 50 -22.65 -54.00 -3.00
C ILE A 50 -21.41 -53.71 -3.85
N PHE A 51 -21.32 -52.54 -4.47
CA PHE A 51 -20.25 -52.18 -5.41
C PHE A 51 -19.04 -51.47 -4.76
N ASN A 52 -19.02 -51.35 -3.43
CA ASN A 52 -17.83 -50.86 -2.74
C ASN A 52 -16.75 -51.95 -2.69
N ASP A 53 -15.85 -51.94 -3.67
CA ASP A 53 -14.73 -52.89 -3.80
C ASP A 53 -13.78 -52.90 -2.58
N LYS A 54 -13.89 -51.95 -1.62
CA LYS A 54 -13.16 -51.96 -0.33
C LYS A 54 -13.86 -52.72 0.80
N LEU A 55 -15.12 -53.16 0.61
CA LEU A 55 -15.83 -54.01 1.57
C LEU A 55 -15.68 -55.48 1.16
N GLU A 56 -15.13 -56.31 2.04
CA GLU A 56 -15.07 -57.75 1.87
C GLU A 56 -16.48 -58.37 1.84
N ILE A 57 -16.66 -59.45 1.06
CA ILE A 57 -17.93 -60.16 0.96
C ILE A 57 -18.07 -61.09 2.18
N ASN A 58 -18.73 -60.60 3.22
CA ASN A 58 -18.90 -61.31 4.50
C ASN A 58 -20.38 -61.43 4.90
N ASP A 59 -20.65 -62.21 5.95
CA ASP A 59 -22.01 -62.49 6.45
C ASP A 59 -22.76 -61.24 6.94
N GLU A 60 -22.07 -60.16 7.33
CA GLU A 60 -22.73 -58.91 7.75
C GLU A 60 -23.22 -58.12 6.54
N LEU A 61 -22.36 -57.94 5.52
CA LEU A 61 -22.72 -57.32 4.25
C LEU A 61 -23.84 -58.13 3.56
N ALA A 62 -23.69 -59.46 3.48
CA ALA A 62 -24.67 -60.34 2.87
C ALA A 62 -26.04 -60.28 3.56
N ARG A 63 -26.11 -60.20 4.90
CA ARG A 63 -27.38 -60.02 5.63
C ARG A 63 -28.05 -58.68 5.31
N LYS A 64 -27.29 -57.57 5.31
CA LYS A 64 -27.83 -56.24 4.98
C LYS A 64 -28.32 -56.18 3.52
N THR A 65 -27.57 -56.77 2.60
CA THR A 65 -27.96 -56.90 1.18
C THR A 65 -29.20 -57.77 1.01
N ALA A 66 -29.26 -58.97 1.62
CA ALA A 66 -30.42 -59.85 1.56
C ALA A 66 -31.71 -59.18 2.08
N ALA A 67 -31.63 -58.44 3.19
CA ALA A 67 -32.74 -57.67 3.74
C ALA A 67 -33.24 -56.54 2.82
N SER A 68 -32.43 -56.11 1.85
CA SER A 68 -32.81 -55.06 0.88
C SER A 68 -33.42 -55.60 -0.42
N PHE A 69 -33.27 -56.89 -0.73
CA PHE A 69 -33.61 -57.46 -2.05
C PHE A 69 -35.09 -57.34 -2.42
N GLU A 70 -36.03 -57.54 -1.50
CA GLU A 70 -37.46 -57.46 -1.80
C GLU A 70 -37.91 -56.01 -2.10
N TYR A 71 -37.39 -55.03 -1.34
CA TYR A 71 -37.62 -53.61 -1.60
C TYR A 71 -36.93 -53.15 -2.90
N ALA A 72 -35.70 -53.60 -3.14
CA ALA A 72 -34.96 -53.27 -4.35
C ALA A 72 -35.62 -53.85 -5.61
N LYS A 73 -36.17 -55.06 -5.53
CA LYS A 73 -36.95 -55.67 -6.60
C LYS A 73 -38.21 -54.86 -6.94
N MET A 74 -38.97 -54.44 -5.94
CA MET A 74 -40.17 -53.61 -6.11
C MET A 74 -39.86 -52.29 -6.86
N GLN A 75 -38.79 -51.58 -6.47
CA GLN A 75 -38.40 -50.33 -7.12
C GLN A 75 -37.79 -50.55 -8.52
N ILE A 76 -37.18 -51.71 -8.79
CA ILE A 76 -36.76 -52.13 -10.14
C ILE A 76 -37.96 -52.42 -11.04
N GLU A 77 -39.00 -53.06 -10.50
CA GLU A 77 -40.26 -53.32 -11.23
C GLU A 77 -41.00 -52.02 -11.57
N GLU A 78 -40.97 -51.01 -10.69
CA GLU A 78 -41.44 -49.65 -10.98
C GLU A 78 -40.63 -48.96 -12.10
N ILE A 79 -39.29 -48.98 -12.03
CA ILE A 79 -38.43 -48.40 -13.08
C ILE A 79 -38.69 -49.08 -14.43
N GLU A 80 -38.81 -50.41 -14.46
CA GLU A 80 -39.06 -51.15 -15.69
C GLU A 80 -40.45 -50.88 -16.28
N ALA A 81 -41.49 -50.84 -15.44
CA ALA A 81 -42.85 -50.51 -15.87
C ALA A 81 -42.94 -49.08 -16.44
N VAL A 82 -42.24 -48.13 -15.83
CA VAL A 82 -42.19 -46.73 -16.30
C VAL A 82 -41.34 -46.62 -17.57
N ALA A 83 -40.16 -47.27 -17.64
CA ALA A 83 -39.28 -47.27 -18.80
C ALA A 83 -39.91 -47.88 -20.07
N LYS A 84 -40.77 -48.90 -19.93
CA LYS A 84 -41.51 -49.50 -21.04
C LYS A 84 -42.47 -48.52 -21.75
N ASN A 85 -42.88 -47.45 -21.09
CA ASN A 85 -43.78 -46.43 -21.67
C ASN A 85 -43.04 -45.28 -22.39
N PHE A 86 -41.70 -45.33 -22.49
CA PHE A 86 -40.92 -44.33 -23.21
C PHE A 86 -40.88 -44.61 -24.71
N ASP A 87 -41.27 -43.62 -25.50
CA ASP A 87 -40.99 -43.57 -26.94
C ASP A 87 -39.47 -43.42 -27.16
N ASP A 88 -38.88 -44.36 -27.89
CA ASP A 88 -37.45 -44.33 -28.23
C ASP A 88 -37.06 -43.11 -29.07
N SER A 89 -38.01 -42.51 -29.82
CA SER A 89 -37.76 -41.29 -30.59
C SER A 89 -37.43 -40.08 -29.71
N GLN A 90 -37.99 -40.02 -28.49
CA GLN A 90 -37.67 -38.98 -27.51
C GLN A 90 -36.22 -39.11 -27.02
N LEU A 91 -35.76 -40.34 -26.80
CA LEU A 91 -34.39 -40.62 -26.36
C LEU A 91 -33.37 -40.23 -27.44
N ASP A 92 -33.65 -40.61 -28.69
CA ASP A 92 -32.79 -40.29 -29.85
C ASP A 92 -32.71 -38.78 -30.11
N ILE A 93 -33.81 -38.04 -29.88
CA ILE A 93 -33.83 -36.58 -29.95
C ILE A 93 -32.95 -35.95 -28.86
N LEU A 94 -32.95 -36.47 -27.64
CA LEU A 94 -32.14 -35.94 -26.53
C LEU A 94 -30.66 -36.24 -26.69
N GLU A 95 -30.32 -37.44 -27.16
CA GLU A 95 -28.94 -37.81 -27.47
C GLU A 95 -28.40 -36.94 -28.63
N SER A 96 -29.21 -36.70 -29.66
CA SER A 96 -28.90 -35.72 -30.73
C SER A 96 -28.72 -34.30 -30.20
N ALA A 97 -29.62 -33.83 -29.32
CA ALA A 97 -29.58 -32.48 -28.76
C ALA A 97 -28.37 -32.28 -27.83
N LYS A 98 -27.93 -33.33 -27.13
CA LYS A 98 -26.69 -33.33 -26.35
C LYS A 98 -25.43 -33.33 -27.24
N GLY A 99 -25.52 -33.88 -28.46
CA GLY A 99 -24.48 -33.80 -29.49
C GLY A 99 -24.15 -32.39 -29.97
N VAL A 100 -25.00 -31.39 -29.70
CA VAL A 100 -24.81 -29.97 -30.09
C VAL A 100 -23.42 -29.43 -29.73
N ASP A 101 -22.83 -29.79 -28.58
CA ASP A 101 -21.47 -29.37 -28.23
C ASP A 101 -20.37 -29.94 -29.16
N THR A 102 -20.49 -31.22 -29.53
CA THR A 102 -19.53 -31.88 -30.42
C THR A 102 -19.48 -31.21 -31.78
N TYR A 103 -20.65 -30.78 -32.29
CA TYR A 103 -20.78 -30.13 -33.58
C TYR A 103 -20.62 -28.60 -33.52
N ALA A 104 -20.82 -27.95 -32.36
CA ALA A 104 -20.62 -26.50 -32.18
C ALA A 104 -19.22 -26.00 -32.56
N ARG A 105 -18.23 -26.90 -32.55
CA ARG A 105 -16.82 -26.68 -32.86
C ARG A 105 -16.54 -25.76 -34.06
N PHE A 106 -17.38 -25.75 -35.09
CA PHE A 106 -17.20 -24.87 -36.26
C PHE A 106 -17.08 -23.38 -35.86
N ILE A 107 -17.76 -22.94 -34.79
CA ILE A 107 -17.68 -21.56 -34.32
C ILE A 107 -16.37 -21.29 -33.58
N ASP A 108 -15.89 -22.25 -32.78
CA ASP A 108 -14.61 -22.15 -32.06
C ASP A 108 -13.44 -21.99 -33.05
N ILE A 109 -13.54 -22.71 -34.18
CA ILE A 109 -12.60 -22.68 -35.29
C ILE A 109 -12.61 -21.31 -35.99
N LEU A 110 -13.78 -20.75 -36.27
CA LEU A 110 -13.90 -19.40 -36.85
C LEU A 110 -13.45 -18.31 -35.87
N MET A 111 -13.77 -18.42 -34.59
CA MET A 111 -13.36 -17.44 -33.57
C MET A 111 -11.84 -17.45 -33.35
N ALA A 112 -11.19 -18.61 -33.42
CA ALA A 112 -9.73 -18.71 -33.39
C ALA A 112 -9.07 -18.09 -34.65
N GLU A 113 -9.69 -18.28 -35.82
CA GLU A 113 -9.25 -17.67 -37.09
C GLU A 113 -9.38 -16.14 -37.06
N ILE A 114 -10.54 -15.64 -36.62
CA ILE A 114 -10.80 -14.21 -36.40
C ILE A 114 -9.83 -13.62 -35.37
N GLY A 115 -9.56 -14.34 -34.28
CA GLY A 115 -8.59 -13.94 -33.25
C GLY A 115 -7.17 -13.81 -33.82
N PHE A 116 -6.71 -14.80 -34.57
CA PHE A 116 -5.43 -14.74 -35.29
C PHE A 116 -5.39 -13.58 -36.28
N ARG A 117 -6.40 -13.47 -37.16
CA ARG A 117 -6.47 -12.42 -38.18
C ARG A 117 -6.51 -11.02 -37.59
N LYS A 118 -7.17 -10.81 -36.44
CA LYS A 118 -7.16 -9.52 -35.71
C LYS A 118 -5.78 -9.14 -35.17
N ILE A 119 -4.89 -10.10 -34.93
CA ILE A 119 -3.50 -9.85 -34.50
C ILE A 119 -2.58 -9.55 -35.70
N VAL A 120 -2.75 -10.29 -36.82
CA VAL A 120 -1.88 -10.19 -38.00
C VAL A 120 -2.44 -9.31 -39.13
N ASN A 121 -3.47 -8.50 -38.89
CA ASN A 121 -4.25 -7.81 -39.95
C ASN A 121 -3.47 -6.83 -40.85
N ASN A 122 -2.23 -6.49 -40.50
CA ASN A 122 -1.33 -5.68 -41.31
C ASN A 122 -0.08 -6.50 -41.65
N LYS A 123 0.29 -6.58 -42.93
CA LYS A 123 1.52 -7.26 -43.36
C LYS A 123 2.73 -6.51 -42.79
N MET A 124 3.62 -7.21 -42.09
CA MET A 124 4.84 -6.59 -41.57
C MET A 124 5.81 -6.24 -42.70
N ALA A 125 6.34 -5.01 -42.66
CA ALA A 125 7.41 -4.56 -43.54
C ALA A 125 8.76 -5.10 -43.02
N TYR A 126 9.09 -6.35 -43.36
CA TYR A 126 10.35 -7.02 -43.02
C TYR A 126 11.54 -6.45 -43.82
N THR A 127 11.91 -5.20 -43.56
CA THR A 127 13.17 -4.64 -44.08
C THR A 127 14.35 -5.37 -43.44
N ASP A 128 15.45 -5.47 -44.19
CA ASP A 128 16.66 -6.11 -43.69
C ASP A 128 17.29 -5.28 -42.55
N GLU A 129 17.09 -3.96 -42.55
CA GLU A 129 17.45 -3.07 -41.43
C GLU A 129 16.74 -3.45 -40.13
N ILE A 130 15.41 -3.67 -40.16
CA ILE A 130 14.64 -4.09 -38.98
C ILE A 130 15.04 -5.51 -38.54
N THR A 131 15.27 -6.41 -39.50
CA THR A 131 15.60 -7.81 -39.23
C THR A 131 17.00 -7.94 -38.62
N ASN A 132 18.01 -7.33 -39.25
CA ASN A 132 19.39 -7.28 -38.75
C ASN A 132 19.48 -6.52 -37.42
N GLY A 133 18.73 -5.44 -37.26
CA GLY A 133 18.63 -4.72 -36.00
C GLY A 133 18.06 -5.57 -34.87
N MET A 134 17.12 -6.49 -35.14
CA MET A 134 16.64 -7.44 -34.13
C MET A 134 17.71 -8.49 -33.78
N ILE A 135 18.40 -9.05 -34.78
CA ILE A 135 19.49 -10.03 -34.58
C ILE A 135 20.61 -9.43 -33.74
N GLN A 136 21.08 -8.22 -34.05
CA GLN A 136 22.10 -7.50 -33.27
C GLN A 136 21.71 -7.30 -31.80
N ASN A 137 20.43 -7.07 -31.51
CA ASN A 137 19.96 -6.96 -30.12
C ASN A 137 19.96 -8.31 -29.39
N PHE A 138 19.86 -9.43 -30.10
CA PHE A 138 20.02 -10.77 -29.52
C PHE A 138 21.50 -11.08 -29.28
N GLU A 139 22.39 -10.68 -30.20
CA GLU A 139 23.86 -10.82 -30.08
C GLU A 139 24.36 -10.11 -28.83
N MET A 140 24.03 -8.81 -28.67
CA MET A 140 24.41 -8.02 -27.50
C MET A 140 23.94 -8.62 -26.16
N ILE A 141 22.77 -9.28 -26.13
CA ILE A 141 22.25 -9.94 -24.93
C ILE A 141 22.96 -11.25 -24.66
N LYS A 142 23.28 -12.04 -25.70
CA LYS A 142 24.10 -13.24 -25.56
C LYS A 142 25.48 -12.91 -25.00
N GLU A 143 26.16 -11.93 -25.59
CA GLU A 143 27.47 -11.43 -25.12
C GLU A 143 27.39 -10.96 -23.66
N SER A 144 26.38 -10.15 -23.32
CA SER A 144 26.16 -9.68 -21.94
C SER A 144 25.92 -10.83 -20.95
N SER A 145 25.24 -11.89 -21.38
CA SER A 145 24.99 -13.10 -20.59
C SER A 145 26.27 -13.92 -20.37
N GLU A 146 27.11 -14.05 -21.39
CA GLU A 146 28.41 -14.75 -21.33
C GLU A 146 29.44 -13.97 -20.50
N LEU A 147 29.50 -12.65 -20.63
CA LEU A 147 30.30 -11.77 -19.78
C LEU A 147 29.84 -11.84 -18.32
N SER A 148 28.53 -11.86 -18.07
CA SER A 148 27.99 -11.95 -16.71
C SER A 148 28.28 -13.30 -16.04
N LYS A 149 28.24 -14.42 -16.78
CA LYS A 149 28.68 -15.75 -16.28
C LYS A 149 30.15 -15.74 -15.88
N THR A 150 30.99 -15.01 -16.63
CA THR A 150 32.45 -14.95 -16.41
C THR A 150 32.81 -14.30 -15.07
N TYR A 151 32.12 -13.23 -14.68
CA TYR A 151 32.38 -12.51 -13.42
C TYR A 151 31.48 -12.94 -12.23
N ALA A 152 30.62 -13.95 -12.42
CA ALA A 152 29.65 -14.37 -11.40
C ALA A 152 30.32 -14.82 -10.08
N THR A 153 31.50 -15.43 -10.13
CA THR A 153 32.27 -15.83 -8.93
C THR A 153 32.79 -14.65 -8.12
N ASP A 154 33.14 -13.56 -8.79
CA ASP A 154 33.85 -12.42 -8.20
C ASP A 154 32.85 -11.40 -7.63
N LEU A 155 31.68 -11.30 -8.27
CA LEU A 155 30.56 -10.48 -7.83
C LEU A 155 29.77 -11.14 -6.69
N LYS A 156 29.77 -12.48 -6.60
CA LYS A 156 29.00 -13.20 -5.58
C LYS A 156 29.32 -12.80 -4.13
N PRO A 157 30.58 -12.69 -3.66
CA PRO A 157 30.87 -12.27 -2.27
C PRO A 157 30.34 -10.86 -1.93
N ILE A 158 30.18 -10.01 -2.95
CA ILE A 158 29.62 -8.66 -2.82
C ILE A 158 28.10 -8.76 -2.69
N GLN A 159 27.46 -9.60 -3.51
CA GLN A 159 26.03 -9.88 -3.43
C GLN A 159 25.67 -10.55 -2.08
N ASP A 160 26.38 -11.62 -1.68
CA ASP A 160 26.20 -12.31 -0.39
C ASP A 160 26.30 -11.32 0.79
N LEU A 161 27.25 -10.37 0.73
CA LEU A 161 27.44 -9.36 1.76
C LEU A 161 26.31 -8.32 1.78
N VAL A 162 25.86 -7.83 0.62
CA VAL A 162 24.71 -6.91 0.50
C VAL A 162 23.42 -7.57 0.98
N GLU A 163 23.15 -8.80 0.54
CA GLU A 163 21.99 -9.59 0.98
C GLU A 163 22.01 -9.85 2.49
N SER A 164 23.16 -10.17 3.09
CA SER A 164 23.31 -10.39 4.54
C SER A 164 22.99 -9.15 5.39
N ARG A 165 23.24 -7.95 4.85
CA ARG A 165 22.92 -6.67 5.51
C ARG A 165 21.42 -6.37 5.43
N ASN A 166 20.78 -6.72 4.32
CA ASN A 166 19.34 -6.54 4.14
C ASN A 166 18.53 -7.65 4.86
N ASN A 167 19.08 -8.86 5.01
CA ASN A 167 18.42 -10.05 5.58
C ASN A 167 19.07 -10.55 6.88
N ILE A 168 19.20 -9.66 7.87
CA ILE A 168 19.77 -9.90 9.21
C ILE A 168 19.41 -11.28 9.84
N PRO A 169 18.16 -11.79 9.78
CA PRO A 169 17.82 -13.09 10.39
C PRO A 169 18.62 -14.29 9.87
N LYS A 170 19.14 -14.23 8.62
CA LYS A 170 19.88 -15.34 7.99
C LYS A 170 21.36 -15.39 8.38
N LEU A 171 21.86 -14.46 9.21
CA LEU A 171 23.23 -14.45 9.72
C LEU A 171 23.47 -15.53 10.79
N SER A 172 24.00 -16.67 10.35
CA SER A 172 24.58 -17.69 11.24
C SER A 172 25.77 -17.11 12.02
N SER A 173 25.79 -17.31 13.34
CA SER A 173 26.93 -16.92 14.18
C SER A 173 26.94 -17.68 15.51
N ASP A 174 28.12 -18.08 15.97
CA ASP A 174 28.28 -18.81 17.24
C ASP A 174 28.02 -18.02 18.52
N PHE A 175 27.93 -16.70 18.49
CA PHE A 175 28.01 -15.86 19.69
C PHE A 175 26.71 -15.10 20.00
N THR A 176 26.48 -13.94 19.38
CA THR A 176 25.30 -13.09 19.63
C THR A 176 24.69 -12.58 18.32
N ALA A 177 23.72 -11.66 18.36
CA ALA A 177 23.32 -10.90 17.16
C ALA A 177 24.49 -10.06 16.58
N GLY A 178 25.55 -9.79 17.35
CA GLY A 178 26.62 -8.89 16.95
C GLY A 178 26.15 -7.44 16.91
N PHE A 179 26.45 -6.77 15.80
CA PHE A 179 26.03 -5.39 15.51
C PHE A 179 25.22 -5.39 14.20
N PRO A 180 23.98 -5.92 14.20
CA PRO A 180 23.19 -6.13 12.99
C PRO A 180 22.84 -4.82 12.26
N ASN A 181 22.72 -3.71 12.97
CA ASN A 181 22.54 -2.36 12.43
C ASN A 181 23.89 -1.63 12.22
N GLY A 182 24.99 -2.39 12.14
CA GLY A 182 26.33 -1.91 11.77
C GLY A 182 26.87 -0.81 12.69
N ALA A 183 27.19 0.35 12.13
CA ALA A 183 27.77 1.45 12.91
C ALA A 183 26.81 1.99 13.99
N SER A 184 25.50 1.87 13.79
CA SER A 184 24.49 2.35 14.74
C SER A 184 24.56 1.62 16.09
N ASP A 185 24.71 0.29 16.08
CA ASP A 185 24.80 -0.49 17.32
C ASP A 185 26.15 -0.27 18.04
N LEU A 186 27.22 0.04 17.29
CA LEU A 186 28.52 0.43 17.86
C LEU A 186 28.45 1.82 18.53
N GLU A 187 27.76 2.79 17.92
CA GLU A 187 27.46 4.08 18.56
C GLU A 187 26.52 3.93 19.76
N LYS A 188 25.61 2.94 19.74
CA LYS A 188 24.70 2.65 20.83
C LYS A 188 25.40 1.97 22.02
N LEU A 189 26.34 1.05 21.79
CA LEU A 189 27.11 0.37 22.85
C LEU A 189 27.77 1.36 23.82
N VAL A 190 28.26 2.49 23.31
CA VAL A 190 28.90 3.56 24.10
C VAL A 190 27.90 4.40 24.91
N LYS A 191 26.60 4.35 24.57
CA LYS A 191 25.49 4.99 25.30
C LYS A 191 24.80 4.02 26.28
N ASP A 192 24.69 2.73 25.92
CA ASP A 192 24.02 1.72 26.74
C ASP A 192 24.75 1.51 28.10
N VAL A 193 26.07 1.70 28.17
CA VAL A 193 26.83 1.71 29.43
C VAL A 193 26.49 2.86 30.39
N GLU A 194 25.78 3.89 29.92
CA GLU A 194 25.28 5.01 30.71
C GLU A 194 23.80 4.81 31.11
N ASN A 195 23.18 3.69 30.74
CA ASN A 195 21.78 3.41 30.97
C ASN A 195 21.51 2.99 32.43
N THR A 196 20.49 3.57 33.04
CA THR A 196 20.11 3.40 34.46
C THR A 196 19.93 1.93 34.87
N TRP A 197 19.46 1.04 33.97
CA TRP A 197 19.35 -0.39 34.32
C TRP A 197 20.70 -1.10 34.52
N ILE A 198 21.78 -0.57 33.96
CA ILE A 198 23.17 -1.00 34.21
C ILE A 198 23.75 -0.28 35.42
N LEU A 199 23.54 1.04 35.54
CA LEU A 199 24.05 1.84 36.66
C LEU A 199 23.60 1.27 38.00
N ASN A 200 22.30 1.03 38.17
CA ASN A 200 21.67 0.50 39.39
C ASN A 200 22.15 -0.93 39.78
N ARG A 201 23.10 -1.54 39.06
CA ARG A 201 23.70 -2.85 39.38
C ARG A 201 24.99 -2.76 40.20
N VAL A 202 25.65 -1.60 40.29
CA VAL A 202 27.00 -1.53 40.89
C VAL A 202 27.22 -0.29 41.75
N LYS A 203 27.79 -0.48 42.95
CA LYS A 203 28.16 0.61 43.85
C LYS A 203 29.19 1.54 43.19
N ASN A 204 29.03 2.85 43.36
CA ASN A 204 29.81 3.93 42.70
C ASN A 204 29.55 4.09 41.19
N GLU A 205 28.29 3.90 40.77
CA GLU A 205 27.73 4.04 39.42
C GLU A 205 28.45 5.03 38.50
N THR A 206 28.52 6.31 38.88
CA THR A 206 29.08 7.40 38.05
C THR A 206 30.56 7.21 37.73
N LYS A 207 31.34 6.70 38.69
CA LYS A 207 32.78 6.44 38.52
C LYS A 207 33.01 5.21 37.64
N LEU A 208 32.10 4.24 37.67
CA LEU A 208 32.19 3.02 36.86
C LEU A 208 31.81 3.27 35.41
N SER A 209 30.71 3.99 35.17
CA SER A 209 30.23 4.37 33.83
C SER A 209 31.31 5.08 33.01
N GLY A 210 31.95 6.12 33.57
CA GLY A 210 33.03 6.85 32.88
C GLY A 210 34.25 5.97 32.52
N ARG A 211 34.52 4.92 33.30
CA ARG A 211 35.61 3.96 33.03
C ARG A 211 35.18 2.86 32.03
N LEU A 212 33.92 2.42 32.03
CA LEU A 212 33.33 1.58 30.97
C LEU A 212 33.39 2.30 29.62
N LYS A 213 33.01 3.58 29.58
CA LYS A 213 33.10 4.42 28.40
C LYS A 213 34.53 4.51 27.86
N LYS A 214 35.52 4.80 28.74
CA LYS A 214 36.95 4.72 28.39
C LYS A 214 37.37 3.32 27.87
N ALA A 215 36.85 2.24 28.43
CA ALA A 215 37.16 0.87 28.00
C ALA A 215 36.67 0.54 26.58
N PHE A 216 35.52 1.09 26.17
CA PHE A 216 34.90 0.86 24.85
C PHE A 216 35.33 1.87 23.77
N ASN A 217 35.99 2.98 24.12
CA ASN A 217 36.51 3.98 23.16
C ASN A 217 37.20 3.39 21.89
N PRO A 218 38.01 2.31 21.95
CA PRO A 218 38.63 1.74 20.74
C PRO A 218 37.64 1.25 19.67
N TYR A 219 36.40 0.94 20.03
CA TYR A 219 35.35 0.55 19.09
C TYR A 219 34.74 1.75 18.33
N ILE A 220 34.95 3.00 18.80
CA ILE A 220 34.42 4.21 18.16
C ILE A 220 35.08 4.43 16.78
N GLU A 221 36.39 4.22 16.65
CA GLU A 221 37.08 4.40 15.37
C GLU A 221 36.71 3.29 14.35
N PHE A 222 36.43 2.08 14.83
CA PHE A 222 35.85 1.02 13.99
C PHE A 222 34.41 1.36 13.57
N GLY A 223 33.58 1.88 14.48
CA GLY A 223 32.23 2.37 14.16
C GLY A 223 32.23 3.48 13.10
N LYS A 224 33.13 4.48 13.23
CA LYS A 224 33.34 5.52 12.21
C LYS A 224 33.78 4.95 10.86
N ALA A 225 34.78 4.08 10.84
CA ALA A 225 35.26 3.45 9.61
C ALA A 225 34.15 2.63 8.93
N LEU A 226 33.36 1.88 9.72
CA LEU A 226 32.21 1.13 9.23
C LEU A 226 31.16 2.08 8.63
N LYS A 227 30.82 3.18 9.32
CA LYS A 227 29.85 4.20 8.89
C LYS A 227 30.18 4.80 7.52
N ASN A 228 31.46 4.93 7.19
CA ASN A 228 31.90 5.36 5.85
C ASN A 228 31.48 4.33 4.78
N VAL A 229 31.66 3.03 5.02
CA VAL A 229 31.21 1.96 4.11
C VAL A 229 29.68 1.97 3.95
N GLU A 230 28.92 2.15 5.03
CA GLU A 230 27.44 2.21 4.95
C GLU A 230 26.95 3.45 4.18
N THR A 231 27.72 4.54 4.22
CA THR A 231 27.44 5.76 3.46
C THR A 231 27.68 5.54 1.96
N VAL A 232 28.80 4.91 1.58
CA VAL A 232 29.12 4.58 0.19
C VAL A 232 28.13 3.53 -0.36
N TRP A 233 27.74 2.55 0.44
CA TRP A 233 26.77 1.50 0.06
C TRP A 233 25.30 1.89 0.24
N LYS A 234 24.98 3.16 0.56
CA LYS A 234 23.60 3.65 0.61
C LYS A 234 22.79 3.44 -0.70
N PRO A 235 23.39 3.44 -1.92
CA PRO A 235 22.69 3.03 -3.14
C PRO A 235 22.29 1.54 -3.21
N LEU A 236 22.83 0.70 -2.32
CA LEU A 236 22.58 -0.75 -2.24
C LEU A 236 21.55 -1.13 -1.14
N SER A 237 20.92 -0.17 -0.49
CA SER A 237 19.89 -0.45 0.54
C SER A 237 18.50 -0.61 -0.11
N GLY A 238 18.05 -1.85 -0.30
CA GLY A 238 16.76 -2.19 -0.90
C GLY A 238 16.77 -3.55 -1.58
N GLU A 239 15.82 -3.78 -2.49
CA GLU A 239 15.93 -4.85 -3.50
C GLU A 239 17.10 -4.49 -4.44
N VAL A 240 18.22 -5.20 -4.31
CA VAL A 240 19.38 -5.02 -5.18
C VAL A 240 19.25 -5.99 -6.35
N PRO A 241 19.33 -5.52 -7.61
CA PRO A 241 19.34 -6.40 -8.77
C PRO A 241 20.47 -7.42 -8.67
N SER A 242 20.21 -8.67 -9.06
CA SER A 242 21.25 -9.69 -9.19
C SER A 242 22.40 -9.15 -10.02
N PHE A 243 23.63 -9.25 -9.49
CA PHE A 243 24.84 -8.86 -10.23
C PHE A 243 25.15 -9.87 -11.35
N VAL A 244 24.49 -11.04 -11.33
CA VAL A 244 24.44 -12.01 -12.42
C VAL A 244 23.17 -11.80 -13.24
N GLY A 245 23.32 -11.50 -14.53
CA GLY A 245 22.22 -11.28 -15.47
C GLY A 245 21.51 -12.58 -15.89
N PRO A 246 20.36 -12.45 -16.56
CA PRO A 246 19.61 -13.61 -17.09
C PRO A 246 20.41 -14.41 -18.12
N ASN A 247 20.11 -15.71 -18.20
CA ASN A 247 20.63 -16.58 -19.24
C ASN A 247 19.92 -16.32 -20.57
N ALA A 248 20.66 -16.03 -21.64
CA ALA A 248 20.13 -16.04 -22.99
C ALA A 248 19.75 -17.49 -23.40
N PRO A 249 18.55 -17.73 -23.95
CA PRO A 249 18.10 -19.06 -24.36
C PRO A 249 18.66 -19.47 -25.74
N GLY A 250 18.98 -20.76 -25.88
CA GLY A 250 19.25 -21.40 -27.17
C GLY A 250 20.52 -20.95 -27.90
N ASN A 251 20.60 -21.32 -29.18
CA ASN A 251 21.66 -20.93 -30.11
C ASN A 251 21.15 -19.80 -31.00
N ILE A 252 21.85 -18.66 -31.01
CA ILE A 252 21.41 -17.47 -31.75
C ILE A 252 21.26 -17.70 -33.26
N ASN A 253 22.08 -18.58 -33.84
CA ASN A 253 21.96 -18.93 -35.26
C ASN A 253 20.64 -19.67 -35.54
N GLU A 254 20.24 -20.59 -34.66
CA GLU A 254 18.97 -21.33 -34.78
C GLU A 254 17.75 -20.42 -34.59
N VAL A 255 17.88 -19.39 -33.75
CA VAL A 255 16.88 -18.32 -33.59
C VAL A 255 16.80 -17.45 -34.86
N SER A 256 17.93 -17.15 -35.51
CA SER A 256 17.99 -16.42 -36.77
C SER A 256 17.32 -17.19 -37.93
N ASP A 257 17.68 -18.47 -38.12
CA ASP A 257 17.03 -19.38 -39.08
C ASP A 257 15.49 -19.36 -38.93
N LEU A 258 15.02 -19.25 -37.69
CA LEU A 258 13.62 -19.37 -37.34
C LEU A 258 12.86 -18.05 -37.55
N ILE A 259 13.53 -16.89 -37.43
CA ILE A 259 13.00 -15.60 -37.87
C ILE A 259 12.82 -15.59 -39.40
N GLU A 260 13.83 -16.04 -40.15
CA GLU A 260 13.74 -16.17 -41.61
C GLU A 260 12.62 -17.14 -42.04
N SER A 261 12.51 -18.28 -41.34
CA SER A 261 11.44 -19.26 -41.57
C SER A 261 10.04 -18.68 -41.31
N LEU A 262 9.90 -17.79 -40.31
CA LEU A 262 8.63 -17.09 -40.03
C LEU A 262 8.34 -16.00 -41.08
N LYS A 263 9.33 -15.19 -41.48
CA LYS A 263 9.25 -14.22 -42.59
C LYS A 263 8.77 -14.89 -43.88
N ALA A 264 9.38 -16.03 -44.25
CA ALA A 264 9.01 -16.81 -45.42
C ALA A 264 7.60 -17.46 -45.37
N CYS A 265 6.97 -17.53 -44.20
CA CYS A 265 5.55 -17.90 -44.08
C CYS A 265 4.61 -16.71 -44.31
N GLU A 266 4.94 -15.51 -43.84
CA GLU A 266 4.10 -14.32 -44.04
C GLU A 266 4.27 -13.71 -45.45
N GLU A 267 5.46 -13.79 -46.07
CA GLU A 267 5.72 -13.24 -47.40
C GLU A 267 4.70 -13.70 -48.46
N LYS A 268 4.24 -14.95 -48.35
CA LYS A 268 3.23 -15.59 -49.22
C LYS A 268 1.83 -14.97 -49.11
N VAL A 269 1.52 -14.30 -47.99
CA VAL A 269 0.24 -13.61 -47.80
C VAL A 269 0.23 -12.33 -48.63
N ILE A 270 -0.57 -12.32 -49.71
CA ILE A 270 -0.76 -11.12 -50.55
C ILE A 270 -1.70 -10.10 -49.87
N GLY A 271 -2.64 -10.58 -49.06
CA GLY A 271 -3.53 -9.76 -48.24
C GLY A 271 -4.34 -10.62 -47.27
N TYR A 272 -4.95 -9.99 -46.28
CA TYR A 272 -5.77 -10.64 -45.25
C TYR A 272 -7.27 -10.51 -45.57
N PRO A 273 -8.12 -11.51 -45.25
CA PRO A 273 -9.56 -11.43 -45.48
C PRO A 273 -10.22 -10.26 -44.72
N SER A 274 -10.84 -9.32 -45.46
CA SER A 274 -11.77 -8.36 -44.88
C SER A 274 -13.17 -8.97 -44.84
N VAL A 275 -13.69 -9.19 -43.64
CA VAL A 275 -14.95 -9.89 -43.38
C VAL A 275 -15.55 -9.30 -42.11
N ASP A 276 -16.84 -8.96 -42.10
CA ASP A 276 -17.50 -8.55 -40.85
C ASP A 276 -17.57 -9.75 -39.89
N THR A 277 -17.26 -9.49 -38.62
CA THR A 277 -17.17 -10.49 -37.56
C THR A 277 -18.24 -10.31 -36.49
N LYS A 278 -18.98 -9.21 -36.51
CA LYS A 278 -19.97 -8.85 -35.48
C LYS A 278 -21.12 -9.86 -35.38
N ASP A 279 -21.62 -10.33 -36.53
CA ASP A 279 -22.72 -11.30 -36.55
C ASP A 279 -22.21 -12.72 -36.23
N ILE A 280 -20.92 -13.01 -36.50
CA ILE A 280 -20.24 -14.25 -36.10
C ILE A 280 -19.98 -14.27 -34.58
N GLU A 281 -19.59 -13.14 -34.01
CA GLU A 281 -19.44 -12.94 -32.55
C GLU A 281 -20.80 -13.10 -31.85
N THR A 282 -21.85 -12.49 -32.41
CA THR A 282 -23.22 -12.65 -31.94
C THR A 282 -23.66 -14.12 -32.02
N LEU A 283 -23.42 -14.79 -33.15
CA LEU A 283 -23.68 -16.22 -33.33
C LEU A 283 -22.94 -17.07 -32.29
N SER A 284 -21.66 -16.78 -32.04
CA SER A 284 -20.84 -17.47 -31.04
C SER A 284 -21.44 -17.38 -29.64
N GLU A 285 -21.96 -16.22 -29.23
CA GLU A 285 -22.70 -16.12 -27.97
C GLU A 285 -23.91 -17.04 -27.91
N TRP A 286 -24.71 -17.16 -28.98
CA TRP A 286 -25.90 -18.01 -29.00
C TRP A 286 -25.57 -19.50 -29.08
N VAL A 287 -24.59 -19.88 -29.91
CA VAL A 287 -24.05 -21.25 -29.98
C VAL A 287 -23.53 -21.68 -28.61
N ASN A 288 -22.80 -20.82 -27.89
CA ASN A 288 -22.29 -21.13 -26.56
C ASN A 288 -23.40 -21.19 -25.49
N LYS A 289 -24.37 -20.26 -25.52
CA LYS A 289 -25.56 -20.35 -24.62
C LYS A 289 -26.34 -21.64 -24.83
N LEU A 290 -26.49 -22.12 -26.08
CA LEU A 290 -27.12 -23.40 -26.37
C LEU A 290 -26.24 -24.58 -25.92
N ARG A 291 -24.93 -24.55 -26.20
CA ARG A 291 -23.93 -25.54 -25.77
C ARG A 291 -23.98 -25.76 -24.26
N ASP A 292 -23.91 -24.68 -23.47
CA ASP A 292 -23.94 -24.70 -22.01
C ASP A 292 -25.24 -25.33 -21.46
N ARG A 293 -26.38 -25.13 -22.15
CA ARG A 293 -27.67 -25.71 -21.75
C ARG A 293 -27.83 -27.15 -22.20
N ALA A 294 -27.35 -27.51 -23.40
CA ALA A 294 -27.36 -28.87 -23.92
C ALA A 294 -26.42 -29.81 -23.13
N ALA A 295 -25.26 -29.30 -22.67
CA ALA A 295 -24.32 -30.05 -21.84
C ALA A 295 -24.92 -30.52 -20.50
N LEU A 296 -25.90 -29.77 -19.97
CA LEU A 296 -26.62 -30.08 -18.73
C LEU A 296 -27.75 -31.11 -18.89
N LEU A 297 -28.10 -31.52 -20.13
CA LEU A 297 -29.04 -32.63 -20.33
C LEU A 297 -28.49 -33.92 -19.71
N GLY A 298 -29.36 -34.71 -19.09
CA GLY A 298 -29.04 -36.04 -18.58
C GLY A 298 -28.56 -37.00 -19.68
N ASN A 299 -27.83 -38.05 -19.32
CA ASN A 299 -27.58 -39.14 -20.27
C ASN A 299 -28.67 -40.22 -20.09
N PHE A 300 -29.50 -40.39 -21.11
CA PHE A 300 -30.59 -41.38 -21.13
C PHE A 300 -30.33 -42.56 -22.09
N GLY A 301 -29.14 -42.70 -22.69
CA GLY A 301 -28.83 -43.82 -23.58
C GLY A 301 -29.01 -45.20 -22.92
N GLY A 302 -28.73 -45.29 -21.61
CA GLY A 302 -28.99 -46.49 -20.81
C GLY A 302 -30.46 -46.78 -20.49
N LEU A 303 -31.39 -45.85 -20.76
CA LEU A 303 -32.82 -46.05 -20.48
C LEU A 303 -33.43 -47.17 -21.34
N LYS A 304 -32.86 -47.42 -22.52
CA LYS A 304 -33.22 -48.56 -23.38
C LYS A 304 -32.90 -49.90 -22.73
N GLU A 305 -31.87 -49.98 -21.87
CA GLU A 305 -31.57 -51.18 -21.07
C GLU A 305 -32.61 -51.41 -19.96
N PHE A 306 -33.24 -50.36 -19.43
CA PHE A 306 -34.24 -50.48 -18.36
C PHE A 306 -35.60 -51.02 -18.84
N LYS A 307 -35.81 -51.15 -20.16
CA LYS A 307 -37.02 -51.77 -20.74
C LYS A 307 -37.10 -53.29 -20.48
N ASN A 308 -36.02 -53.94 -20.06
CA ASN A 308 -36.04 -55.30 -19.51
C ASN A 308 -35.03 -55.44 -18.35
N LEU A 309 -35.52 -55.69 -17.14
CA LEU A 309 -34.69 -55.94 -15.95
C LEU A 309 -34.90 -57.35 -15.38
N ASP A 310 -35.41 -58.30 -16.17
CA ASP A 310 -35.77 -59.66 -15.73
C ASP A 310 -34.60 -60.37 -15.04
N THR A 311 -33.45 -60.41 -15.71
CA THR A 311 -32.24 -61.05 -15.15
C THR A 311 -31.75 -60.40 -13.84
N LEU A 312 -32.11 -59.15 -13.58
CA LEU A 312 -31.74 -58.42 -12.36
C LEU A 312 -32.70 -58.76 -11.20
N LYS A 313 -33.99 -58.96 -11.50
CA LYS A 313 -35.01 -59.45 -10.56
C LYS A 313 -34.79 -60.92 -10.19
N GLU A 314 -34.31 -61.73 -11.13
CA GLU A 314 -33.90 -63.13 -10.88
C GLU A 314 -32.72 -63.23 -9.90
N ASP A 315 -31.69 -62.39 -10.09
CA ASP A 315 -30.48 -62.33 -9.25
C ASP A 315 -30.77 -61.99 -7.77
N MET A 316 -31.96 -61.51 -7.44
CA MET A 316 -32.39 -61.13 -6.09
C MET A 316 -33.53 -62.02 -5.54
N ASN A 317 -33.88 -63.12 -6.20
CA ASN A 317 -35.08 -63.89 -5.86
C ASN A 317 -34.96 -64.68 -4.53
N THR A 318 -35.54 -64.13 -3.46
CA THR A 318 -35.59 -64.70 -2.11
C THR A 318 -36.65 -65.79 -1.91
N ASN A 319 -37.57 -65.99 -2.86
CA ASN A 319 -38.72 -66.88 -2.70
C ASN A 319 -38.31 -68.32 -2.35
N GLY A 320 -38.92 -68.86 -1.29
CA GLY A 320 -38.69 -70.25 -0.84
C GLY A 320 -37.34 -70.50 -0.15
N LYS A 321 -36.56 -69.46 0.15
CA LYS A 321 -35.28 -69.57 0.87
C LYS A 321 -35.44 -69.26 2.36
N ASP A 322 -34.76 -70.03 3.20
CA ASP A 322 -34.51 -69.71 4.60
C ASP A 322 -33.44 -68.61 4.73
N ASP A 323 -33.17 -68.13 5.94
CA ASP A 323 -32.26 -67.00 6.12
C ASP A 323 -30.80 -67.37 5.78
N ALA A 324 -30.39 -68.63 5.94
CA ALA A 324 -29.10 -69.12 5.44
C ALA A 324 -29.04 -69.09 3.90
N GLY A 325 -30.07 -69.62 3.22
CA GLY A 325 -30.19 -69.58 1.76
C GLY A 325 -30.30 -68.17 1.17
N LYS A 326 -30.86 -67.21 1.91
CA LYS A 326 -30.86 -65.78 1.54
C LYS A 326 -29.47 -65.15 1.67
N ILE A 327 -28.71 -65.48 2.71
CA ILE A 327 -27.33 -65.00 2.91
C ILE A 327 -26.41 -65.53 1.80
N GLU A 328 -26.46 -66.82 1.49
CA GLU A 328 -25.65 -67.39 0.40
C GLU A 328 -26.07 -66.87 -0.98
N LEU A 329 -27.37 -66.66 -1.22
CA LEU A 329 -27.82 -65.93 -2.42
C LEU A 329 -27.16 -64.55 -2.48
N ALA A 330 -27.27 -63.74 -1.43
CA ALA A 330 -26.69 -62.40 -1.40
C ALA A 330 -25.18 -62.39 -1.63
N LYS A 331 -24.40 -63.30 -1.02
CA LYS A 331 -22.96 -63.47 -1.32
C LYS A 331 -22.71 -63.74 -2.80
N SER A 332 -23.44 -64.69 -3.37
CA SER A 332 -23.28 -65.08 -4.78
C SER A 332 -23.65 -63.94 -5.74
N THR A 333 -24.70 -63.17 -5.43
CA THR A 333 -25.15 -62.00 -6.21
C THR A 333 -24.16 -60.84 -6.11
N ILE A 334 -23.64 -60.53 -4.92
CA ILE A 334 -22.57 -59.51 -4.74
C ILE A 334 -21.34 -59.89 -5.57
N ALA A 335 -20.89 -61.15 -5.50
CA ALA A 335 -19.75 -61.64 -6.28
C ALA A 335 -20.00 -61.56 -7.80
N LYS A 336 -21.16 -62.05 -8.26
CA LYS A 336 -21.59 -62.01 -9.67
C LYS A 336 -21.64 -60.57 -10.21
N TRP A 337 -22.25 -59.65 -9.47
CA TRP A 337 -22.42 -58.26 -9.90
C TRP A 337 -21.12 -57.45 -9.84
N ARG A 338 -20.22 -57.73 -8.89
CA ARG A 338 -18.85 -57.18 -8.91
C ARG A 338 -18.04 -57.72 -10.09
N ALA A 339 -18.22 -58.99 -10.47
CA ALA A 339 -17.50 -59.59 -11.58
C ALA A 339 -17.97 -59.06 -12.96
N ASP A 340 -19.28 -58.85 -13.15
CA ASP A 340 -19.87 -58.47 -14.45
C ASP A 340 -19.78 -56.95 -14.75
N PRO A 341 -19.03 -56.51 -15.79
CA PRO A 341 -18.97 -55.11 -16.19
C PRO A 341 -20.32 -54.52 -16.63
N LYS A 342 -21.24 -55.34 -17.17
CA LYS A 342 -22.58 -54.91 -17.56
C LYS A 342 -23.43 -54.58 -16.33
N ARG A 343 -23.42 -55.43 -15.29
CA ARG A 343 -24.07 -55.14 -14.00
C ARG A 343 -23.50 -53.87 -13.36
N ARG A 344 -22.17 -53.69 -13.36
CA ARG A 344 -21.54 -52.42 -12.94
C ARG A 344 -21.98 -51.21 -13.78
N SER A 345 -22.26 -51.38 -15.08
CA SER A 345 -22.71 -50.30 -15.97
C SER A 345 -24.17 -49.92 -15.72
N LEU A 346 -25.06 -50.91 -15.78
CA LEU A 346 -26.50 -50.79 -15.53
C LEU A 346 -26.77 -50.12 -14.18
N MET A 347 -26.05 -50.52 -13.12
CA MET A 347 -26.24 -49.92 -11.80
C MET A 347 -25.73 -48.48 -11.69
N ARG A 348 -24.63 -48.12 -12.37
CA ARG A 348 -24.21 -46.71 -12.47
C ARG A 348 -25.24 -45.88 -13.25
N ALA A 349 -25.88 -46.45 -14.26
CA ALA A 349 -26.96 -45.78 -14.98
C ALA A 349 -28.20 -45.57 -14.08
N ILE A 350 -28.60 -46.57 -13.28
CA ILE A 350 -29.71 -46.45 -12.33
C ILE A 350 -29.41 -45.39 -11.25
N SER A 351 -28.24 -45.43 -10.61
CA SER A 351 -27.87 -44.45 -9.58
C SER A 351 -27.73 -43.02 -10.13
N SER A 352 -27.28 -42.85 -11.38
CA SER A 352 -27.22 -41.52 -12.02
C SER A 352 -28.56 -41.05 -12.61
N LEU A 353 -29.55 -41.93 -12.76
CA LEU A 353 -30.84 -41.63 -13.39
C LEU A 353 -31.57 -40.47 -12.70
N SER A 354 -31.63 -40.48 -11.36
CA SER A 354 -32.28 -39.40 -10.58
C SER A 354 -31.64 -38.03 -10.87
N HIS A 355 -30.31 -37.96 -10.89
CA HIS A 355 -29.55 -36.76 -11.24
C HIS A 355 -29.72 -36.35 -12.71
N HIS A 356 -29.77 -37.32 -13.64
CA HIS A 356 -30.00 -37.06 -15.07
C HIS A 356 -31.41 -36.53 -15.34
N VAL A 357 -32.43 -37.05 -14.65
CA VAL A 357 -33.80 -36.53 -14.68
C VAL A 357 -33.80 -35.09 -14.15
N ASP A 358 -33.30 -34.83 -12.94
CA ASP A 358 -33.28 -33.49 -12.34
C ASP A 358 -32.56 -32.44 -13.20
N SER A 359 -31.38 -32.78 -13.74
CA SER A 359 -30.59 -31.87 -14.58
C SER A 359 -31.34 -31.52 -15.87
N SER A 360 -32.10 -32.47 -16.41
CA SER A 360 -32.92 -32.27 -17.61
C SER A 360 -34.17 -31.45 -17.32
N ILE A 361 -34.89 -31.73 -16.22
CA ILE A 361 -36.08 -30.95 -15.79
C ILE A 361 -35.74 -29.47 -15.64
N GLN A 362 -34.55 -29.15 -15.12
CA GLN A 362 -34.09 -27.77 -14.93
C GLN A 362 -33.68 -27.04 -16.22
N THR A 363 -33.53 -27.75 -17.34
CA THR A 363 -32.93 -27.21 -18.57
C THR A 363 -33.74 -27.39 -19.84
N ILE A 364 -34.66 -28.36 -19.88
CA ILE A 364 -35.49 -28.71 -21.03
C ILE A 364 -36.30 -27.51 -21.58
N ASP A 365 -36.90 -26.69 -20.70
CA ASP A 365 -37.62 -25.46 -21.07
C ASP A 365 -36.71 -24.37 -21.68
N SER A 366 -35.41 -24.40 -21.36
CA SER A 366 -34.45 -23.38 -21.77
C SER A 366 -33.77 -23.65 -23.12
N ILE A 367 -33.92 -24.86 -23.67
CA ILE A 367 -33.24 -25.28 -24.90
C ILE A 367 -33.99 -24.84 -26.18
N PRO A 368 -35.29 -25.16 -26.39
CA PRO A 368 -36.03 -24.74 -27.60
C PRO A 368 -36.05 -23.22 -27.90
N PRO A 369 -36.03 -22.30 -26.90
CA PRO A 369 -35.88 -20.87 -27.18
C PRO A 369 -34.51 -20.48 -27.78
N LEU A 370 -33.46 -21.27 -27.50
CA LEU A 370 -32.07 -21.02 -27.91
C LEU A 370 -31.71 -21.67 -29.25
N THR A 371 -32.56 -22.54 -29.83
CA THR A 371 -32.29 -23.17 -31.14
C THR A 371 -32.61 -22.29 -32.35
N ARG A 372 -33.06 -21.05 -32.13
CA ARG A 372 -33.30 -20.02 -33.16
C ARG A 372 -31.98 -19.41 -33.68
N ILE A 373 -31.04 -20.28 -34.02
CA ILE A 373 -29.69 -19.94 -34.46
C ILE A 373 -29.64 -19.93 -35.98
N ASP A 374 -29.37 -18.76 -36.56
CA ASP A 374 -29.11 -18.63 -37.99
C ASP A 374 -27.64 -18.99 -38.30
N THR A 375 -27.45 -20.15 -38.92
CA THR A 375 -26.14 -20.64 -39.35
C THR A 375 -25.70 -20.09 -40.70
N SER A 376 -26.59 -19.45 -41.48
CA SER A 376 -26.23 -18.88 -42.79
C SER A 376 -25.22 -17.73 -42.67
N VAL A 377 -25.25 -17.03 -41.53
CA VAL A 377 -24.35 -15.94 -41.12
C VAL A 377 -22.87 -16.26 -41.34
N VAL A 378 -22.44 -17.51 -41.13
CA VAL A 378 -21.03 -17.91 -41.30
C VAL A 378 -20.68 -18.42 -42.69
N GLU A 379 -21.65 -18.74 -43.54
CA GLU A 379 -21.37 -19.32 -44.84
C GLU A 379 -20.64 -18.36 -45.78
N THR A 380 -21.07 -17.09 -45.84
CA THR A 380 -20.41 -16.05 -46.65
C THR A 380 -19.01 -15.70 -46.12
N PRO A 381 -18.81 -15.42 -44.82
CA PRO A 381 -17.49 -15.34 -44.19
C PRO A 381 -16.54 -16.51 -44.55
N TYR A 382 -17.01 -17.75 -44.38
CA TYR A 382 -16.24 -18.95 -44.68
C TYR A 382 -15.88 -19.05 -46.17
N LYS A 383 -16.82 -18.76 -47.09
CA LYS A 383 -16.59 -18.75 -48.55
C LYS A 383 -15.51 -17.71 -48.93
N ILE A 384 -15.53 -16.52 -48.34
CA ILE A 384 -14.51 -15.47 -48.58
C ILE A 384 -13.12 -15.93 -48.10
N ILE A 385 -13.03 -16.49 -46.88
CA ILE A 385 -11.76 -16.99 -46.33
C ILE A 385 -11.23 -18.16 -47.18
N LYS A 386 -12.09 -19.12 -47.55
CA LYS A 386 -11.78 -20.30 -48.38
C LYS A 386 -11.29 -19.95 -49.78
N ALA A 387 -11.74 -18.83 -50.35
CA ALA A 387 -11.26 -18.34 -51.64
C ALA A 387 -9.81 -17.80 -51.58
N GLN A 388 -9.37 -17.24 -50.45
CA GLN A 388 -8.03 -16.66 -50.29
C GLN A 388 -6.98 -17.73 -49.95
N LYS A 389 -6.64 -18.58 -50.92
CA LYS A 389 -5.64 -19.67 -50.80
C LYS A 389 -4.32 -19.19 -50.18
N ASN A 390 -3.77 -18.09 -50.69
CA ASN A 390 -2.48 -17.52 -50.27
C ASN A 390 -2.48 -17.10 -48.79
N TYR A 391 -3.64 -16.74 -48.23
CA TYR A 391 -3.80 -16.51 -46.79
C TYR A 391 -3.89 -17.84 -46.02
N ILE A 392 -4.70 -18.78 -46.49
CA ILE A 392 -4.86 -20.11 -45.85
C ILE A 392 -3.53 -20.89 -45.79
N GLU A 393 -2.64 -20.68 -46.75
CA GLU A 393 -1.30 -21.28 -46.79
C GLU A 393 -0.40 -20.90 -45.61
N ILE A 394 -0.59 -19.74 -44.95
CA ILE A 394 0.21 -19.38 -43.76
C ILE A 394 0.05 -20.41 -42.65
N TYR A 395 -1.16 -20.93 -42.44
CA TYR A 395 -1.43 -21.97 -41.45
C TYR A 395 -0.76 -23.30 -41.79
N GLY A 396 -0.64 -23.62 -43.08
CA GLY A 396 0.12 -24.78 -43.55
C GLY A 396 1.61 -24.60 -43.30
N CYS A 397 2.16 -23.44 -43.68
CA CYS A 397 3.56 -23.08 -43.49
C CYS A 397 3.97 -23.12 -42.00
N LEU A 398 3.23 -22.42 -41.13
CA LEU A 398 3.47 -22.42 -39.68
C LEU A 398 3.37 -23.83 -39.08
N SER A 399 2.44 -24.68 -39.54
CA SER A 399 2.31 -26.05 -39.06
C SER A 399 3.45 -27.00 -39.49
N ASN A 400 4.27 -26.58 -40.46
CA ASN A 400 5.43 -27.34 -40.93
C ASN A 400 6.75 -26.90 -40.25
N LEU A 401 6.73 -25.85 -39.42
CA LEU A 401 7.89 -25.42 -38.65
C LEU A 401 8.17 -26.45 -37.53
N LYS A 402 9.19 -27.29 -37.74
CA LYS A 402 9.60 -28.35 -36.80
C LYS A 402 10.49 -27.87 -35.64
N LYS A 403 11.00 -26.63 -35.71
CA LYS A 403 11.79 -26.01 -34.64
C LYS A 403 10.84 -25.29 -33.66
N ASP A 404 11.23 -25.20 -32.39
CA ASP A 404 10.43 -24.54 -31.37
C ASP A 404 10.48 -23.01 -31.49
N THR A 405 9.39 -22.42 -31.98
CA THR A 405 9.24 -20.96 -32.14
C THR A 405 9.17 -20.19 -30.82
N ASN A 406 9.02 -20.87 -29.68
CA ASN A 406 9.11 -20.21 -28.37
C ASN A 406 10.50 -19.59 -28.13
N GLN A 407 11.59 -20.14 -28.69
CA GLN A 407 12.93 -19.56 -28.52
C GLN A 407 13.03 -18.11 -29.05
N VAL A 408 12.38 -17.82 -30.18
CA VAL A 408 12.30 -16.45 -30.75
C VAL A 408 11.50 -15.54 -29.80
N LYS A 409 10.38 -16.05 -29.27
CA LYS A 409 9.53 -15.32 -28.32
C LYS A 409 10.27 -15.01 -27.01
N GLU A 410 10.93 -16.00 -26.42
CA GLU A 410 11.71 -15.87 -25.19
C GLU A 410 12.83 -14.84 -25.35
N MET A 411 13.54 -14.84 -26.47
CA MET A 411 14.57 -13.85 -26.76
C MET A 411 13.99 -12.43 -26.93
N ILE A 412 12.82 -12.29 -27.57
CA ILE A 412 12.10 -11.00 -27.65
C ILE A 412 11.62 -10.52 -26.27
N GLU A 413 11.12 -11.43 -25.42
CA GLU A 413 10.69 -11.12 -24.05
C GLU A 413 11.90 -10.74 -23.17
N LEU A 414 13.04 -11.40 -23.34
CA LEU A 414 14.31 -11.05 -22.71
C LEU A 414 14.80 -9.64 -23.13
N VAL A 415 14.78 -9.32 -24.43
CA VAL A 415 15.05 -7.96 -24.95
C VAL A 415 14.12 -6.93 -24.33
N ARG A 416 12.81 -7.23 -24.23
CA ARG A 416 11.83 -6.34 -23.61
C ARG A 416 12.08 -6.13 -22.13
N THR A 417 12.39 -7.18 -21.39
CA THR A 417 12.73 -7.11 -19.96
C THR A 417 13.98 -6.25 -19.74
N VAL A 418 15.08 -6.48 -20.48
CA VAL A 418 16.30 -5.66 -20.39
C VAL A 418 16.02 -4.19 -20.73
N ARG A 419 15.29 -3.91 -21.83
CA ARG A 419 14.91 -2.54 -22.23
C ARG A 419 13.92 -1.86 -21.27
N SER A 420 13.18 -2.63 -20.48
CA SER A 420 12.24 -2.08 -19.47
C SER A 420 12.95 -1.59 -18.20
N GLN A 421 14.18 -2.05 -17.94
CA GLN A 421 14.95 -1.63 -16.78
C GLN A 421 15.53 -0.21 -17.01
N PRO A 422 15.44 0.70 -16.01
CA PRO A 422 15.98 2.05 -16.17
C PRO A 422 17.51 2.00 -16.24
N PRO A 423 18.18 2.65 -17.22
CA PRO A 423 19.64 2.60 -17.41
C PRO A 423 20.52 3.05 -16.22
N SER A 424 19.91 3.60 -15.17
CA SER A 424 20.60 4.15 -13.99
C SER A 424 20.59 3.23 -12.76
N SER A 425 20.02 2.02 -12.84
CA SER A 425 20.01 1.05 -11.74
C SER A 425 21.38 0.41 -11.51
N GLY A 426 21.91 -0.31 -12.51
CA GLY A 426 23.19 -1.02 -12.41
C GLY A 426 24.39 -0.09 -12.20
N GLY A 427 24.44 1.04 -12.90
CA GLY A 427 25.58 1.97 -12.82
C GLY A 427 25.86 2.47 -11.40
N LYS A 428 24.82 2.83 -10.63
CA LYS A 428 24.98 3.28 -9.23
C LYS A 428 25.49 2.16 -8.30
N ALA A 429 25.07 0.92 -8.54
CA ALA A 429 25.53 -0.22 -7.77
C ALA A 429 27.02 -0.51 -8.05
N VAL A 430 27.41 -0.51 -9.33
CA VAL A 430 28.82 -0.68 -9.75
C VAL A 430 29.71 0.43 -9.20
N THR A 431 29.28 1.70 -9.28
CA THR A 431 30.01 2.83 -8.68
C THR A 431 30.17 2.67 -7.17
N ALA A 432 29.09 2.37 -6.43
CA ALA A 432 29.15 2.18 -4.96
C ALA A 432 30.06 1.00 -4.55
N VAL A 433 30.16 -0.04 -5.38
CA VAL A 433 31.10 -1.14 -5.17
C VAL A 433 32.54 -0.68 -5.38
N LEU A 434 32.85 -0.03 -6.52
CA LEU A 434 34.20 0.44 -6.85
C LEU A 434 34.72 1.48 -5.84
N GLU A 435 33.91 2.47 -5.49
CA GLU A 435 34.25 3.53 -4.53
C GLU A 435 34.50 2.99 -3.11
N SER A 436 33.99 1.80 -2.78
CA SER A 436 34.13 1.24 -1.43
C SER A 436 35.52 0.68 -1.12
N GLN A 437 36.41 0.53 -2.11
CA GLN A 437 37.70 -0.16 -1.94
C GLN A 437 38.57 0.46 -0.81
N GLU A 438 38.67 1.79 -0.74
CA GLU A 438 39.49 2.47 0.28
C GLU A 438 38.83 2.48 1.67
N VAL A 439 37.51 2.66 1.76
CA VAL A 439 36.82 2.62 3.05
C VAL A 439 36.80 1.21 3.65
N LEU A 440 36.79 0.15 2.83
CA LEU A 440 37.00 -1.24 3.27
C LEU A 440 38.43 -1.47 3.80
N LYS A 441 39.47 -0.89 3.16
CA LYS A 441 40.85 -0.91 3.67
C LYS A 441 40.95 -0.20 5.04
N GLN A 442 40.28 0.95 5.20
CA GLN A 442 40.22 1.68 6.47
C GLN A 442 39.56 0.84 7.58
N VAL A 443 38.42 0.17 7.29
CA VAL A 443 37.78 -0.77 8.22
C VAL A 443 38.75 -1.88 8.63
N GLN A 444 39.42 -2.53 7.67
CA GLN A 444 40.39 -3.58 7.97
C GLN A 444 41.54 -3.09 8.87
N GLY A 445 42.01 -1.85 8.68
CA GLY A 445 42.99 -1.18 9.54
C GLY A 445 42.48 -0.97 10.97
N SER A 446 41.26 -0.44 11.13
CA SER A 446 40.66 -0.19 12.46
C SER A 446 40.50 -1.49 13.28
N ILE A 447 40.10 -2.59 12.65
CA ILE A 447 39.98 -3.92 13.28
C ILE A 447 41.35 -4.45 13.73
N LYS A 448 42.41 -4.25 12.93
CA LYS A 448 43.79 -4.61 13.31
C LYS A 448 44.23 -3.86 14.57
N ASN A 449 43.87 -2.58 14.70
CA ASN A 449 44.22 -1.75 15.86
C ASN A 449 43.51 -2.21 17.15
N ILE A 450 42.24 -2.62 17.08
CA ILE A 450 41.49 -3.13 18.25
C ILE A 450 42.18 -4.35 18.91
N LYS A 451 42.85 -5.20 18.12
CA LYS A 451 43.60 -6.36 18.66
C LYS A 451 44.78 -5.96 19.55
N ASN A 452 45.28 -4.73 19.43
CA ASN A 452 46.50 -4.24 20.07
C ASN A 452 46.26 -3.23 21.22
N VAL A 453 45.01 -3.07 21.68
CA VAL A 453 44.64 -2.10 22.72
C VAL A 453 45.33 -2.40 24.05
N LYS A 454 46.03 -1.39 24.59
CA LYS A 454 46.71 -1.43 25.91
C LYS A 454 46.11 -0.47 26.96
N VAL A 455 44.93 0.12 26.70
CA VAL A 455 44.26 1.06 27.61
C VAL A 455 43.93 0.36 28.94
N PRO A 456 44.29 0.92 30.12
CA PRO A 456 44.11 0.26 31.42
C PRO A 456 42.67 -0.20 31.68
N GLU A 457 41.67 0.61 31.33
CA GLU A 457 40.25 0.27 31.46
C GLU A 457 39.83 -0.90 30.55
N SER A 458 40.33 -0.98 29.32
CA SER A 458 40.08 -2.11 28.40
C SER A 458 40.79 -3.39 28.88
N LEU A 459 41.97 -3.27 29.48
CA LEU A 459 42.67 -4.39 30.11
C LEU A 459 41.95 -4.87 31.39
N ALA A 460 41.42 -3.95 32.19
CA ALA A 460 40.58 -4.26 33.35
C ALA A 460 39.27 -4.95 32.94
N LEU A 461 38.62 -4.50 31.86
CA LEU A 461 37.44 -5.14 31.27
C LEU A 461 37.73 -6.59 30.86
N LYS A 462 38.84 -6.80 30.14
CA LYS A 462 39.31 -8.14 29.73
C LYS A 462 39.65 -9.05 30.93
N LYS A 463 40.23 -8.50 32.00
CA LYS A 463 40.55 -9.23 33.24
C LYS A 463 39.31 -9.59 34.05
N ALA A 464 38.30 -8.71 34.10
CA ALA A 464 37.08 -8.93 34.86
C ALA A 464 36.13 -9.95 34.21
N PHE A 465 36.24 -10.19 32.89
CA PHE A 465 35.36 -11.10 32.16
C PHE A 465 36.15 -12.11 31.28
N PRO A 466 36.97 -13.00 31.88
CA PRO A 466 37.88 -13.88 31.12
C PRO A 466 37.13 -14.87 30.22
N ASN A 467 36.01 -15.43 30.69
CA ASN A 467 35.21 -16.41 29.94
C ASN A 467 34.16 -15.76 29.02
N SER A 468 34.27 -14.45 28.76
CA SER A 468 33.31 -13.64 27.99
C SER A 468 32.91 -14.24 26.64
N ARG A 469 33.80 -14.95 25.92
CA ARG A 469 33.46 -15.64 24.67
C ARG A 469 32.44 -16.77 24.86
N GLU A 470 32.62 -17.60 25.89
CA GLU A 470 31.72 -18.72 26.18
C GLU A 470 30.38 -18.21 26.71
N VAL A 471 30.42 -17.25 27.63
CA VAL A 471 29.22 -16.59 28.19
C VAL A 471 28.42 -15.88 27.10
N SER A 472 29.10 -15.24 26.13
CA SER A 472 28.49 -14.63 24.96
C SER A 472 27.72 -15.64 24.10
N LYS A 473 28.32 -16.81 23.77
CA LYS A 473 27.63 -17.92 23.07
C LYS A 473 26.41 -18.42 23.84
N LYS A 474 26.62 -18.74 25.12
CA LYS A 474 25.60 -19.35 26.00
C LYS A 474 24.42 -18.42 26.30
N LEU A 475 24.57 -17.09 26.19
CA LEU A 475 23.45 -16.15 26.32
C LEU A 475 22.86 -15.73 24.97
N GLY A 476 23.70 -15.53 23.94
CA GLY A 476 23.27 -14.93 22.68
C GLY A 476 22.39 -15.82 21.81
N MET A 477 22.61 -17.13 21.81
CA MET A 477 21.73 -18.07 21.11
C MET A 477 20.33 -18.16 21.76
N PRO A 478 20.19 -18.29 23.09
CA PRO A 478 18.89 -18.17 23.76
C PRO A 478 18.18 -16.84 23.52
N VAL A 479 18.89 -15.71 23.49
CA VAL A 479 18.31 -14.39 23.20
C VAL A 479 17.82 -14.28 21.74
N ARG A 480 18.54 -14.87 20.77
CA ARG A 480 18.05 -15.02 19.39
C ARG A 480 16.75 -15.83 19.35
N GLY A 481 16.65 -16.90 20.15
CA GLY A 481 15.43 -17.69 20.29
C GLY A 481 14.23 -16.89 20.85
N LEU A 482 14.46 -16.02 21.84
CA LEU A 482 13.40 -15.12 22.35
C LEU A 482 12.90 -14.15 21.27
N ARG A 483 13.79 -13.66 20.38
CA ARG A 483 13.37 -12.85 19.22
C ARG A 483 12.60 -13.68 18.18
N ALA A 484 12.97 -14.94 17.94
CA ALA A 484 12.20 -15.83 17.06
C ALA A 484 10.77 -16.08 17.59
N ILE A 485 10.62 -16.34 18.89
CA ILE A 485 9.31 -16.45 19.57
C ILE A 485 8.48 -15.18 19.37
N GLN A 486 9.10 -14.00 19.50
CA GLN A 486 8.44 -12.72 19.27
C GLN A 486 7.98 -12.56 17.81
N VAL A 487 8.83 -12.89 16.82
CA VAL A 487 8.49 -12.81 15.39
C VAL A 487 7.35 -13.76 15.02
N CYS A 488 7.27 -14.95 15.64
CA CYS A 488 6.13 -15.85 15.48
C CYS A 488 4.82 -15.22 15.99
N GLN A 489 4.83 -14.62 17.19
CA GLN A 489 3.65 -13.95 17.75
C GLN A 489 3.27 -12.69 16.94
N GLU A 490 4.25 -11.91 16.45
CA GLU A 490 4.04 -10.79 15.51
C GLU A 490 3.41 -11.24 14.18
N SER A 491 3.66 -12.49 13.75
CA SER A 491 3.16 -13.07 12.50
C SER A 491 1.77 -13.72 12.62
N ARG A 492 1.29 -13.98 13.85
CA ARG A 492 0.09 -14.78 14.16
C ARG A 492 -1.19 -14.30 13.46
N GLU A 493 -1.46 -13.00 13.45
CA GLU A 493 -2.64 -12.46 12.76
C GLU A 493 -2.57 -12.66 11.24
N GLY A 494 -1.38 -12.50 10.64
CA GLY A 494 -1.17 -12.65 9.20
C GLY A 494 -1.34 -14.10 8.75
N LEU A 495 -0.80 -15.03 9.52
CA LEU A 495 -0.95 -16.45 9.26
C LEU A 495 -2.41 -16.92 9.45
N ASN A 496 -3.11 -16.38 10.46
CA ASN A 496 -4.54 -16.62 10.63
C ASN A 496 -5.38 -16.09 9.46
N ARG A 497 -5.01 -14.96 8.83
CA ARG A 497 -5.67 -14.49 7.60
C ARG A 497 -5.43 -15.43 6.42
N LEU A 498 -4.21 -15.96 6.26
CA LEU A 498 -3.91 -16.99 5.27
C LEU A 498 -4.74 -18.28 5.51
N PHE A 499 -4.94 -18.65 6.78
CA PHE A 499 -5.80 -19.78 7.19
C PHE A 499 -7.31 -19.54 7.00
N GLN A 500 -7.75 -18.28 6.89
CA GLN A 500 -9.13 -17.90 6.54
C GLN A 500 -9.33 -17.83 5.02
N LYS A 501 -8.31 -17.40 4.27
CA LYS A 501 -8.29 -17.36 2.80
C LYS A 501 -8.15 -18.74 2.12
N THR A 502 -8.24 -19.85 2.86
CA THR A 502 -7.99 -21.20 2.30
C THR A 502 -8.98 -21.57 1.19
N ASP A 503 -10.28 -21.34 1.37
CA ASP A 503 -11.27 -21.61 0.31
C ASP A 503 -11.12 -20.66 -0.90
N GLU A 504 -10.65 -19.44 -0.66
CA GLU A 504 -10.32 -18.49 -1.72
C GLU A 504 -9.08 -18.94 -2.52
N LEU A 505 -8.04 -19.44 -1.83
CA LEU A 505 -6.88 -20.07 -2.46
C LEU A 505 -7.29 -21.30 -3.27
N LYS A 506 -8.23 -22.11 -2.78
CA LYS A 506 -8.71 -23.33 -3.47
C LYS A 506 -9.20 -23.07 -4.89
N ASN A 507 -9.86 -21.92 -5.09
CA ASN A 507 -10.39 -21.45 -6.38
C ASN A 507 -9.30 -20.98 -7.36
N HIS A 508 -8.08 -20.73 -6.90
CA HIS A 508 -6.95 -20.31 -7.73
C HIS A 508 -5.86 -21.39 -7.87
N ASN A 509 -5.59 -22.13 -6.79
CA ASN A 509 -4.65 -23.25 -6.74
C ASN A 509 -5.06 -24.21 -5.59
N THR A 510 -5.67 -25.33 -5.95
CA THR A 510 -6.14 -26.34 -4.97
C THR A 510 -5.00 -27.04 -4.22
N ALA A 511 -3.81 -27.20 -4.82
CA ALA A 511 -2.67 -27.81 -4.13
C ALA A 511 -2.17 -26.88 -3.01
N LEU A 512 -1.91 -25.61 -3.32
CA LEU A 512 -1.53 -24.57 -2.34
C LEU A 512 -2.55 -24.43 -1.21
N SER A 513 -3.85 -24.54 -1.51
CA SER A 513 -4.92 -24.57 -0.50
C SER A 513 -4.80 -25.76 0.47
N ASN A 514 -4.41 -26.94 -0.02
CA ASN A 514 -4.20 -28.11 0.82
C ASN A 514 -2.94 -27.93 1.69
N ASP A 515 -1.84 -27.44 1.12
CA ASP A 515 -0.58 -27.21 1.86
C ASP A 515 -0.78 -26.18 2.99
N VAL A 516 -1.45 -25.06 2.70
CA VAL A 516 -1.87 -24.05 3.68
C VAL A 516 -2.84 -24.62 4.73
N SER A 517 -3.62 -25.66 4.41
CA SER A 517 -4.48 -26.34 5.38
C SER A 517 -3.68 -27.18 6.39
N LEU A 518 -2.62 -27.86 5.93
CA LEU A 518 -1.76 -28.68 6.79
C LEU A 518 -1.03 -27.83 7.85
N LEU A 519 -0.67 -26.59 7.52
CA LEU A 519 -0.07 -25.63 8.45
C LEU A 519 -0.92 -25.33 9.71
N LYS A 520 -2.25 -25.46 9.63
CA LYS A 520 -3.17 -24.97 10.68
C LYS A 520 -2.93 -25.64 12.03
N LYS A 521 -2.65 -26.94 12.05
CA LYS A 521 -2.48 -27.71 13.29
C LYS A 521 -1.12 -27.47 13.99
N PRO A 522 0.05 -27.54 13.31
CA PRO A 522 1.34 -27.23 13.95
C PRO A 522 1.39 -25.82 14.54
N PHE A 523 0.96 -24.80 13.80
CA PHE A 523 0.99 -23.42 14.29
C PHE A 523 -0.01 -23.16 15.43
N ALA A 524 -1.15 -23.84 15.47
CA ALA A 524 -2.06 -23.75 16.61
C ALA A 524 -1.44 -24.27 17.92
N SER A 525 -0.62 -25.34 17.87
CA SER A 525 0.14 -25.81 19.03
C SER A 525 1.19 -24.78 19.46
N LEU A 526 2.03 -24.33 18.53
CA LEU A 526 3.07 -23.33 18.76
C LEU A 526 2.51 -22.06 19.42
N PHE A 527 1.37 -21.54 18.92
CA PHE A 527 0.76 -20.35 19.51
C PHE A 527 0.19 -20.58 20.91
N ALA A 528 -0.33 -21.77 21.21
CA ALA A 528 -0.77 -22.12 22.57
C ALA A 528 0.41 -22.23 23.55
N GLU A 529 1.53 -22.81 23.11
CA GLU A 529 2.78 -22.90 23.87
C GLU A 529 3.40 -21.51 24.13
N ILE A 530 3.39 -20.63 23.11
CA ILE A 530 3.77 -19.22 23.24
C ILE A 530 2.86 -18.48 24.23
N ASP A 531 1.54 -18.71 24.22
CA ASP A 531 0.61 -18.09 25.18
C ASP A 531 0.84 -18.57 26.63
N VAL A 532 1.32 -19.81 26.83
CA VAL A 532 1.75 -20.32 28.15
C VAL A 532 3.08 -19.70 28.58
N PHE A 533 4.03 -19.54 27.66
CA PHE A 533 5.29 -18.82 27.90
C PHE A 533 5.03 -17.36 28.32
N LEU A 534 4.20 -16.62 27.58
CA LEU A 534 3.88 -15.22 27.87
C LEU A 534 3.22 -15.06 29.25
N LYS A 535 2.24 -15.90 29.61
CA LYS A 535 1.63 -15.94 30.96
C LYS A 535 2.65 -16.22 32.06
N THR A 536 3.73 -16.94 31.75
CA THR A 536 4.83 -17.19 32.70
C THR A 536 5.70 -15.94 32.86
N VAL A 537 6.07 -15.27 31.75
CA VAL A 537 6.80 -13.99 31.78
C VAL A 537 6.03 -12.90 32.54
N GLU A 538 4.71 -12.83 32.38
CA GLU A 538 3.86 -11.88 33.13
C GLU A 538 3.88 -12.13 34.64
N LYS A 539 3.80 -13.39 35.09
CA LYS A 539 3.93 -13.74 36.51
C LYS A 539 5.27 -13.28 37.08
N ILE A 540 6.37 -13.56 36.38
CA ILE A 540 7.71 -13.13 36.82
C ILE A 540 7.80 -11.59 36.82
N LYS A 541 7.17 -10.89 35.86
CA LYS A 541 7.08 -9.42 35.83
C LYS A 541 6.28 -8.84 37.02
N GLY A 542 5.19 -9.49 37.43
CA GLY A 542 4.40 -9.11 38.61
C GLY A 542 5.10 -9.39 39.95
N ILE A 543 6.11 -10.27 39.97
CA ILE A 543 7.02 -10.47 41.11
C ILE A 543 8.13 -9.40 41.11
N ARG A 544 8.68 -9.08 39.93
CA ARG A 544 9.75 -8.07 39.75
C ARG A 544 9.35 -6.66 40.22
N THR A 545 8.11 -6.23 40.03
CA THR A 545 7.65 -4.90 40.50
C THR A 545 7.52 -4.78 42.03
N LYS A 546 7.84 -5.83 42.80
CA LYS A 546 7.79 -5.84 44.28
C LYS A 546 9.16 -6.00 44.96
N ARG A 547 10.27 -6.02 44.21
CA ARG A 547 11.64 -6.12 44.75
C ARG A 547 12.55 -5.21 43.92
N GLU A 548 13.13 -4.18 44.55
CA GLU A 548 13.70 -3.03 43.82
C GLU A 548 14.96 -3.32 42.99
N VAL A 549 15.71 -4.40 43.29
CA VAL A 549 16.79 -4.90 42.45
C VAL A 549 16.71 -6.42 42.36
N LEU A 550 16.94 -6.96 41.16
CA LEU A 550 17.05 -8.39 40.88
C LEU A 550 18.26 -8.65 39.97
N ASP A 551 19.08 -9.60 40.38
CA ASP A 551 20.25 -10.15 39.66
C ASP A 551 19.91 -10.67 38.25
N PHE A 552 20.93 -10.87 37.42
CA PHE A 552 20.77 -11.47 36.08
C PHE A 552 20.35 -12.94 36.18
N LYS A 553 20.87 -13.70 37.15
CA LYS A 553 20.54 -15.12 37.38
C LYS A 553 19.02 -15.37 37.43
N SER A 554 18.25 -14.50 38.11
CA SER A 554 16.78 -14.54 38.20
C SER A 554 16.04 -14.35 36.87
N ALA A 555 16.71 -13.82 35.83
CA ALA A 555 16.14 -13.78 34.49
C ALA A 555 16.12 -15.16 33.81
N GLY A 556 16.87 -16.14 34.32
CA GLY A 556 16.94 -17.51 33.83
C GLY A 556 15.59 -18.24 33.77
N GLU A 557 14.63 -17.86 34.64
CA GLU A 557 13.26 -18.39 34.60
C GLU A 557 12.54 -18.10 33.27
N ILE A 558 12.86 -17.00 32.57
CA ILE A 558 12.33 -16.72 31.23
C ILE A 558 12.84 -17.78 30.25
N PHE A 559 14.13 -18.06 30.28
CA PHE A 559 14.76 -19.00 29.35
C PHE A 559 14.33 -20.44 29.62
N ASN A 560 14.19 -20.83 30.89
CA ASN A 560 13.60 -22.11 31.29
C ASN A 560 12.10 -22.25 30.93
N ALA A 561 11.39 -21.14 30.71
CA ALA A 561 10.02 -21.16 30.17
C ALA A 561 10.01 -21.20 28.63
N ALA A 562 10.95 -20.52 27.96
CA ALA A 562 11.09 -20.52 26.50
C ALA A 562 11.54 -21.89 25.96
N GLY A 563 12.43 -22.59 26.67
CA GLY A 563 12.87 -23.96 26.36
C GLY A 563 11.80 -25.05 26.51
N LYS A 564 10.52 -24.68 26.66
CA LYS A 564 9.35 -25.58 26.63
C LYS A 564 8.50 -25.43 25.37
N ILE A 565 8.91 -24.56 24.45
CA ILE A 565 8.26 -24.37 23.15
C ILE A 565 8.84 -25.39 22.16
N SER A 566 7.96 -26.11 21.48
CA SER A 566 8.28 -27.22 20.58
C SER A 566 8.74 -26.75 19.20
N ASP A 567 9.55 -27.57 18.53
CA ASP A 567 9.97 -27.36 17.14
C ASP A 567 8.80 -27.56 16.16
N VAL A 568 8.65 -26.67 15.17
CA VAL A 568 7.68 -26.83 14.08
C VAL A 568 8.41 -27.18 12.78
N ASN A 569 8.57 -28.49 12.54
CA ASN A 569 9.18 -29.03 11.33
C ASN A 569 8.21 -28.97 10.14
N VAL A 570 8.22 -27.85 9.39
CA VAL A 570 7.44 -27.66 8.17
C VAL A 570 8.22 -26.82 7.16
N ASP A 571 8.31 -27.26 5.91
CA ASP A 571 8.87 -26.45 4.82
C ASP A 571 7.85 -25.41 4.34
N LEU A 572 8.22 -24.14 4.46
CA LEU A 572 7.42 -22.99 4.03
C LEU A 572 7.84 -22.44 2.65
N LYS A 573 8.97 -22.90 2.09
CA LYS A 573 9.52 -22.38 0.84
C LYS A 573 8.60 -22.65 -0.37
N PRO A 574 8.07 -23.88 -0.61
CA PRO A 574 7.16 -24.13 -1.72
C PRO A 574 5.87 -23.30 -1.61
N ILE A 575 5.37 -23.11 -0.38
CA ILE A 575 4.17 -22.31 -0.09
C ILE A 575 4.43 -20.83 -0.42
N LYS A 576 5.60 -20.29 -0.06
CA LYS A 576 6.00 -18.92 -0.42
C LYS A 576 6.10 -18.75 -1.93
N GLU A 577 6.78 -19.65 -2.63
CA GLU A 577 7.00 -19.58 -4.09
C GLU A 577 5.68 -19.69 -4.88
N ALA A 578 4.76 -20.56 -4.42
CA ALA A 578 3.42 -20.69 -5.00
C ALA A 578 2.54 -19.45 -4.74
N ILE A 579 2.61 -18.83 -3.56
CA ILE A 579 1.92 -17.55 -3.28
C ILE A 579 2.51 -16.42 -4.13
N HIS A 580 3.83 -16.35 -4.29
CA HIS A 580 4.50 -15.35 -5.13
C HIS A 580 4.02 -15.45 -6.59
N THR A 581 4.03 -16.67 -7.15
CA THR A 581 3.53 -16.93 -8.51
C THR A 581 2.06 -16.54 -8.66
N LEU A 582 1.25 -16.83 -7.64
CA LEU A 582 -0.16 -16.43 -7.62
C LEU A 582 -0.34 -14.90 -7.56
N ASN A 583 0.53 -14.17 -6.85
CA ASN A 583 0.48 -12.71 -6.77
C ASN A 583 0.82 -11.99 -8.08
N LEU A 584 1.67 -12.59 -8.92
CA LEU A 584 1.92 -12.12 -10.29
C LEU A 584 0.64 -12.19 -11.14
N GLY A 585 -0.17 -13.25 -10.99
CA GLY A 585 -1.42 -13.44 -11.75
C GLY A 585 -2.68 -12.80 -11.15
N THR A 586 -2.66 -12.39 -9.88
CA THR A 586 -3.85 -11.90 -9.14
C THR A 586 -3.76 -10.45 -8.68
N SER A 587 -2.89 -9.63 -9.28
CA SER A 587 -2.67 -8.23 -8.89
C SER A 587 -2.32 -8.06 -7.40
N GLN A 588 -1.40 -8.89 -6.90
CA GLN A 588 -0.85 -8.82 -5.53
C GLN A 588 -1.88 -9.10 -4.40
N LYS A 589 -2.96 -9.84 -4.69
CA LYS A 589 -4.08 -10.15 -3.78
C LYS A 589 -3.71 -10.83 -2.44
N PHE A 590 -2.60 -11.56 -2.42
CA PHE A 590 -2.06 -12.29 -1.27
C PHE A 590 -0.70 -11.75 -0.79
N ALA A 591 -0.27 -10.57 -1.26
CA ALA A 591 1.06 -10.03 -0.97
C ALA A 591 1.28 -9.65 0.52
N ALA A 592 0.19 -9.47 1.27
CA ALA A 592 0.23 -9.28 2.72
C ALA A 592 0.51 -10.60 3.46
N GLU A 593 0.00 -11.72 2.95
CA GLU A 593 0.26 -13.06 3.48
C GLU A 593 1.62 -13.62 3.03
N GLU A 594 2.08 -13.33 1.80
CA GLU A 594 3.41 -13.70 1.29
C GLU A 594 4.53 -13.24 2.25
N LYS A 595 4.48 -11.95 2.63
CA LYS A 595 5.42 -11.31 3.58
C LYS A 595 5.32 -11.82 5.02
N VAL A 596 4.36 -12.70 5.31
CA VAL A 596 4.23 -13.39 6.61
C VAL A 596 4.83 -14.79 6.51
N VAL A 597 4.58 -15.51 5.40
CA VAL A 597 5.24 -16.80 5.12
C VAL A 597 6.76 -16.62 5.00
N GLU A 598 7.21 -15.58 4.29
CA GLU A 598 8.63 -15.20 4.18
C GLU A 598 9.32 -14.98 5.55
N LYS A 599 8.66 -14.25 6.46
CA LYS A 599 9.18 -14.00 7.81
C LYS A 599 9.29 -15.27 8.66
N LEU A 600 8.41 -16.24 8.44
CA LEU A 600 8.39 -17.52 9.16
C LEU A 600 9.39 -18.51 8.56
N GLU A 601 9.54 -18.56 7.23
CA GLU A 601 10.61 -19.30 6.53
C GLU A 601 11.99 -18.94 7.09
N ALA A 602 12.26 -17.64 7.24
CA ALA A 602 13.55 -17.12 7.71
C ALA A 602 13.95 -17.52 9.16
N LEU A 603 13.09 -18.23 9.91
CA LEU A 603 13.38 -18.70 11.28
C LEU A 603 13.80 -20.19 11.36
N ASN A 604 13.48 -20.99 10.34
CA ASN A 604 13.50 -22.47 10.35
C ASN A 604 12.61 -23.16 11.42
N LEU A 605 11.94 -22.40 12.30
CA LEU A 605 10.95 -22.80 13.34
C LEU A 605 11.31 -23.95 14.31
N GLU A 606 12.50 -24.48 14.18
CA GLU A 606 13.27 -25.24 15.16
C GLU A 606 13.73 -24.28 16.27
N PHE A 607 13.19 -24.44 17.48
CA PHE A 607 13.48 -23.66 18.67
C PHE A 607 14.54 -24.33 19.57
N SER A 608 14.64 -25.65 19.53
CA SER A 608 15.63 -26.46 20.27
C SER A 608 17.07 -25.99 20.01
N LYS A 609 17.42 -25.64 18.77
CA LYS A 609 18.74 -25.11 18.37
C LYS A 609 19.19 -23.85 19.12
N PHE A 610 18.28 -23.11 19.76
CA PHE A 610 18.63 -21.92 20.54
C PHE A 610 19.18 -22.25 21.94
N GLY A 611 19.08 -23.51 22.40
CA GLY A 611 19.76 -23.97 23.61
C GLY A 611 19.36 -23.21 24.88
N PHE A 612 18.07 -22.85 25.03
CA PHE A 612 17.62 -21.83 25.98
C PHE A 612 18.17 -21.96 27.42
N THR A 613 18.28 -23.18 27.94
CA THR A 613 18.80 -23.48 29.28
C THR A 613 20.24 -23.03 29.51
N ASP A 614 21.05 -22.93 28.46
CA ASP A 614 22.46 -22.54 28.52
C ASP A 614 22.64 -21.08 28.99
N ALA A 615 21.59 -20.26 28.90
CA ALA A 615 21.59 -18.89 29.40
C ALA A 615 21.82 -18.81 30.92
N LEU A 616 21.44 -19.83 31.70
CA LEU A 616 21.43 -19.72 33.16
C LEU A 616 22.84 -19.53 33.78
N PRO A 617 23.87 -20.34 33.46
CA PRO A 617 25.26 -20.06 33.87
C PRO A 617 25.82 -18.75 33.28
N ALA A 618 25.36 -18.35 32.10
CA ALA A 618 25.82 -17.14 31.42
C ALA A 618 25.31 -15.86 32.12
N LEU A 619 24.08 -15.89 32.63
CA LEU A 619 23.49 -14.83 33.45
C LEU A 619 24.20 -14.69 34.80
N GLU A 620 24.47 -15.80 35.49
CA GLU A 620 25.24 -15.79 36.74
C GLU A 620 26.67 -15.26 36.56
N ALA A 621 27.29 -15.54 35.41
CA ALA A 621 28.59 -14.95 35.05
C ALA A 621 28.54 -13.43 34.82
N LEU A 622 27.38 -12.86 34.43
CA LEU A 622 27.20 -11.40 34.33
C LEU A 622 27.10 -10.74 35.71
N ASP A 623 26.39 -11.35 36.66
CA ASP A 623 26.35 -10.86 38.05
C ASP A 623 27.75 -10.81 38.67
N PHE A 624 28.55 -11.88 38.47
CA PHE A 624 29.95 -11.89 38.92
C PHE A 624 30.81 -10.86 38.20
N PHE A 625 30.65 -10.69 36.88
CA PHE A 625 31.38 -9.70 36.08
C PHE A 625 31.20 -8.28 36.64
N PHE A 626 29.96 -7.83 36.87
CA PHE A 626 29.71 -6.45 37.30
C PHE A 626 30.31 -6.15 38.69
N GLY A 627 30.28 -7.12 39.61
CA GLY A 627 31.00 -7.02 40.89
C GLY A 627 32.52 -6.98 40.73
N SER A 628 33.08 -7.93 39.98
CA SER A 628 34.53 -8.07 39.75
C SER A 628 35.13 -6.86 39.01
N PHE A 629 34.43 -6.32 38.02
CA PHE A 629 34.84 -5.13 37.28
C PHE A 629 34.85 -3.88 38.16
N GLY A 630 33.84 -3.70 39.02
CA GLY A 630 33.80 -2.62 40.01
C GLY A 630 35.03 -2.62 40.93
N VAL A 631 35.40 -3.78 41.47
CA VAL A 631 36.63 -3.93 42.29
C VAL A 631 37.89 -3.70 41.48
N THR A 632 37.98 -4.27 40.28
CA THR A 632 39.17 -4.16 39.42
C THR A 632 39.42 -2.69 39.03
N VAL A 633 38.40 -1.96 38.61
CA VAL A 633 38.53 -0.54 38.22
C VAL A 633 38.76 0.39 39.43
N ALA A 634 38.29 0.04 40.63
CA ALA A 634 38.58 0.80 41.85
C ALA A 634 40.09 0.81 42.20
N SER A 635 40.84 -0.21 41.77
CA SER A 635 42.31 -0.30 41.94
C SER A 635 43.14 0.47 40.89
N LEU A 636 42.52 1.07 39.87
CA LEU A 636 43.23 1.87 38.86
C LEU A 636 43.53 3.29 39.39
N PRO A 637 44.74 3.84 39.16
CA PRO A 637 45.10 5.20 39.56
C PRO A 637 44.10 6.26 39.09
N LEU A 638 43.94 7.31 39.90
CA LEU A 638 43.18 8.50 39.51
C LEU A 638 43.93 9.31 38.45
N ASP A 639 43.16 9.95 37.58
CA ASP A 639 43.66 10.80 36.50
C ASP A 639 44.20 12.11 37.10
N PRO A 640 45.46 12.54 36.88
CA PRO A 640 46.04 13.71 37.55
C PRO A 640 45.44 15.08 37.15
N SER A 641 44.43 15.09 36.28
CA SER A 641 44.10 16.18 35.37
C SER A 641 42.92 17.05 35.83
N ASN A 642 42.74 17.28 37.15
CA ASN A 642 41.74 18.23 37.65
C ASN A 642 42.10 18.83 39.04
N PRO A 643 42.33 20.15 39.17
CA PRO A 643 42.70 20.80 40.44
C PRO A 643 41.48 21.30 41.24
N SER A 644 41.59 21.23 42.58
CA SER A 644 40.61 21.69 43.58
C SER A 644 39.31 20.86 43.66
N THR A 645 38.77 20.53 44.84
CA THR A 645 38.99 21.08 46.18
C THR A 645 39.36 20.01 47.20
N SER A 646 40.16 20.40 48.19
CA SER A 646 40.43 19.62 49.41
C SER A 646 39.79 20.28 50.63
N SER A 647 39.32 19.45 51.55
CA SER A 647 39.18 19.81 52.97
C SER A 647 39.53 18.57 53.80
N ASN A 648 40.32 18.77 54.86
CA ASN A 648 40.92 17.69 55.64
C ASN A 648 40.17 17.47 56.96
N SER A 649 39.99 16.20 57.34
CA SER A 649 40.01 15.76 58.75
C SER A 649 40.59 14.35 58.88
N SER A 650 41.82 14.26 59.37
CA SER A 650 42.43 13.08 60.00
C SER A 650 41.80 12.82 61.40
N SER A 651 41.90 11.66 62.05
CA SER A 651 42.44 10.32 61.72
C SER A 651 42.14 9.29 62.84
N ASN A 652 42.49 8.00 62.62
CA ASN A 652 42.65 6.90 63.61
C ASN A 652 41.35 6.24 64.13
N ALA A 653 41.26 4.94 64.47
CA ALA A 653 42.15 3.75 64.33
C ALA A 653 41.34 2.47 64.76
N PHE A 654 41.71 1.20 64.53
CA PHE A 654 42.61 0.51 63.56
C PHE A 654 42.44 -1.04 63.71
N GLY A 655 42.70 -1.83 62.65
CA GLY A 655 42.86 -3.31 62.68
C GLY A 655 41.61 -4.14 62.33
N GLY A 656 41.73 -5.37 61.77
CA GLY A 656 42.92 -6.06 61.22
C GLY A 656 42.72 -7.57 60.99
N SER A 657 43.31 -8.13 59.92
CA SER A 657 43.46 -9.58 59.61
C SER A 657 42.19 -10.43 59.30
N GLN A 658 42.22 -11.53 58.52
CA GLN A 658 43.18 -12.05 57.51
C GLN A 658 42.55 -13.14 56.58
N THR A 659 43.15 -13.34 55.39
CA THR A 659 43.24 -14.56 54.52
C THR A 659 42.10 -15.60 54.37
N ALA A 660 41.48 -15.58 53.17
CA ALA A 660 41.13 -16.66 52.22
C ALA A 660 41.35 -18.18 52.51
N ALA A 661 40.42 -19.06 52.07
CA ALA A 661 40.59 -20.07 50.97
C ALA A 661 39.48 -21.19 50.88
N GLU A 662 39.39 -21.84 49.70
CA GLU A 662 38.92 -23.23 49.38
C GLU A 662 37.45 -23.76 49.54
N SER A 663 36.67 -23.61 48.45
CA SER A 663 35.98 -24.64 47.61
C SER A 663 35.14 -25.85 48.13
N LYS A 664 33.86 -25.90 47.66
CA LYS A 664 33.06 -27.07 47.14
C LYS A 664 32.61 -28.21 48.10
N PRO A 665 31.59 -29.04 47.74
CA PRO A 665 30.34 -28.78 46.97
C PRO A 665 29.04 -29.44 47.56
N ASP A 666 27.89 -29.04 47.03
CA ASP A 666 26.60 -29.75 46.79
C ASP A 666 26.04 -30.92 47.67
N VAL A 667 24.81 -30.68 48.18
CA VAL A 667 23.58 -31.52 48.03
C VAL A 667 23.47 -32.92 48.72
N LEU A 668 22.56 -33.08 49.70
CA LEU A 668 21.20 -33.73 49.58
C LEU A 668 20.53 -34.01 50.96
N MET A 669 19.21 -34.23 50.95
CA MET A 669 18.32 -34.75 52.03
C MET A 669 18.13 -33.84 53.27
N ILE A 670 16.91 -33.57 53.78
CA ILE A 670 15.69 -34.41 53.88
C ILE A 670 15.94 -35.70 54.69
N GLY A 671 16.76 -35.56 55.73
CA GLY A 671 16.93 -36.56 56.78
C GLY A 671 16.65 -35.98 58.16
N ILE A 672 16.09 -36.80 59.05
CA ILE A 672 16.20 -36.68 60.50
C ILE A 672 15.83 -35.31 61.15
N VAL A 673 14.77 -34.67 60.65
CA VAL A 673 13.90 -33.79 61.49
C VAL A 673 13.44 -34.52 62.78
N ILE A 674 13.37 -35.86 62.72
CA ILE A 674 13.18 -36.79 63.84
C ILE A 674 14.28 -36.66 64.93
N PHE A 675 15.50 -36.23 64.57
CA PHE A 675 16.58 -36.01 65.55
C PHE A 675 16.36 -34.71 66.33
N VAL A 676 15.76 -33.71 65.69
CA VAL A 676 15.41 -32.42 66.33
C VAL A 676 14.40 -32.65 67.46
N THR A 677 13.38 -33.49 67.25
CA THR A 677 12.39 -33.80 68.30
C THR A 677 12.98 -34.58 69.48
N LEU A 678 13.87 -35.56 69.24
CA LEU A 678 14.50 -36.31 70.34
C LEU A 678 15.55 -35.47 71.09
N ALA A 679 16.35 -34.66 70.39
CA ALA A 679 17.35 -33.78 71.02
C ALA A 679 16.70 -32.69 71.88
N VAL A 680 15.54 -32.15 71.47
CA VAL A 680 14.77 -31.19 72.26
C VAL A 680 14.31 -31.79 73.59
N LEU A 681 13.82 -33.02 73.60
CA LEU A 681 13.41 -33.71 74.83
C LEU A 681 14.60 -33.91 75.79
N ALA A 682 15.76 -34.31 75.28
CA ALA A 682 16.98 -34.45 76.07
C ALA A 682 17.46 -33.10 76.64
N PHE A 683 17.38 -32.01 75.86
CA PHE A 683 17.84 -30.70 76.31
C PHE A 683 16.90 -30.04 77.34
N PHE A 684 15.60 -30.35 77.34
CA PHE A 684 14.69 -29.91 78.40
C PHE A 684 15.06 -30.48 79.78
N ALA A 685 15.64 -31.68 79.86
CA ALA A 685 16.21 -32.19 81.10
C ALA A 685 17.48 -31.42 81.55
N ILE A 686 18.32 -30.99 80.60
CA ILE A 686 19.51 -30.16 80.87
C ILE A 686 19.09 -28.75 81.35
N LEU A 687 18.00 -28.20 80.81
CA LEU A 687 17.39 -26.95 81.26
C LEU A 687 17.03 -26.97 82.75
N ILE A 688 16.45 -28.06 83.24
CA ILE A 688 16.10 -28.25 84.67
C ILE A 688 17.37 -28.23 85.54
N PHE A 689 18.46 -28.87 85.10
CA PHE A 689 19.72 -28.90 85.85
C PHE A 689 20.41 -27.52 85.90
N CYS A 690 20.46 -26.80 84.78
CA CYS A 690 21.19 -25.54 84.67
C CYS A 690 20.50 -24.33 85.34
N ILE A 691 19.18 -24.35 85.54
CA ILE A 691 18.45 -23.30 86.28
C ILE A 691 18.97 -23.10 87.71
N CYS A 692 19.64 -24.11 88.29
CA CYS A 692 20.13 -24.07 89.68
C CYS A 692 21.40 -23.20 89.93
N LYS A 693 22.02 -22.57 88.91
CA LYS A 693 23.36 -21.94 89.08
C LYS A 693 23.50 -20.45 88.70
N LYS A 694 22.81 -19.57 89.46
CA LYS A 694 23.18 -18.17 89.87
C LYS A 694 23.49 -17.14 88.73
N ARG A 695 22.64 -16.15 88.43
CA ARG A 695 22.25 -14.89 89.16
C ARG A 695 23.17 -13.65 88.95
N GLY A 696 22.67 -12.61 88.26
CA GLY A 696 23.16 -11.20 88.22
C GLY A 696 22.90 -10.55 86.84
N LYS A 697 22.04 -9.53 86.61
CA LYS A 697 21.94 -8.11 87.06
C LYS A 697 23.07 -7.21 86.48
N LYS A 698 22.84 -6.01 85.88
CA LYS A 698 21.65 -5.12 85.70
C LYS A 698 21.86 -4.10 84.52
N LYS A 699 20.82 -3.35 84.10
CA LYS A 699 20.84 -2.11 83.25
C LYS A 699 21.07 -0.82 84.13
N PRO A 700 20.85 0.49 83.74
CA PRO A 700 20.44 1.16 82.47
C PRO A 700 21.07 2.58 82.16
N ALA A 701 20.45 3.36 81.25
CA ALA A 701 20.23 4.84 81.28
C ALA A 701 21.41 5.80 80.91
N VAL A 702 21.23 7.07 80.46
CA VAL A 702 20.05 7.88 79.98
C VAL A 702 20.50 9.04 79.03
N ASP A 703 19.53 9.77 78.47
CA ASP A 703 19.54 10.86 77.46
C ASP A 703 20.40 12.13 77.71
N GLU A 704 20.61 12.99 76.70
CA GLU A 704 19.91 14.30 76.49
C GLU A 704 20.63 15.27 75.49
N LYS A 705 19.97 16.39 75.13
CA LYS A 705 20.35 17.51 74.22
C LYS A 705 20.54 18.83 75.04
N PRO A 706 20.81 20.06 74.51
CA PRO A 706 20.99 20.54 73.12
C PRO A 706 22.24 21.47 72.89
N SER A 707 22.32 22.03 71.68
CA SER A 707 23.21 23.12 71.18
C SER A 707 22.93 24.52 71.79
N PRO A 708 23.86 25.51 71.76
CA PRO A 708 24.02 26.41 70.58
C PRO A 708 25.45 26.97 70.30
N LYS A 709 25.58 27.85 69.27
CA LYS A 709 26.78 28.65 68.87
C LYS A 709 26.80 30.03 69.60
N PRO A 710 27.86 30.90 69.57
CA PRO A 710 28.29 31.68 68.37
C PRO A 710 29.78 32.20 68.26
N ASP A 711 30.13 32.70 67.07
CA ASP A 711 30.89 33.93 66.69
C ASP A 711 32.37 34.33 67.02
N VAL A 712 33.07 34.73 65.92
CA VAL A 712 33.79 36.03 65.66
C VAL A 712 35.31 36.27 65.94
N SER A 713 36.09 36.21 64.83
CA SER A 713 37.18 37.13 64.38
C SER A 713 38.57 37.23 65.04
N LYS A 714 39.63 37.27 64.19
CA LYS A 714 40.67 38.33 63.98
C LYS A 714 41.91 37.74 63.24
N THR A 715 42.96 38.44 62.79
CA THR A 715 43.22 39.68 61.97
C THR A 715 44.77 39.75 61.76
N GLU A 716 45.30 40.66 60.91
CA GLU A 716 46.74 41.02 60.67
C GLU A 716 47.44 40.24 59.54
N PHE A 717 48.09 40.83 58.51
CA PHE A 717 49.09 41.93 58.34
C PHE A 717 50.56 41.48 58.60
N THR A 718 51.60 41.86 57.84
CA THR A 718 51.75 42.69 56.60
C THR A 718 52.57 41.91 55.51
N LYS A 719 53.53 42.33 54.65
CA LYS A 719 54.28 43.56 54.21
C LYS A 719 54.83 43.27 52.78
N VAL A 720 54.77 44.17 51.79
CA VAL A 720 55.83 45.09 51.27
C VAL A 720 57.07 44.44 50.63
N ASN A 721 57.50 44.75 49.40
CA ASN A 721 56.91 45.42 48.20
C ASN A 721 57.57 44.78 46.93
N GLU A 722 58.12 45.34 45.84
CA GLU A 722 58.39 46.69 45.23
C GLU A 722 58.83 46.45 43.75
N THR A 723 58.70 47.30 42.73
CA THR A 723 57.96 48.58 42.54
C THR A 723 56.82 48.39 41.49
N GLU A 724 56.68 48.93 40.25
CA GLU A 724 57.25 50.04 39.46
C GLU A 724 56.26 50.50 38.34
N GLN A 725 56.46 51.67 37.72
CA GLN A 725 55.61 52.27 36.64
C GLN A 725 56.35 53.43 35.92
N PRO A 726 55.92 54.02 34.77
CA PRO A 726 54.57 54.56 34.46
C PRO A 726 54.13 54.36 32.97
N ALA A 727 53.12 55.01 32.35
CA ALA A 727 52.19 56.10 32.72
C ALA A 727 50.81 55.94 32.03
N THR A 728 49.77 56.64 32.53
CA THR A 728 48.40 56.71 31.95
C THR A 728 48.03 58.15 31.54
N PRO A 729 46.81 58.40 31.01
CA PRO A 729 45.74 58.91 31.89
C PRO A 729 44.30 58.36 31.64
N LYS A 730 43.42 58.59 32.62
CA LYS A 730 41.95 58.36 32.69
C LYS A 730 41.19 59.72 32.49
N PRO A 731 39.84 59.93 32.59
CA PRO A 731 38.77 59.37 33.48
C PRO A 731 37.65 58.59 32.72
N GLU A 732 36.66 57.85 33.27
CA GLU A 732 35.61 58.03 34.33
C GLU A 732 34.35 58.84 33.85
N ASP A 733 33.08 58.56 34.21
CA ASP A 733 32.52 57.65 35.26
C ASP A 733 31.06 57.12 34.96
N LYS A 734 30.42 56.45 35.94
CA LYS A 734 28.99 55.97 36.04
C LYS A 734 28.17 56.87 37.02
N PRO A 735 26.89 56.62 37.48
CA PRO A 735 25.93 55.50 37.34
C PRO A 735 24.42 55.91 37.06
N ALA A 736 23.44 55.07 37.46
CA ALA A 736 21.95 55.21 37.36
C ALA A 736 21.29 55.26 38.79
N PRO A 737 19.95 55.19 39.09
CA PRO A 737 18.68 54.96 38.32
C PRO A 737 17.60 56.09 38.62
N PRO A 738 16.28 55.98 38.99
CA PRO A 738 15.22 54.91 38.97
C PRO A 738 13.85 55.15 38.22
N PRO A 739 12.64 55.50 38.79
CA PRO A 739 11.41 54.70 38.53
C PRO A 739 10.03 55.40 38.19
N ASP A 740 9.06 54.57 37.76
CA ASP A 740 7.57 54.52 37.90
C ASP A 740 6.62 55.75 37.83
N ALA A 741 5.49 55.63 37.09
CA ALA A 741 4.09 55.50 37.63
C ALA A 741 2.91 55.94 36.67
N THR A 742 1.82 55.14 36.60
CA THR A 742 0.40 55.48 36.18
C THR A 742 0.13 56.05 34.75
N GLY A 743 -1.08 56.00 34.15
CA GLY A 743 -2.37 55.35 34.48
C GLY A 743 -3.52 55.66 33.48
N GLU A 744 -4.49 54.73 33.35
CA GLU A 744 -5.92 54.84 32.90
C GLU A 744 -6.43 55.45 31.55
N ASN A 745 -7.04 54.56 30.73
CA ASN A 745 -8.41 54.56 30.14
C ASN A 745 -9.02 55.61 29.15
N ALA A 746 -9.70 55.03 28.12
CA ALA A 746 -10.99 55.43 27.46
C ALA A 746 -11.09 56.45 26.28
N ASN A 747 -11.24 55.93 25.05
CA ASN A 747 -12.31 56.09 24.00
C ASN A 747 -13.14 57.40 23.84
N PRO A 748 -13.85 57.61 22.70
CA PRO A 748 -13.51 57.68 21.25
C PRO A 748 -14.14 59.00 20.65
N PRO A 749 -14.81 59.13 19.46
CA PRO A 749 -14.72 58.49 18.12
C PRO A 749 -14.65 59.47 16.89
N SER A 750 -14.37 58.91 15.70
CA SER A 750 -14.90 59.20 14.33
C SER A 750 -15.07 60.60 13.69
N GLN A 751 -14.51 60.69 12.46
CA GLN A 751 -15.08 61.21 11.17
C GLN A 751 -14.81 62.65 10.60
N ASN A 752 -14.23 62.63 9.39
CA ASN A 752 -14.62 63.33 8.13
C ASN A 752 -13.94 64.62 7.59
N GLN A 753 -13.69 64.59 6.25
CA GLN A 753 -13.63 65.67 5.23
C GLN A 753 -12.43 66.67 5.18
N GLU A 754 -12.04 67.34 4.06
CA GLU A 754 -12.12 67.05 2.59
C GLU A 754 -11.34 68.10 1.70
N LYS A 755 -10.52 67.67 0.70
CA LYS A 755 -9.91 68.45 -0.44
C LYS A 755 -9.09 69.74 -0.09
N PRO A 756 -8.59 70.61 -1.03
CA PRO A 756 -8.53 70.65 -2.54
C PRO A 756 -7.05 70.78 -3.10
N PRO A 757 -6.70 71.48 -4.21
CA PRO A 757 -6.89 71.12 -5.65
C PRO A 757 -5.64 71.17 -6.60
N GLU A 758 -5.85 70.69 -7.84
CA GLU A 758 -5.32 71.01 -9.20
C GLU A 758 -4.53 72.34 -9.46
N ASP A 759 -3.75 72.56 -10.54
CA ASP A 759 -3.07 71.77 -11.63
C ASP A 759 -2.05 72.76 -12.34
N GLN A 760 -1.48 72.75 -13.57
CA GLN A 760 -1.60 72.10 -14.90
C GLN A 760 -0.24 72.15 -15.65
N ASN A 761 0.18 71.10 -16.38
CA ASN A 761 0.56 71.20 -17.81
C ASN A 761 0.82 69.87 -18.56
N LYS A 762 0.85 69.91 -19.90
CA LYS A 762 0.47 68.78 -20.80
C LYS A 762 1.58 68.22 -21.71
N ALA A 763 1.52 66.90 -21.94
CA ALA A 763 1.74 66.26 -23.26
C ALA A 763 1.06 64.86 -23.29
N GLY A 764 0.73 64.33 -24.48
CA GLY A 764 0.12 63.02 -24.72
C GLY A 764 -0.26 62.84 -26.21
N PRO A 765 -1.13 61.89 -26.62
CA PRO A 765 -1.67 60.74 -25.90
C PRO A 765 -1.49 59.38 -26.65
N ALA A 766 -1.84 58.26 -26.01
CA ALA A 766 -2.03 56.95 -26.63
C ALA A 766 -3.28 56.26 -26.03
N PRO A 767 -3.96 55.32 -26.75
CA PRO A 767 -5.40 55.19 -26.63
C PRO A 767 -5.91 54.40 -25.42
N SER A 768 -7.05 54.85 -24.90
CA SER A 768 -7.88 54.14 -23.93
C SER A 768 -8.53 52.90 -24.55
N ASN A 769 -8.76 51.89 -23.72
CA ASN A 769 -9.71 50.82 -24.02
C ASN A 769 -10.65 50.65 -22.82
N GLN A 770 -11.72 51.44 -22.80
CA GLN A 770 -12.79 51.33 -21.80
C GLN A 770 -13.67 50.12 -22.16
N ASN A 771 -13.74 49.12 -21.28
CA ASN A 771 -14.94 48.31 -20.95
C ASN A 771 -14.56 47.05 -20.16
N VAL A 772 -14.14 47.24 -18.91
CA VAL A 772 -14.30 46.22 -17.86
C VAL A 772 -14.90 46.95 -16.66
N ALA A 773 -16.14 46.63 -16.31
CA ALA A 773 -16.71 47.12 -15.05
C ALA A 773 -15.87 46.56 -13.90
N ALA A 774 -15.53 47.41 -12.93
CA ALA A 774 -14.74 46.99 -11.78
C ALA A 774 -15.54 46.00 -10.94
N ALA A 775 -15.29 44.70 -11.14
CA ALA A 775 -15.81 43.67 -10.26
C ALA A 775 -15.27 43.93 -8.84
N GLU A 776 -16.18 44.09 -7.88
CA GLU A 776 -15.80 44.22 -6.48
C GLU A 776 -14.99 42.97 -6.04
N PRO A 777 -13.93 43.13 -5.22
CA PRO A 777 -13.12 41.99 -4.80
C PRO A 777 -14.00 40.99 -4.03
N PRO A 778 -13.84 39.67 -4.27
CA PRO A 778 -14.74 38.66 -3.71
C PRO A 778 -14.83 38.77 -2.19
N ASN A 779 -16.07 38.82 -1.69
CA ASN A 779 -16.44 39.29 -0.36
C ASN A 779 -15.54 38.68 0.74
N PRO A 780 -14.95 39.49 1.66
CA PRO A 780 -14.12 38.97 2.73
C PRO A 780 -14.92 38.03 3.63
N CYS A 781 -14.27 36.96 4.11
CA CYS A 781 -14.89 36.05 5.07
C CYS A 781 -15.39 36.86 6.29
N PRO A 782 -16.68 36.75 6.67
CA PRO A 782 -17.24 37.58 7.73
C PRO A 782 -16.54 37.39 9.07
N LEU A 783 -16.66 38.40 9.93
CA LEU A 783 -16.15 38.39 11.29
C LEU A 783 -16.86 37.32 12.14
N PRO A 784 -16.25 36.85 13.25
CA PRO A 784 -16.68 35.59 13.89
C PRO A 784 -18.11 35.61 14.42
N VAL A 785 -18.90 34.65 13.96
CA VAL A 785 -20.16 34.21 14.59
C VAL A 785 -19.91 32.81 15.11
N GLU A 786 -20.23 32.56 16.38
CA GLU A 786 -20.09 31.23 16.98
C GLU A 786 -21.28 30.35 16.57
N ILE A 787 -21.05 29.44 15.62
CA ILE A 787 -22.06 28.49 15.13
C ILE A 787 -21.90 27.10 15.78
N ASN A 788 -23.00 26.34 15.79
CA ASN A 788 -23.03 24.99 16.35
C ASN A 788 -22.31 23.96 15.45
N ASP A 789 -21.99 22.81 16.02
CA ASP A 789 -21.20 21.77 15.35
C ASP A 789 -21.94 20.98 14.27
N ASP A 790 -23.27 21.06 14.19
CA ASP A 790 -24.00 20.45 13.07
C ASP A 790 -23.99 21.34 11.82
N ASP A 791 -24.10 22.66 12.00
CA ASP A 791 -23.99 23.64 10.92
C ASP A 791 -22.60 23.67 10.28
N LYS A 792 -21.54 23.46 11.09
CA LYS A 792 -20.14 23.29 10.60
C LYS A 792 -19.98 22.09 9.67
N ASN A 793 -20.81 21.06 9.81
CA ASN A 793 -20.73 19.81 9.04
C ASN A 793 -21.79 19.72 7.91
N GLU A 794 -22.67 20.72 7.75
CA GLU A 794 -23.84 20.63 6.88
C GLU A 794 -23.49 20.49 5.38
N LEU A 795 -22.36 21.05 4.94
CA LEU A 795 -21.91 21.02 3.54
C LEU A 795 -21.75 19.58 3.03
N GLY A 796 -21.16 18.71 3.84
CA GLY A 796 -20.99 17.30 3.51
C GLY A 796 -22.34 16.60 3.35
N LYS A 797 -23.21 16.73 4.36
CA LYS A 797 -24.58 16.16 4.35
C LYS A 797 -25.36 16.62 3.11
N THR A 798 -25.34 17.93 2.82
CA THR A 798 -26.13 18.52 1.72
C THR A 798 -25.68 18.00 0.36
N VAL A 799 -24.37 17.98 0.07
CA VAL A 799 -23.86 17.50 -1.22
C VAL A 799 -24.03 15.98 -1.38
N VAL A 800 -23.87 15.21 -0.29
CA VAL A 800 -24.18 13.77 -0.28
C VAL A 800 -25.65 13.51 -0.61
N ASN A 801 -26.57 14.28 -0.03
CA ASN A 801 -28.00 14.18 -0.32
C ASN A 801 -28.32 14.58 -1.78
N GLN A 802 -27.71 15.64 -2.31
CA GLN A 802 -27.86 16.05 -3.71
C GLN A 802 -27.41 14.94 -4.68
N ILE A 803 -26.25 14.31 -4.45
CA ILE A 803 -25.75 13.19 -5.27
C ILE A 803 -26.72 11.99 -5.21
N GLN A 804 -27.22 11.66 -4.02
CA GLN A 804 -28.19 10.56 -3.85
C GLN A 804 -29.53 10.83 -4.53
N SER A 805 -30.02 12.07 -4.51
CA SER A 805 -31.23 12.47 -5.24
C SER A 805 -31.03 12.50 -6.75
N TYR A 806 -29.84 12.87 -7.24
CA TYR A 806 -29.48 12.78 -8.66
C TYR A 806 -29.47 11.32 -9.16
N ALA A 807 -29.00 10.38 -8.33
CA ALA A 807 -29.04 8.96 -8.65
C ALA A 807 -30.47 8.39 -8.63
N GLN A 808 -31.28 8.74 -7.63
CA GLN A 808 -32.61 8.16 -7.43
C GLN A 808 -33.67 8.76 -8.36
N ASN A 809 -33.74 10.09 -8.47
CA ASN A 809 -34.82 10.77 -9.21
C ASN A 809 -34.44 10.95 -10.68
N ASN A 810 -33.20 11.37 -10.94
CA ASN A 810 -32.75 11.77 -12.27
C ASN A 810 -32.04 10.65 -13.05
N ASN A 811 -31.78 9.49 -12.42
CA ASN A 811 -31.05 8.36 -13.01
C ASN A 811 -29.64 8.76 -13.52
N LYS A 812 -28.97 9.69 -12.82
CA LYS A 812 -27.64 10.20 -13.14
C LYS A 812 -26.59 9.63 -12.19
N THR A 813 -25.43 9.25 -12.72
CA THR A 813 -24.28 8.78 -11.94
C THR A 813 -23.65 9.91 -11.12
N PRO A 814 -22.85 9.58 -10.07
CA PRO A 814 -22.03 10.56 -9.36
C PRO A 814 -21.08 11.34 -10.29
N LEU A 815 -20.58 10.72 -11.36
CA LEU A 815 -19.79 11.40 -12.40
C LEU A 815 -20.62 12.45 -13.15
N GLU A 816 -21.82 12.12 -13.59
CA GLU A 816 -22.73 13.07 -14.25
C GLU A 816 -23.15 14.20 -13.32
N PHE A 817 -23.35 13.95 -12.02
CA PHE A 817 -23.53 15.02 -11.03
C PHE A 817 -22.29 15.93 -11.00
N CYS A 818 -21.08 15.37 -10.86
CA CYS A 818 -19.87 16.18 -10.77
C CYS A 818 -19.56 16.97 -12.05
N ASN A 819 -19.84 16.41 -13.23
CA ASN A 819 -19.77 17.11 -14.52
C ASN A 819 -20.83 18.23 -14.61
N THR A 820 -22.09 17.94 -14.29
CA THR A 820 -23.17 18.94 -14.31
C THR A 820 -22.86 20.09 -13.34
N PHE A 821 -22.40 19.75 -12.13
CA PHE A 821 -22.03 20.70 -11.09
C PHE A 821 -20.85 21.58 -11.54
N TYR A 822 -19.74 20.98 -12.00
CA TYR A 822 -18.56 21.68 -12.52
C TYR A 822 -18.91 22.65 -13.67
N ASN A 823 -19.76 22.22 -14.61
CA ASN A 823 -20.22 23.07 -15.71
C ASN A 823 -21.13 24.20 -15.21
N SER A 824 -21.94 23.97 -14.17
CA SER A 824 -22.88 24.96 -13.62
C SER A 824 -22.25 26.10 -12.79
N PHE A 825 -20.92 26.15 -12.68
CA PHE A 825 -20.17 27.33 -12.26
C PHE A 825 -18.98 27.61 -13.21
N HIS A 826 -19.09 27.19 -14.47
CA HIS A 826 -18.15 27.59 -15.50
C HIS A 826 -18.50 29.02 -15.96
N ILE A 827 -17.68 29.98 -15.55
CA ILE A 827 -17.68 31.33 -16.14
C ILE A 827 -17.18 31.17 -17.58
N ASP A 828 -17.87 31.78 -18.54
CA ASP A 828 -17.45 31.74 -19.94
C ASP A 828 -16.33 32.76 -20.20
N CYS A 829 -15.12 32.25 -20.40
CA CYS A 829 -13.94 33.08 -20.68
C CYS A 829 -13.95 33.69 -22.10
N ALA A 830 -14.94 33.39 -22.94
CA ALA A 830 -15.16 34.10 -24.20
C ALA A 830 -15.68 35.53 -23.99
N GLN A 831 -16.39 35.79 -22.88
CA GLN A 831 -16.98 37.11 -22.58
C GLN A 831 -15.92 38.19 -22.23
N PHE A 832 -14.65 37.80 -22.07
CA PHE A 832 -13.54 38.68 -21.66
C PHE A 832 -12.48 38.93 -22.75
N GLY A 833 -12.80 38.64 -24.02
CA GLY A 833 -12.05 39.18 -25.17
C GLY A 833 -11.81 38.20 -26.31
N GLU A 834 -12.13 38.63 -27.53
CA GLU A 834 -11.87 37.90 -28.76
C GLU A 834 -10.38 37.90 -29.17
N ASN A 835 -10.03 36.94 -30.04
CA ASN A 835 -9.00 37.05 -31.08
C ASN A 835 -7.62 37.65 -30.68
N GLY A 836 -6.66 36.78 -30.34
CA GLY A 836 -5.26 37.20 -30.28
C GLY A 836 -4.23 36.08 -30.08
N GLU A 837 -3.28 35.94 -31.01
CA GLU A 837 -2.09 35.12 -30.79
C GLU A 837 -1.26 35.69 -29.61
N ASN A 838 -1.17 34.94 -28.51
CA ASN A 838 -0.05 34.97 -27.56
C ASN A 838 0.44 36.38 -27.08
N LYS A 839 -0.44 37.38 -26.99
CA LYS A 839 -0.12 38.79 -26.64
C LYS A 839 0.61 38.98 -25.30
N PHE A 840 0.53 38.02 -24.39
CA PHE A 840 1.16 38.09 -23.07
C PHE A 840 2.37 37.15 -22.97
N PRO A 841 3.61 37.65 -23.13
CA PRO A 841 4.81 36.84 -22.99
C PRO A 841 5.11 36.42 -21.53
N ASN A 842 4.48 37.08 -20.55
CA ASN A 842 4.64 36.80 -19.12
C ASN A 842 3.78 35.62 -18.62
N GLN A 843 2.77 35.19 -19.38
CA GLN A 843 1.83 34.12 -19.01
C GLN A 843 2.22 32.79 -19.65
N ARG A 844 2.25 31.69 -18.89
CA ARG A 844 2.71 30.38 -19.38
C ARG A 844 1.86 29.81 -20.52
N TRP A 845 0.56 30.11 -20.56
CA TRP A 845 -0.37 29.60 -21.57
C TRP A 845 -1.32 30.69 -22.08
N ALA A 846 -1.34 30.91 -23.39
CA ALA A 846 -2.25 31.86 -24.04
C ALA A 846 -3.63 31.23 -24.29
N VAL A 847 -4.54 31.41 -23.33
CA VAL A 847 -6.01 31.29 -23.49
C VAL A 847 -6.60 32.39 -22.61
N SER A 848 -7.71 33.01 -23.05
CA SER A 848 -8.26 34.26 -22.48
C SER A 848 -8.24 34.33 -20.95
N THR A 849 -7.75 35.48 -20.45
CA THR A 849 -7.84 35.98 -19.07
C THR A 849 -7.80 34.91 -17.97
N LYS A 850 -6.60 34.50 -17.55
CA LYS A 850 -6.38 33.67 -16.34
C LYS A 850 -5.99 34.47 -15.08
N PHE A 851 -6.04 35.79 -15.19
CA PHE A 851 -5.79 36.76 -14.14
C PHE A 851 -6.95 37.77 -14.11
N LEU A 852 -7.22 38.37 -12.95
CA LEU A 852 -8.02 39.59 -12.84
C LEU A 852 -7.12 40.75 -12.38
N PRO A 853 -7.22 41.95 -12.98
CA PRO A 853 -6.46 43.11 -12.53
C PRO A 853 -6.70 43.47 -11.06
N GLY A 854 -7.97 43.49 -10.63
CA GLY A 854 -8.37 43.90 -9.27
C GLY A 854 -7.93 42.96 -8.13
N THR A 855 -7.43 41.76 -8.46
CA THR A 855 -6.89 40.81 -7.48
C THR A 855 -5.43 40.43 -7.75
N MET A 856 -4.76 41.10 -8.69
CA MET A 856 -3.37 40.80 -9.05
C MET A 856 -2.41 41.08 -7.87
N ALA A 857 -1.31 40.34 -7.78
CA ALA A 857 -0.28 40.62 -6.80
C ALA A 857 0.43 41.95 -7.09
N GLU A 858 0.53 42.81 -6.07
CA GLU A 858 1.12 44.14 -6.19
C GLU A 858 2.64 44.03 -6.45
N ILE A 859 3.11 44.53 -7.59
CA ILE A 859 4.54 44.70 -7.90
C ILE A 859 4.82 46.06 -8.53
N SER A 860 6.08 46.48 -8.45
CA SER A 860 6.58 47.77 -8.95
C SER A 860 8.01 47.63 -9.48
N GLY A 861 8.39 48.46 -10.45
CA GLY A 861 9.75 48.46 -11.05
C GLY A 861 9.89 47.53 -12.26
N PHE A 862 8.78 47.20 -12.94
CA PHE A 862 8.74 46.35 -14.14
C PHE A 862 7.87 46.99 -15.23
N GLU A 863 8.13 48.27 -15.50
CA GLU A 863 7.38 49.12 -16.44
C GLU A 863 7.35 48.58 -17.88
N GLU A 864 8.45 47.94 -18.33
CA GLU A 864 8.53 47.20 -19.60
C GLU A 864 7.47 46.09 -19.77
N THR A 865 6.78 45.74 -18.68
CA THR A 865 5.75 44.70 -18.63
C THR A 865 4.46 45.18 -17.93
N ASP A 866 4.20 46.49 -17.89
CA ASP A 866 3.04 47.10 -17.21
C ASP A 866 2.91 46.70 -15.71
N ASN A 867 4.04 46.36 -15.07
CA ASN A 867 4.08 45.73 -13.74
C ASN A 867 3.20 44.45 -13.62
N PHE A 868 3.08 43.67 -14.70
CA PHE A 868 2.27 42.45 -14.75
C PHE A 868 2.96 41.21 -14.14
N ILE A 869 2.23 40.50 -13.28
CA ILE A 869 2.56 39.14 -12.85
C ILE A 869 1.29 38.25 -12.86
N ASP A 870 1.41 37.03 -13.39
CA ASP A 870 0.33 36.02 -13.39
C ASP A 870 0.22 35.34 -12.00
N MET A 871 -0.23 36.15 -11.04
CA MET A 871 -0.46 35.80 -9.64
C MET A 871 -1.60 36.66 -9.11
N ASN A 872 -2.64 36.02 -8.56
CA ASN A 872 -3.79 36.69 -7.95
C ASN A 872 -3.87 36.38 -6.45
N PHE A 873 -4.72 37.05 -5.68
CA PHE A 873 -5.00 36.69 -4.29
C PHE A 873 -6.49 36.66 -3.94
N ILE A 874 -6.80 35.92 -2.87
CA ILE A 874 -8.05 36.03 -2.10
C ILE A 874 -7.69 36.31 -0.64
N THR A 875 -8.49 37.10 0.07
CA THR A 875 -8.30 37.36 1.50
C THR A 875 -9.02 36.30 2.32
N ILE A 876 -8.31 35.57 3.18
CA ILE A 876 -8.88 34.55 4.06
C ILE A 876 -8.45 34.87 5.50
N GLY A 877 -9.43 35.22 6.33
CA GLY A 877 -9.16 35.83 7.64
C GLY A 877 -8.38 37.13 7.47
N SER A 878 -7.29 37.28 8.21
CA SER A 878 -6.40 38.46 8.18
C SER A 878 -5.24 38.38 7.17
N ARG A 879 -5.18 37.34 6.31
CA ARG A 879 -4.07 37.10 5.38
C ARG A 879 -4.52 37.12 3.91
N LYS A 880 -3.69 37.66 3.02
CA LYS A 880 -3.79 37.41 1.57
C LYS A 880 -3.22 36.02 1.26
N TRP A 881 -4.00 35.22 0.53
CA TRP A 881 -3.61 33.92 -0.02
C TRP A 881 -3.44 34.06 -1.52
N PHE A 882 -2.18 34.09 -1.96
CA PHE A 882 -1.78 34.25 -3.36
C PHE A 882 -1.84 32.90 -4.10
N MET A 883 -2.26 32.97 -5.36
CA MET A 883 -2.41 31.87 -6.31
C MET A 883 -1.70 32.28 -7.61
N GLY A 884 -0.58 31.64 -7.94
CA GLY A 884 0.23 32.02 -9.11
C GLY A 884 0.81 30.86 -9.89
N GLN A 885 1.15 31.11 -11.15
CA GLN A 885 1.91 30.16 -11.97
C GLN A 885 3.35 30.00 -11.45
N SER A 886 3.99 28.86 -11.75
CA SER A 886 5.45 28.75 -11.68
C SER A 886 6.09 29.78 -12.62
N PRO A 887 7.12 30.52 -12.20
CA PRO A 887 7.77 31.52 -13.05
C PRO A 887 8.39 30.89 -14.31
N LEU A 888 8.49 31.71 -15.37
CA LEU A 888 9.10 31.37 -16.66
C LEU A 888 10.59 31.73 -16.63
N CYS A 889 11.44 31.02 -17.37
CA CYS A 889 12.88 31.32 -17.43
C CYS A 889 13.32 31.98 -18.75
N GLY A 890 12.37 32.46 -19.56
CA GLY A 890 12.64 33.10 -20.87
C GLY A 890 13.13 32.17 -21.97
N ARG A 891 13.36 30.87 -21.67
CA ARG A 891 13.71 29.84 -22.66
C ARG A 891 12.50 29.11 -23.24
N GLU A 892 11.31 29.40 -22.72
CA GLU A 892 10.04 28.96 -23.30
C GLU A 892 9.70 29.77 -24.58
N PRO A 893 9.26 29.15 -25.69
CA PRO A 893 9.04 29.84 -26.97
C PRO A 893 8.02 31.00 -26.88
N LYS A 894 8.38 32.17 -27.40
CA LYS A 894 7.59 33.43 -27.33
C LYS A 894 7.20 33.79 -25.88
N LYS A 895 8.12 33.65 -24.91
CA LYS A 895 7.95 34.02 -23.49
C LYS A 895 9.19 34.75 -22.95
N VAL A 896 9.00 35.57 -21.92
CA VAL A 896 10.09 36.25 -21.18
C VAL A 896 10.41 35.55 -19.86
N ASP A 897 11.53 35.93 -19.23
CA ASP A 897 11.82 35.54 -17.85
C ASP A 897 10.89 36.29 -16.90
N THR A 898 10.21 35.56 -16.01
CA THR A 898 9.32 36.16 -14.99
C THR A 898 9.75 35.86 -13.56
N ARG A 899 10.94 35.28 -13.37
CA ARG A 899 11.54 35.08 -12.04
C ARG A 899 11.76 36.41 -11.28
N PRO A 900 12.19 37.53 -11.91
CA PRO A 900 12.29 38.83 -11.24
C PRO A 900 10.94 39.31 -10.68
N GLN A 901 9.89 39.33 -11.49
CA GLN A 901 8.54 39.72 -11.08
C GLN A 901 7.98 38.80 -9.98
N PHE A 902 8.24 37.49 -10.07
CA PHE A 902 7.78 36.50 -9.09
C PHE A 902 8.46 36.66 -7.71
N VAL A 903 9.78 36.92 -7.69
CA VAL A 903 10.52 37.21 -6.46
C VAL A 903 10.13 38.57 -5.87
N ALA A 904 9.90 39.58 -6.71
CA ALA A 904 9.37 40.87 -6.29
C ALA A 904 7.97 40.75 -5.66
N ALA A 905 7.08 39.94 -6.24
CA ALA A 905 5.74 39.70 -5.69
C ALA A 905 5.81 39.10 -4.27
N ILE A 906 6.67 38.10 -4.04
CA ILE A 906 6.90 37.50 -2.72
C ILE A 906 7.39 38.56 -1.71
N PHE A 907 8.36 39.37 -2.11
CA PHE A 907 8.99 40.39 -1.24
C PHE A 907 8.03 41.53 -0.89
N LEU A 908 7.44 42.18 -1.91
CA LEU A 908 6.59 43.36 -1.75
C LEU A 908 5.29 43.02 -1.00
N ASN A 909 4.68 41.86 -1.28
CA ASN A 909 3.48 41.39 -0.60
C ASN A 909 3.75 40.68 0.74
N LYS A 910 5.01 40.67 1.23
CA LYS A 910 5.42 40.12 2.54
C LYS A 910 4.97 38.66 2.74
N VAL A 911 5.15 37.84 1.70
CA VAL A 911 4.79 36.41 1.70
C VAL A 911 5.80 35.64 2.54
N GLY A 912 5.39 35.18 3.73
CA GLY A 912 6.26 34.44 4.65
C GLY A 912 6.27 32.92 4.44
N LYS A 913 5.22 32.36 3.80
CA LYS A 913 5.12 30.93 3.51
C LYS A 913 4.71 30.69 2.05
N VAL A 914 5.40 29.76 1.38
CA VAL A 914 5.15 29.37 -0.01
C VAL A 914 4.89 27.87 -0.08
N LEU A 915 3.74 27.46 -0.60
CA LEU A 915 3.40 26.07 -0.89
C LEU A 915 3.68 25.79 -2.37
N GLN A 916 4.79 25.12 -2.66
CA GLN A 916 5.21 24.77 -4.02
C GLN A 916 4.77 23.34 -4.35
N LEU A 917 3.78 23.19 -5.23
CA LEU A 917 3.13 21.90 -5.55
C LEU A 917 3.71 21.24 -6.82
N MET A 918 4.97 21.49 -7.17
CA MET A 918 5.61 21.05 -8.42
C MET A 918 7.14 21.01 -8.38
N GLU A 919 7.72 20.25 -9.31
CA GLU A 919 9.16 20.22 -9.59
C GLU A 919 9.60 21.23 -10.65
N PHE A 920 10.82 21.76 -10.51
CA PHE A 920 11.42 22.73 -11.45
C PHE A 920 11.93 22.05 -12.74
N ALA A 921 11.01 21.66 -13.63
CA ALA A 921 11.36 21.04 -14.91
C ALA A 921 10.60 21.65 -16.09
N TRP A 922 11.34 22.07 -17.13
CA TRP A 922 10.78 22.38 -18.45
C TRP A 922 11.31 21.43 -19.54
N LYS A 923 10.41 21.01 -20.44
CA LYS A 923 10.61 19.85 -21.35
C LYS A 923 11.73 19.95 -22.38
N LYS A 924 12.44 21.09 -22.52
CA LYS A 924 13.65 21.22 -23.37
C LYS A 924 14.81 21.92 -22.63
N GLY A 925 15.15 21.45 -21.43
CA GLY A 925 16.37 21.87 -20.71
C GLY A 925 16.30 23.23 -19.99
N GLY A 926 15.09 23.76 -19.77
CA GLY A 926 14.84 24.97 -19.00
C GLY A 926 14.71 24.68 -17.50
N ASN A 927 15.30 25.53 -16.67
CA ASN A 927 15.15 25.50 -15.22
C ASN A 927 14.40 26.75 -14.76
N ASN A 928 13.21 26.53 -14.18
CA ASN A 928 12.30 27.58 -13.70
C ASN A 928 12.47 27.86 -12.19
N GLY A 929 13.56 27.39 -11.58
CA GLY A 929 13.94 27.71 -10.22
C GLY A 929 14.18 29.21 -10.01
N TYR A 930 13.72 29.69 -8.85
CA TYR A 930 13.83 31.07 -8.38
C TYR A 930 14.52 31.17 -6.99
N TYR A 931 15.13 30.07 -6.54
CA TYR A 931 15.96 29.97 -5.33
C TYR A 931 17.02 28.85 -5.49
N PRO A 932 18.17 28.94 -4.81
CA PRO A 932 19.18 27.88 -4.77
C PRO A 932 18.67 26.59 -4.13
N LEU A 933 19.03 25.41 -4.65
CA LEU A 933 18.47 24.14 -4.18
C LEU A 933 19.22 23.50 -3.00
N LYS A 934 20.38 24.05 -2.60
CA LYS A 934 21.11 23.65 -1.41
C LYS A 934 21.43 24.85 -0.52
N LYS A 935 21.62 24.56 0.76
CA LYS A 935 22.22 25.49 1.73
C LYS A 935 23.64 25.84 1.26
N ASN A 936 23.98 27.14 1.25
CA ASN A 936 25.26 27.68 0.78
C ASN A 936 25.56 27.52 -0.73
N ASP A 937 24.58 27.20 -1.59
CA ASP A 937 24.72 27.46 -3.04
C ASP A 937 24.79 28.99 -3.27
N GLU A 938 25.44 29.44 -4.36
CA GLU A 938 25.54 30.86 -4.72
C GLU A 938 24.14 31.52 -4.82
N PRO A 939 23.86 32.63 -4.11
CA PRO A 939 22.52 33.21 -4.07
C PRO A 939 22.09 33.79 -5.42
N MET A 940 20.91 33.41 -5.90
CA MET A 940 20.42 33.74 -7.24
C MET A 940 19.99 35.20 -7.34
N SER A 941 20.48 35.91 -8.37
CA SER A 941 20.05 37.27 -8.70
C SER A 941 18.87 37.25 -9.68
N HIS A 942 17.80 37.96 -9.34
CA HIS A 942 16.57 38.08 -10.11
C HIS A 942 16.14 39.56 -10.17
N GLY A 943 16.71 40.32 -11.12
CA GLY A 943 16.57 41.77 -11.17
C GLY A 943 17.18 42.43 -9.93
N ALA A 944 16.45 43.35 -9.30
CA ALA A 944 16.86 44.06 -8.08
C ALA A 944 16.88 43.18 -6.81
N TYR A 945 16.68 41.87 -6.90
CA TYR A 945 16.55 40.96 -5.75
C TYR A 945 17.61 39.85 -5.78
N LYS A 946 18.25 39.56 -4.64
CA LYS A 946 19.12 38.40 -4.43
C LYS A 946 18.41 37.39 -3.51
N VAL A 947 18.38 36.11 -3.89
CA VAL A 947 17.68 35.03 -3.17
C VAL A 947 18.68 33.99 -2.66
N GLU A 948 18.76 33.84 -1.35
CA GLU A 948 19.67 32.94 -0.65
C GLU A 948 18.90 31.82 0.07
N THR A 949 19.41 30.59 -0.01
CA THR A 949 18.87 29.43 0.71
C THR A 949 19.65 29.23 2.00
N THR A 950 19.08 29.71 3.11
CA THR A 950 19.72 29.70 4.42
C THR A 950 19.59 28.37 5.15
N ASP A 951 18.59 27.54 4.81
CA ASP A 951 18.47 26.16 5.31
C ASP A 951 17.65 25.26 4.39
N VAL A 952 17.89 23.93 4.45
CA VAL A 952 17.12 22.92 3.72
C VAL A 952 16.89 21.71 4.62
N ILE A 953 15.64 21.30 4.78
CA ILE A 953 15.22 20.12 5.53
C ILE A 953 14.51 19.16 4.56
N GLU A 954 15.27 18.20 4.02
CA GLU A 954 14.76 17.11 3.19
C GLU A 954 13.99 16.09 4.03
N ASN A 955 12.94 15.49 3.45
CA ASN A 955 12.06 14.53 4.15
C ASN A 955 11.42 15.18 5.39
N TYR A 956 10.84 16.37 5.22
CA TYR A 956 10.22 17.12 6.32
C TYR A 956 9.09 16.30 6.97
N GLU A 957 9.03 16.33 8.31
CA GLU A 957 8.24 15.40 9.14
C GLU A 957 8.36 13.91 8.71
N GLN A 958 9.60 13.52 8.36
CA GLN A 958 9.99 12.17 7.93
C GLN A 958 9.28 11.66 6.66
N MET A 959 8.59 12.55 5.93
CA MET A 959 7.87 12.24 4.69
C MET A 959 8.68 12.59 3.45
N LYS A 960 9.11 11.57 2.69
CA LYS A 960 9.96 11.67 1.47
C LYS A 960 9.41 12.53 0.32
N VAL A 961 8.18 13.02 0.42
CA VAL A 961 7.49 13.85 -0.59
C VAL A 961 7.46 15.34 -0.25
N TYR A 962 8.00 15.73 0.92
CA TYR A 962 8.12 17.12 1.36
C TYR A 962 9.58 17.51 1.60
N THR A 963 9.96 18.70 1.11
CA THR A 963 11.20 19.39 1.48
C THR A 963 10.86 20.80 1.92
N LEU A 964 11.38 21.22 3.08
CA LEU A 964 11.26 22.59 3.57
C LEU A 964 12.56 23.37 3.27
N TYR A 965 12.44 24.47 2.54
CA TYR A 965 13.53 25.43 2.33
C TYR A 965 13.28 26.67 3.19
N LYS A 966 14.33 27.21 3.82
CA LYS A 966 14.29 28.54 4.44
C LYS A 966 15.10 29.49 3.56
N LEU A 967 14.48 30.58 3.13
CA LEU A 967 15.04 31.53 2.17
C LEU A 967 15.13 32.94 2.75
N THR A 968 16.11 33.70 2.28
CA THR A 968 16.19 35.15 2.47
C THR A 968 16.21 35.82 1.09
N ILE A 969 15.27 36.74 0.85
CA ILE A 969 15.26 37.62 -0.32
C ILE A 969 15.77 38.99 0.14
N THR A 970 16.79 39.53 -0.51
CA THR A 970 17.35 40.86 -0.21
C THR A 970 17.27 41.77 -1.43
N HIS A 971 16.69 42.96 -1.25
CA HIS A 971 16.69 44.00 -2.28
C HIS A 971 18.08 44.65 -2.38
N VAL A 972 18.66 44.63 -3.58
CA VAL A 972 20.09 44.95 -3.82
C VAL A 972 20.43 46.38 -3.44
N GLU A 973 19.59 47.36 -3.76
CA GLU A 973 19.84 48.78 -3.44
C GLU A 973 19.51 49.10 -1.98
N SER A 974 18.22 49.03 -1.61
CA SER A 974 17.71 49.40 -0.27
C SER A 974 18.19 48.53 0.90
N LYS A 975 18.91 47.43 0.62
CA LYS A 975 19.42 46.43 1.58
C LYS A 975 18.38 45.81 2.51
N LYS A 976 17.09 46.01 2.25
CA LYS A 976 15.99 45.39 3.00
C LYS A 976 15.92 43.91 2.66
N SER A 977 15.86 43.07 3.70
CA SER A 977 15.73 41.61 3.58
C SER A 977 14.39 41.13 4.12
N HIS A 978 13.84 40.09 3.50
CA HIS A 978 12.62 39.40 3.89
C HIS A 978 12.88 37.89 3.92
N THR A 979 12.46 37.23 4.99
CA THR A 979 12.66 35.78 5.18
C THR A 979 11.37 35.02 4.97
N LEU A 980 11.45 33.85 4.33
CA LEU A 980 10.30 32.99 4.06
C LEU A 980 10.63 31.51 4.11
N GLU A 981 9.58 30.70 4.19
CA GLU A 981 9.63 29.24 4.13
C GLU A 981 8.97 28.73 2.85
N VAL A 982 9.63 27.83 2.12
CA VAL A 982 9.06 27.13 0.96
C VAL A 982 8.85 25.67 1.29
N TYR A 983 7.58 25.29 1.45
CA TYR A 983 7.13 23.91 1.59
C TYR A 983 6.94 23.32 0.19
N LYS A 984 7.98 22.62 -0.30
CA LYS A 984 7.97 21.95 -1.60
C LYS A 984 7.35 20.57 -1.46
N PHE A 985 6.20 20.36 -2.10
CA PHE A 985 5.52 19.07 -2.18
C PHE A 985 5.65 18.49 -3.60
N THR A 986 6.38 17.39 -3.72
CA THR A 986 6.68 16.74 -5.00
C THR A 986 5.70 15.62 -5.34
N GLY A 987 5.04 15.06 -4.32
CA GLY A 987 4.07 13.96 -4.43
C GLY A 987 2.70 14.36 -4.98
N TRP A 988 2.60 15.14 -6.07
CA TRP A 988 1.31 15.46 -6.70
C TRP A 988 1.28 15.18 -8.22
N ALA A 989 1.31 13.91 -8.60
CA ALA A 989 1.09 13.41 -9.97
C ALA A 989 -0.23 12.60 -10.13
N ASN A 990 -0.98 12.86 -11.19
CA ASN A 990 -2.11 12.03 -11.67
C ASN A 990 -3.34 11.91 -10.74
N ASP A 991 -3.83 13.01 -10.14
CA ASP A 991 -5.15 13.14 -9.48
C ASP A 991 -5.50 12.18 -8.29
N LEU A 992 -4.61 11.27 -7.87
CA LEU A 992 -4.92 10.15 -6.95
C LEU A 992 -5.02 10.53 -5.46
N TYR A 993 -4.22 11.46 -4.96
CA TYR A 993 -4.01 11.76 -3.53
C TYR A 993 -5.29 12.10 -2.75
N GLY A 994 -5.38 11.67 -1.49
CA GLY A 994 -6.48 11.99 -0.59
C GLY A 994 -6.29 13.29 0.20
N PRO A 995 -7.20 13.56 1.16
CA PRO A 995 -7.28 14.84 1.86
C PRO A 995 -6.09 15.09 2.80
N VAL A 996 -5.42 14.04 3.29
CA VAL A 996 -4.39 14.11 4.33
C VAL A 996 -3.26 15.07 3.96
N HIS A 997 -2.72 14.96 2.74
CA HIS A 997 -1.63 15.80 2.25
C HIS A 997 -2.02 17.27 2.05
N ILE A 998 -3.29 17.56 1.75
CA ILE A 998 -3.80 18.93 1.64
C ILE A 998 -3.94 19.53 3.05
N LEU A 999 -4.48 18.78 4.00
CA LEU A 999 -4.62 19.27 5.37
C LEU A 999 -3.26 19.52 6.03
N MET A 1000 -2.28 18.62 5.86
CA MET A 1000 -0.90 18.85 6.29
C MET A 1000 -0.31 20.15 5.70
N LEU A 1001 -0.49 20.40 4.40
CA LEU A 1001 -0.04 21.64 3.75
C LEU A 1001 -0.69 22.91 4.35
N LEU A 1002 -1.95 22.82 4.79
CA LEU A 1002 -2.66 23.93 5.45
C LEU A 1002 -2.27 24.08 6.93
N ASP A 1003 -2.01 22.98 7.62
CA ASP A 1003 -1.54 22.97 9.00
C ASP A 1003 -0.14 23.62 9.09
N TYR A 1004 0.76 23.37 8.12
CA TYR A 1004 2.04 24.09 7.98
C TYR A 1004 1.88 25.57 7.62
N ALA A 1005 0.94 25.91 6.74
CA ALA A 1005 0.59 27.30 6.43
C ALA A 1005 0.05 28.05 7.66
N GLY A 1006 -0.39 27.31 8.69
CA GLY A 1006 -0.67 27.78 10.04
C GLY A 1006 -2.11 28.24 10.21
N ASP A 1007 -2.91 27.44 10.91
CA ASP A 1007 -4.26 27.81 11.35
C ASP A 1007 -4.26 28.85 12.50
N ASP A 1008 -3.11 29.09 13.17
CA ASP A 1008 -2.98 30.02 14.30
C ASP A 1008 -2.84 31.49 13.82
N GLU A 1009 -3.80 32.35 14.17
CA GLU A 1009 -3.88 33.75 13.70
C GLU A 1009 -2.74 34.65 14.20
N LYS A 1010 -1.90 34.15 15.13
CA LYS A 1010 -0.74 34.88 15.68
C LYS A 1010 0.37 35.13 14.65
N GLU A 1011 0.55 34.23 13.67
CA GLU A 1011 1.46 34.47 12.54
C GLU A 1011 0.77 35.32 11.46
N LYS A 1012 1.17 36.58 11.31
CA LYS A 1012 0.54 37.55 10.39
C LYS A 1012 1.16 37.59 8.98
N CYS A 1013 1.80 36.52 8.52
CA CYS A 1013 2.44 36.47 7.20
C CYS A 1013 1.47 36.04 6.10
N ASN A 1014 1.61 36.63 4.90
CA ASN A 1014 0.86 36.19 3.73
C ASN A 1014 1.38 34.86 3.19
N VAL A 1015 0.52 34.11 2.48
CA VAL A 1015 0.82 32.78 1.94
C VAL A 1015 0.72 32.79 0.41
N LEU A 1016 1.67 32.16 -0.28
CA LEU A 1016 1.59 31.91 -1.73
C LEU A 1016 1.47 30.41 -2.00
N VAL A 1017 0.54 30.03 -2.87
CA VAL A 1017 0.39 28.66 -3.37
C VAL A 1017 0.64 28.67 -4.88
N HIS A 1018 1.62 27.89 -5.34
CA HIS A 1018 1.93 27.79 -6.77
C HIS A 1018 2.11 26.36 -7.26
N CYS A 1019 1.80 26.18 -8.53
CA CYS A 1019 2.06 24.97 -9.29
C CYS A 1019 2.39 25.39 -10.73
N ASN A 1020 2.49 24.45 -11.68
CA ASN A 1020 2.82 24.81 -13.07
C ASN A 1020 1.90 25.90 -13.66
N SER A 1021 0.60 25.89 -13.33
CA SER A 1021 -0.44 26.76 -13.89
C SER A 1021 -0.95 27.87 -12.95
N GLY A 1022 -0.76 27.71 -11.63
CA GLY A 1022 -1.48 28.48 -10.62
C GLY A 1022 -2.97 28.16 -10.53
N ASN A 1023 -3.47 27.17 -11.28
CA ASN A 1023 -4.90 26.92 -11.44
C ASN A 1023 -5.35 25.66 -10.71
N GLY A 1024 -5.15 24.44 -11.22
CA GLY A 1024 -5.77 23.25 -10.63
C GLY A 1024 -5.34 22.93 -9.19
N ARG A 1025 -4.10 22.45 -9.02
CA ARG A 1025 -3.57 22.07 -7.69
C ARG A 1025 -3.53 23.26 -6.71
N THR A 1026 -3.27 24.46 -7.22
CA THR A 1026 -3.26 25.70 -6.43
C THR A 1026 -4.64 26.06 -5.90
N ALA A 1027 -5.65 26.13 -6.77
CA ALA A 1027 -7.02 26.44 -6.36
C ALA A 1027 -7.59 25.38 -5.41
N VAL A 1028 -7.25 24.09 -5.58
CA VAL A 1028 -7.67 23.04 -4.65
C VAL A 1028 -7.22 23.34 -3.21
N VAL A 1029 -5.93 23.69 -3.00
CA VAL A 1029 -5.42 23.97 -1.64
C VAL A 1029 -6.05 25.23 -1.04
N VAL A 1030 -6.16 26.32 -1.84
CA VAL A 1030 -6.74 27.58 -1.34
C VAL A 1030 -8.26 27.47 -1.12
N ALA A 1031 -8.99 26.73 -1.96
CA ALA A 1031 -10.41 26.47 -1.78
C ALA A 1031 -10.71 25.60 -0.56
N VAL A 1032 -9.85 24.62 -0.24
CA VAL A 1032 -9.98 23.86 1.01
C VAL A 1032 -9.78 24.77 2.22
N LYS A 1033 -8.80 25.68 2.22
CA LYS A 1033 -8.63 26.66 3.31
C LYS A 1033 -9.81 27.63 3.41
N TYR A 1034 -10.26 28.19 2.29
CA TYR A 1034 -11.43 29.09 2.26
C TYR A 1034 -12.69 28.39 2.78
N GLY A 1035 -12.97 27.17 2.29
CA GLY A 1035 -14.10 26.36 2.74
C GLY A 1035 -14.01 25.96 4.22
N ILE A 1036 -12.80 25.66 4.73
CA ILE A 1036 -12.58 25.42 6.16
C ILE A 1036 -12.91 26.66 7.00
N GLU A 1037 -12.44 27.84 6.60
CA GLU A 1037 -12.75 29.08 7.33
C GLU A 1037 -14.22 29.50 7.22
N LEU A 1038 -14.85 29.26 6.07
CA LEU A 1038 -16.28 29.53 5.87
C LEU A 1038 -17.14 28.59 6.74
N CYS A 1039 -16.86 27.28 6.72
CA CYS A 1039 -17.59 26.29 7.52
C CYS A 1039 -17.34 26.43 9.03
N LYS A 1040 -16.23 27.06 9.47
CA LYS A 1040 -16.04 27.45 10.89
C LYS A 1040 -16.98 28.57 11.35
N ARG A 1041 -17.43 29.44 10.43
CA ARG A 1041 -18.07 30.74 10.73
C ARG A 1041 -19.56 30.81 10.38
N GLN A 1042 -20.01 30.05 9.39
CA GLN A 1042 -21.41 30.04 8.93
C GLN A 1042 -21.84 28.65 8.45
N LYS A 1043 -23.16 28.40 8.49
CA LYS A 1043 -23.76 27.18 7.92
C LYS A 1043 -23.57 27.21 6.39
N VAL A 1044 -22.80 26.27 5.85
CA VAL A 1044 -22.58 26.15 4.39
C VAL A 1044 -23.39 24.97 3.85
N THR A 1045 -24.26 25.22 2.88
CA THR A 1045 -25.14 24.19 2.26
C THR A 1045 -24.85 23.95 0.78
N ASP A 1046 -24.34 24.95 0.04
CA ASP A 1046 -23.91 24.80 -1.35
C ASP A 1046 -22.38 24.94 -1.49
N LEU A 1047 -21.75 23.93 -2.09
CA LEU A 1047 -20.32 23.93 -2.40
C LEU A 1047 -19.93 25.06 -3.36
N LYS A 1048 -20.84 25.62 -4.16
CA LYS A 1048 -20.56 26.81 -4.99
C LYS A 1048 -20.09 28.01 -4.17
N THR A 1049 -20.60 28.19 -2.95
CA THR A 1049 -20.16 29.28 -2.05
C THR A 1049 -18.68 29.19 -1.67
N VAL A 1050 -18.06 28.02 -1.81
CA VAL A 1050 -16.62 27.79 -1.60
C VAL A 1050 -15.82 27.92 -2.90
N LEU A 1051 -16.37 27.48 -4.03
CA LEU A 1051 -15.63 27.39 -5.30
C LEU A 1051 -15.72 28.65 -6.17
N VAL A 1052 -16.86 29.35 -6.14
CA VAL A 1052 -17.10 30.54 -6.97
C VAL A 1052 -16.17 31.70 -6.57
N PRO A 1053 -16.03 32.09 -5.28
CA PRO A 1053 -15.09 33.13 -4.86
C PRO A 1053 -13.63 32.86 -5.24
N ILE A 1054 -13.22 31.58 -5.31
CA ILE A 1054 -11.87 31.18 -5.73
C ILE A 1054 -11.68 31.37 -7.25
N ARG A 1055 -12.71 31.12 -8.05
CA ARG A 1055 -12.72 31.30 -9.51
C ARG A 1055 -12.93 32.77 -9.92
N GLU A 1056 -13.60 33.56 -9.08
CA GLU A 1056 -13.67 35.03 -9.16
C GLU A 1056 -12.36 35.70 -8.73
N ALA A 1057 -11.65 35.15 -7.74
CA ALA A 1057 -10.31 35.61 -7.38
C ALA A 1057 -9.26 35.27 -8.45
N ARG A 1058 -9.36 34.10 -9.10
CA ARG A 1058 -8.48 33.67 -10.20
C ARG A 1058 -9.22 32.86 -11.26
N PHE A 1059 -9.36 33.43 -12.45
CA PHE A 1059 -10.01 32.79 -13.59
C PHE A 1059 -9.36 31.45 -14.00
N GLY A 1060 -10.20 30.49 -14.37
CA GLY A 1060 -9.78 29.13 -14.70
C GLY A 1060 -9.30 28.30 -13.50
N ALA A 1061 -9.57 28.72 -12.25
CA ALA A 1061 -9.44 27.87 -11.07
C ALA A 1061 -10.21 26.55 -11.25
N PHE A 1062 -9.62 25.45 -10.76
CA PHE A 1062 -10.05 24.05 -10.97
C PHE A 1062 -10.04 23.62 -12.45
N GLU A 1063 -9.21 22.62 -12.77
CA GLU A 1063 -8.98 22.13 -14.14
C GLU A 1063 -9.95 20.99 -14.55
N ASN A 1064 -10.59 20.31 -13.59
CA ASN A 1064 -11.56 19.24 -13.86
C ASN A 1064 -12.53 18.97 -12.68
N HIS A 1065 -13.55 18.14 -12.89
CA HIS A 1065 -14.52 17.73 -11.86
C HIS A 1065 -13.92 16.89 -10.71
N ARG A 1066 -12.77 16.22 -10.92
CA ARG A 1066 -12.11 15.38 -9.91
C ARG A 1066 -11.48 16.26 -8.82
N GLN A 1067 -10.97 17.41 -9.21
CA GLN A 1067 -10.45 18.46 -8.33
C GLN A 1067 -11.55 19.08 -7.44
N VAL A 1068 -12.82 19.03 -7.84
CA VAL A 1068 -13.95 19.48 -6.99
C VAL A 1068 -14.23 18.50 -5.85
N LEU A 1069 -14.22 17.19 -6.11
CA LEU A 1069 -14.52 16.17 -5.08
C LEU A 1069 -13.47 16.10 -3.97
N ILE A 1070 -12.20 16.34 -4.29
CA ILE A 1070 -11.13 16.37 -3.28
C ILE A 1070 -11.22 17.61 -2.38
N VAL A 1071 -11.71 18.75 -2.89
CA VAL A 1071 -11.99 19.94 -2.05
C VAL A 1071 -13.07 19.62 -1.02
N LEU A 1072 -14.20 19.07 -1.45
CA LEU A 1072 -15.29 18.65 -0.54
C LEU A 1072 -14.80 17.64 0.51
N LEU A 1073 -14.08 16.59 0.08
CA LEU A 1073 -13.59 15.53 0.97
C LEU A 1073 -12.62 16.05 2.05
N ALA A 1074 -11.75 17.00 1.70
CA ALA A 1074 -10.80 17.59 2.64
C ALA A 1074 -11.46 18.56 3.63
N ILE A 1075 -12.45 19.35 3.20
CA ILE A 1075 -13.24 20.20 4.10
C ILE A 1075 -13.97 19.32 5.12
N VAL A 1076 -14.64 18.25 4.67
CA VAL A 1076 -15.36 17.32 5.57
C VAL A 1076 -14.42 16.64 6.57
N ASP A 1077 -13.25 16.13 6.14
CA ASP A 1077 -12.27 15.51 7.06
C ASP A 1077 -11.78 16.49 8.15
N LYS A 1078 -11.59 17.78 7.82
CA LYS A 1078 -11.20 18.81 8.79
C LYS A 1078 -12.38 19.27 9.68
N MET A 1079 -13.61 19.37 9.16
CA MET A 1079 -14.79 19.76 9.97
C MET A 1079 -15.13 18.68 11.00
N LEU A 1080 -15.08 17.40 10.63
CA LEU A 1080 -15.25 16.28 11.55
C LEU A 1080 -14.18 16.32 12.66
N LYS A 1081 -12.90 16.52 12.31
CA LYS A 1081 -11.81 16.71 13.29
C LYS A 1081 -12.04 17.90 14.23
N ILE A 1082 -12.43 19.06 13.72
CA ILE A 1082 -12.68 20.28 14.53
C ILE A 1082 -13.86 20.07 15.50
N THR A 1083 -14.93 19.41 15.03
CA THR A 1083 -16.11 19.11 15.84
C THR A 1083 -15.97 17.82 16.68
N SER A 1084 -14.75 17.26 16.76
CA SER A 1084 -14.44 16.00 17.46
C SER A 1084 -15.30 14.80 17.05
N ARG A 1085 -15.89 14.83 15.86
CA ARG A 1085 -16.70 13.75 15.29
C ARG A 1085 -15.81 12.71 14.61
N LYS A 1086 -16.19 11.44 14.74
CA LYS A 1086 -15.59 10.34 13.96
C LYS A 1086 -16.02 10.43 12.50
N ARG A 1087 -15.34 9.71 11.62
CA ARG A 1087 -15.76 9.60 10.22
C ARG A 1087 -17.07 8.83 10.10
N ASP A 1088 -17.95 9.37 9.27
CA ASP A 1088 -19.36 9.01 9.16
C ASP A 1088 -19.71 8.54 7.74
N ASP A 1089 -20.99 8.23 7.52
CA ASP A 1089 -21.50 7.80 6.21
C ASP A 1089 -21.36 8.89 5.14
N VAL A 1090 -21.39 10.17 5.54
CA VAL A 1090 -21.10 11.32 4.68
C VAL A 1090 -19.66 11.27 4.16
N TYR A 1091 -18.65 11.22 5.05
CA TYR A 1091 -17.25 11.13 4.67
C TYR A 1091 -16.96 9.88 3.81
N PHE A 1092 -17.42 8.71 4.25
CA PHE A 1092 -17.17 7.46 3.53
C PHE A 1092 -17.93 7.36 2.19
N SER A 1093 -19.10 8.00 2.04
CA SER A 1093 -19.78 8.10 0.74
C SER A 1093 -19.03 8.97 -0.26
N ILE A 1094 -18.49 10.12 0.17
CA ILE A 1094 -17.67 10.99 -0.70
C ILE A 1094 -16.38 10.27 -1.11
N LEU A 1095 -15.72 9.59 -0.17
CA LEU A 1095 -14.51 8.80 -0.44
C LEU A 1095 -14.79 7.64 -1.41
N PHE A 1096 -15.92 6.93 -1.25
CA PHE A 1096 -16.37 5.89 -2.18
C PHE A 1096 -16.53 6.43 -3.60
N TRP A 1097 -17.35 7.47 -3.80
CA TRP A 1097 -17.59 8.01 -5.14
C TRP A 1097 -16.32 8.57 -5.79
N ARG A 1098 -15.43 9.21 -5.00
CA ARG A 1098 -14.12 9.65 -5.50
C ARG A 1098 -13.30 8.47 -6.03
N ARG A 1099 -13.19 7.37 -5.28
CA ARG A 1099 -12.49 6.14 -5.72
C ARG A 1099 -13.12 5.55 -6.99
N ARG A 1100 -14.46 5.40 -7.04
CA ARG A 1100 -15.19 4.89 -8.21
C ARG A 1100 -15.02 5.77 -9.46
N ILE A 1101 -14.97 7.10 -9.32
CA ILE A 1101 -14.72 8.07 -10.40
C ILE A 1101 -13.27 8.00 -10.91
N LEU A 1102 -12.28 7.91 -10.01
CA LEU A 1102 -10.87 7.82 -10.40
C LEU A 1102 -10.57 6.55 -11.18
N ASN A 1103 -11.09 5.40 -10.71
CA ASN A 1103 -11.01 4.11 -11.39
C ASN A 1103 -11.81 4.06 -12.71
N GLY A 1104 -12.62 5.09 -13.01
CA GLY A 1104 -13.35 5.22 -14.27
C GLY A 1104 -14.68 4.46 -14.34
N CYS A 1105 -15.18 3.94 -13.23
CA CYS A 1105 -16.35 3.04 -13.22
C CYS A 1105 -17.70 3.69 -13.55
N TYR A 1106 -17.70 4.98 -13.94
CA TYR A 1106 -18.87 5.69 -14.48
C TYR A 1106 -18.67 6.18 -15.92
N HIS A 1107 -17.51 5.95 -16.55
CA HIS A 1107 -17.21 6.48 -17.90
C HIS A 1107 -18.24 6.03 -18.96
N ASN A 1108 -18.69 4.77 -18.89
CA ASN A 1108 -19.73 4.20 -19.78
C ASN A 1108 -21.12 4.88 -19.67
N PHE A 1109 -21.28 5.85 -18.76
CA PHE A 1109 -22.52 6.56 -18.51
C PHE A 1109 -22.39 8.09 -18.59
N GLY A 1110 -21.19 8.65 -18.76
CA GLY A 1110 -20.94 10.05 -18.41
C GLY A 1110 -19.70 10.75 -19.00
N ASP A 1111 -18.95 10.18 -19.94
CA ASP A 1111 -18.03 10.94 -20.80
C ASP A 1111 -18.62 11.07 -22.21
N GLU A 1112 -18.80 12.31 -22.69
CA GLU A 1112 -19.40 12.57 -24.01
C GLU A 1112 -18.57 12.06 -25.18
N ARG A 1113 -17.28 11.77 -24.96
CA ARG A 1113 -16.37 11.19 -25.96
C ARG A 1113 -16.59 9.69 -26.19
N MET A 1114 -17.44 9.03 -25.39
CA MET A 1114 -17.70 7.58 -25.43
C MET A 1114 -19.18 7.22 -25.72
N LYS A 1115 -19.90 8.07 -26.48
CA LYS A 1115 -21.33 7.90 -26.84
C LYS A 1115 -21.64 6.69 -27.75
N THR A 1116 -20.70 5.77 -28.00
CA THR A 1116 -20.87 4.60 -28.88
C THR A 1116 -21.61 3.43 -28.24
N LEU A 1117 -21.64 3.32 -26.91
CA LEU A 1117 -22.36 2.28 -26.19
C LEU A 1117 -23.82 2.70 -25.92
N LYS A 1118 -24.78 2.05 -26.60
CA LYS A 1118 -26.24 2.25 -26.39
C LYS A 1118 -26.74 1.61 -25.08
N VAL A 1119 -26.26 2.10 -23.94
CA VAL A 1119 -26.71 1.64 -22.61
C VAL A 1119 -28.14 2.13 -22.35
N THR A 1120 -29.04 1.21 -22.03
CA THR A 1120 -30.47 1.51 -21.80
C THR A 1120 -30.71 2.17 -20.43
N LYS A 1121 -31.81 2.92 -20.32
CA LYS A 1121 -32.29 3.50 -19.04
C LYS A 1121 -32.38 2.45 -17.92
N TYR A 1122 -32.85 1.24 -18.24
CA TYR A 1122 -32.97 0.13 -17.29
C TYR A 1122 -31.62 -0.45 -16.86
N GLN A 1123 -30.66 -0.61 -17.78
CA GLN A 1123 -29.29 -1.01 -17.42
C GLN A 1123 -28.62 0.02 -16.49
N LYS A 1124 -28.83 1.32 -16.74
CA LYS A 1124 -28.35 2.40 -15.88
C LYS A 1124 -29.02 2.40 -14.49
N MET A 1125 -30.33 2.16 -14.42
CA MET A 1125 -31.06 1.97 -13.16
C MET A 1125 -30.53 0.78 -12.36
N ALA A 1126 -30.36 -0.38 -12.99
CA ALA A 1126 -29.85 -1.59 -12.36
C ALA A 1126 -28.40 -1.40 -11.83
N PHE A 1127 -27.55 -0.75 -12.62
CA PHE A 1127 -26.21 -0.35 -12.19
C PHE A 1127 -26.24 0.60 -10.98
N LEU A 1128 -27.07 1.67 -11.01
CA LEU A 1128 -27.19 2.61 -9.89
C LEU A 1128 -27.74 1.95 -8.62
N LYS A 1129 -28.60 0.94 -8.73
CA LYS A 1129 -29.05 0.11 -7.59
C LYS A 1129 -27.89 -0.68 -6.99
N LYS A 1130 -27.12 -1.42 -7.82
CA LYS A 1130 -25.95 -2.20 -7.38
C LYS A 1130 -24.84 -1.30 -6.80
N GLU A 1131 -24.69 -0.07 -7.31
CA GLU A 1131 -23.79 0.94 -6.72
C GLU A 1131 -24.27 1.48 -5.36
N LYS A 1132 -25.59 1.64 -5.14
CA LYS A 1132 -26.15 2.00 -3.83
C LYS A 1132 -25.85 0.90 -2.80
N GLU A 1133 -26.03 -0.35 -3.19
CA GLU A 1133 -25.73 -1.54 -2.36
C GLU A 1133 -24.22 -1.62 -2.03
N LYS A 1134 -23.34 -1.50 -3.03
CA LYS A 1134 -21.88 -1.43 -2.83
C LYS A 1134 -21.45 -0.29 -1.92
N ARG A 1135 -22.05 0.91 -2.06
CA ARG A 1135 -21.76 2.06 -1.20
C ARG A 1135 -22.13 1.77 0.26
N ILE A 1136 -23.29 1.17 0.50
CA ILE A 1136 -23.75 0.83 1.86
C ILE A 1136 -22.81 -0.20 2.50
N GLN A 1137 -22.40 -1.23 1.76
CA GLN A 1137 -21.42 -2.22 2.22
C GLN A 1137 -20.05 -1.60 2.54
N TYR A 1138 -19.56 -0.70 1.68
CA TYR A 1138 -18.29 0.01 1.86
C TYR A 1138 -18.32 0.97 3.07
N VAL A 1139 -19.41 1.72 3.26
CA VAL A 1139 -19.58 2.58 4.43
C VAL A 1139 -19.61 1.75 5.72
N ALA A 1140 -20.32 0.61 5.71
CA ALA A 1140 -20.41 -0.27 6.88
C ALA A 1140 -19.07 -0.92 7.27
N SER A 1141 -18.22 -1.30 6.29
CA SER A 1141 -16.87 -1.82 6.60
C SER A 1141 -15.93 -0.73 7.10
N MET A 1142 -15.85 0.41 6.40
CA MET A 1142 -14.94 1.51 6.80
C MET A 1142 -15.31 2.14 8.15
N ALA A 1143 -16.61 2.24 8.48
CA ALA A 1143 -17.05 2.71 9.80
C ALA A 1143 -16.69 1.74 10.93
N LYS A 1144 -16.56 0.44 10.64
CA LYS A 1144 -16.04 -0.54 11.60
C LYS A 1144 -14.53 -0.39 11.75
N ASP A 1145 -13.79 -0.31 10.64
CA ASP A 1145 -12.33 -0.21 10.66
C ASP A 1145 -11.83 1.09 11.36
N ASP A 1146 -12.49 2.23 11.12
CA ASP A 1146 -12.18 3.52 11.78
C ASP A 1146 -12.56 3.48 13.28
N LYS A 1147 -13.62 2.76 13.66
CA LYS A 1147 -13.95 2.48 15.07
C LYS A 1147 -12.87 1.63 15.75
N ASP A 1148 -12.49 0.50 15.15
CA ASP A 1148 -11.51 -0.43 15.69
C ASP A 1148 -10.12 0.25 15.79
N ALA A 1149 -9.76 1.11 14.83
CA ALA A 1149 -8.58 1.97 14.88
C ALA A 1149 -8.64 3.02 16.01
N ALA A 1150 -9.78 3.71 16.18
CA ALA A 1150 -9.97 4.70 17.25
C ALA A 1150 -9.90 4.05 18.65
N GLU A 1151 -10.46 2.86 18.83
CA GLU A 1151 -10.33 2.10 20.10
C GLU A 1151 -8.89 1.62 20.36
N LYS A 1152 -8.12 1.33 19.29
CA LYS A 1152 -6.69 1.01 19.38
C LYS A 1152 -5.88 2.22 19.83
N ILE A 1153 -6.12 3.41 19.26
CA ILE A 1153 -5.47 4.67 19.67
C ILE A 1153 -5.85 5.06 21.10
N ALA A 1154 -7.13 4.97 21.47
CA ALA A 1154 -7.59 5.27 22.82
C ALA A 1154 -6.90 4.42 23.90
N LYS A 1155 -6.58 3.14 23.60
CA LYS A 1155 -5.83 2.26 24.51
C LYS A 1155 -4.35 2.62 24.66
N TYR A 1156 -3.75 3.35 23.73
CA TYR A 1156 -2.37 3.85 23.84
C TYR A 1156 -2.29 5.16 24.66
N ASN A 1157 -3.29 6.04 24.56
CA ASN A 1157 -3.25 7.36 25.20
C ASN A 1157 -3.46 7.35 26.73
N ILE A 1158 -3.81 6.22 27.35
CA ILE A 1158 -3.93 6.09 28.82
C ILE A 1158 -2.53 5.89 29.45
N LYS A 1159 -1.57 6.78 29.16
CA LYS A 1159 -0.22 6.72 29.78
C LYS A 1159 0.72 7.93 29.70
N GLU A 1160 0.26 9.17 29.56
CA GLU A 1160 1.11 10.33 29.86
C GLU A 1160 0.31 11.56 30.33
N ASP A 1161 0.91 12.39 31.21
CA ASP A 1161 0.34 13.63 31.75
C ASP A 1161 0.85 14.84 30.96
N PRO A 1162 -0.03 15.62 30.28
CA PRO A 1162 0.37 16.82 29.54
C PRO A 1162 1.15 17.85 30.38
N GLY A 1163 0.90 17.93 31.68
CA GLY A 1163 1.58 18.87 32.60
C GLY A 1163 3.09 18.62 32.74
N ALA A 1164 3.56 17.40 32.43
CA ALA A 1164 4.98 17.05 32.48
C ALA A 1164 5.76 17.54 31.24
N MET A 1165 5.09 17.73 30.10
CA MET A 1165 5.75 18.05 28.82
C MET A 1165 6.24 19.51 28.78
N PHE A 1166 5.39 20.45 29.20
CA PHE A 1166 5.68 21.90 29.16
C PHE A 1166 6.88 22.29 30.03
N LYS A 1167 6.96 21.77 31.26
CA LYS A 1167 8.08 22.03 32.19
C LYS A 1167 9.42 21.52 31.65
N ARG A 1168 9.40 20.46 30.83
CA ARG A 1168 10.58 19.86 30.20
C ARG A 1168 11.12 20.71 29.04
N GLU A 1169 10.28 21.52 28.40
CA GLU A 1169 10.68 22.49 27.37
C GLU A 1169 11.36 23.72 27.96
N GLU A 1170 10.82 24.30 29.04
CA GLU A 1170 11.40 25.50 29.66
C GLU A 1170 12.81 25.25 30.19
N GLN A 1171 13.06 24.10 30.82
CA GLN A 1171 14.41 23.70 31.25
C GLN A 1171 15.36 23.49 30.06
N LYS A 1172 14.89 22.96 28.92
CA LYS A 1172 15.69 22.88 27.69
C LYS A 1172 16.02 24.27 27.14
N LYS A 1173 15.07 25.22 27.16
CA LYS A 1173 15.27 26.60 26.69
C LYS A 1173 16.26 27.38 27.58
N LYS A 1174 16.22 27.18 28.90
CA LYS A 1174 17.22 27.75 29.83
C LYS A 1174 18.63 27.22 29.55
N ASN A 1175 18.82 25.90 29.60
CA ASN A 1175 20.14 25.28 29.45
C ASN A 1175 20.79 25.55 28.08
N LYS A 1176 20.00 25.76 27.03
CA LYS A 1176 20.54 26.10 25.70
C LYS A 1176 21.22 27.47 25.69
N LYS A 1177 20.68 28.47 26.41
CA LYS A 1177 21.22 29.83 26.44
C LYS A 1177 22.60 29.88 27.11
N ASP A 1178 22.77 29.19 28.23
CA ASP A 1178 24.06 29.08 28.97
C ASP A 1178 25.17 28.35 28.18
N THR A 1179 24.80 27.66 27.09
CA THR A 1179 25.74 26.93 26.22
C THR A 1179 26.22 27.77 25.03
N GLU A 1180 25.47 28.80 24.64
CA GLU A 1180 25.68 29.55 23.39
C GLU A 1180 26.83 30.57 23.52
N ASP A 1181 26.96 31.23 24.68
CA ASP A 1181 28.05 32.18 24.98
C ASP A 1181 29.46 31.56 25.04
N LYS A 1182 29.59 30.23 25.04
CA LYS A 1182 30.87 29.51 25.11
C LYS A 1182 31.36 28.95 23.77
N ARG A 1183 30.70 29.25 22.64
CA ARG A 1183 31.09 28.75 21.31
C ARG A 1183 31.28 29.87 20.27
N LYS A 1184 32.26 30.74 20.52
CA LYS A 1184 32.89 31.60 19.51
C LYS A 1184 34.39 31.28 19.38
N ASN A 1185 34.71 30.11 18.80
CA ASN A 1185 35.94 29.80 18.06
C ASN A 1185 35.96 28.32 17.63
N ALA A 1186 36.66 28.03 16.52
CA ALA A 1186 36.86 26.73 15.85
C ALA A 1186 35.62 26.08 15.21
N ASP A 1187 35.80 25.61 13.97
CA ASP A 1187 34.75 25.05 13.11
C ASP A 1187 34.21 23.69 13.57
N SER A 1188 32.95 23.39 13.24
CA SER A 1188 32.41 22.04 13.41
C SER A 1188 31.34 21.65 12.38
N LYS A 1189 31.47 20.44 11.84
CA LYS A 1189 30.32 19.63 11.41
C LYS A 1189 29.80 18.87 12.64
N THR A 1190 28.51 18.92 12.93
CA THR A 1190 27.87 18.12 13.99
C THR A 1190 26.53 17.55 13.49
N PRO A 1191 26.18 16.27 13.73
CA PRO A 1191 25.03 15.61 13.10
C PRO A 1191 23.70 15.71 13.88
N VAL A 1192 22.62 15.26 13.24
CA VAL A 1192 21.24 15.21 13.75
C VAL A 1192 20.94 13.88 14.47
N ILE A 1193 19.92 13.86 15.32
CA ILE A 1193 19.40 12.71 16.08
C ILE A 1193 17.97 12.41 15.62
N GLU A 1194 17.59 11.14 15.45
CA GLU A 1194 16.24 10.71 15.02
C GLU A 1194 15.42 10.11 16.17
N GLU A 1195 14.14 10.49 16.24
CA GLU A 1195 13.03 9.79 16.92
C GLU A 1195 11.67 10.28 16.32
N PRO A 1196 10.50 9.74 16.69
CA PRO A 1196 9.75 8.77 15.88
C PRO A 1196 8.66 9.35 14.94
N VAL A 1197 8.26 8.55 13.94
CA VAL A 1197 7.31 8.92 12.86
C VAL A 1197 5.84 8.78 13.29
N LEU A 1198 5.00 9.74 12.89
CA LEU A 1198 3.54 9.70 13.06
C LEU A 1198 2.86 8.76 12.02
N GLY A 1199 1.80 8.06 12.43
CA GLY A 1199 1.23 6.95 11.65
C GLY A 1199 0.53 7.34 10.34
N THR A 1200 0.84 6.62 9.26
CA THR A 1200 0.21 6.78 7.94
C THR A 1200 -1.17 6.12 7.86
N LEU A 1201 -2.14 6.82 7.24
CA LEU A 1201 -3.41 6.24 6.82
C LEU A 1201 -3.20 5.34 5.57
N PRO A 1202 -3.85 4.15 5.48
CA PRO A 1202 -3.71 3.25 4.35
C PRO A 1202 -4.52 3.75 3.13
N GLU A 1203 -3.91 4.62 2.33
CA GLU A 1203 -4.58 5.25 1.19
C GLU A 1203 -4.64 4.38 -0.09
N PHE A 1204 -4.01 3.19 -0.08
CA PHE A 1204 -3.96 2.24 -1.20
C PHE A 1204 -4.64 0.89 -0.88
N LEU A 1205 -5.61 0.51 -1.71
CA LEU A 1205 -6.21 -0.82 -1.84
C LEU A 1205 -6.48 -1.10 -3.35
N PRO A 1206 -6.74 -2.36 -3.76
CA PRO A 1206 -6.73 -2.76 -5.19
C PRO A 1206 -7.80 -2.12 -6.08
N GLN A 1207 -7.64 -2.30 -7.39
CA GLN A 1207 -8.58 -1.84 -8.42
C GLN A 1207 -9.82 -2.75 -8.50
N ASP A 1208 -10.99 -2.20 -8.16
CA ASP A 1208 -12.30 -2.81 -8.48
C ASP A 1208 -12.50 -2.95 -10.00
N SER A 1209 -13.12 -4.05 -10.44
CA SER A 1209 -13.62 -4.16 -11.81
C SER A 1209 -14.79 -3.18 -12.06
N CYS A 1210 -14.71 -2.44 -13.16
CA CYS A 1210 -15.68 -1.39 -13.50
C CYS A 1210 -16.83 -1.84 -14.42
N LEU A 1211 -16.85 -3.09 -14.90
CA LEU A 1211 -17.84 -3.57 -15.86
C LEU A 1211 -19.14 -4.05 -15.17
N PRO A 1212 -20.32 -3.87 -15.82
CA PRO A 1212 -21.58 -4.40 -15.32
C PRO A 1212 -21.71 -5.91 -15.61
N GLU A 1213 -21.76 -6.72 -14.56
CA GLU A 1213 -22.17 -8.13 -14.67
C GLU A 1213 -23.64 -8.20 -15.13
N MET A 1214 -23.87 -8.67 -16.36
CA MET A 1214 -25.21 -8.73 -16.96
C MET A 1214 -25.94 -10.03 -16.61
N SER A 1215 -26.41 -10.13 -15.37
CA SER A 1215 -27.39 -11.13 -14.92
C SER A 1215 -28.70 -10.43 -14.53
N ALA A 1216 -29.78 -10.71 -15.26
CA ALA A 1216 -31.10 -10.13 -14.99
C ALA A 1216 -31.97 -11.09 -14.16
N PRO A 1217 -32.60 -10.65 -13.05
CA PRO A 1217 -33.61 -11.44 -12.36
C PRO A 1217 -34.94 -11.37 -13.12
N VAL A 1218 -35.52 -12.53 -13.41
CA VAL A 1218 -36.90 -12.63 -13.92
C VAL A 1218 -37.87 -12.42 -12.77
N VAL A 1219 -38.87 -11.55 -12.96
CA VAL A 1219 -40.00 -11.38 -12.04
C VAL A 1219 -41.27 -11.40 -12.88
N ASN A 1220 -42.22 -12.26 -12.51
CA ASN A 1220 -43.47 -12.44 -13.24
C ASN A 1220 -44.42 -11.25 -13.01
N ALA A 1221 -45.10 -10.84 -14.08
CA ALA A 1221 -46.40 -10.18 -14.05
C ALA A 1221 -47.21 -10.70 -15.25
N GLN A 1222 -48.45 -11.12 -15.01
CA GLN A 1222 -49.39 -11.56 -16.04
C GLN A 1222 -50.46 -10.49 -16.28
N ASP A 1223 -51.05 -10.54 -17.47
CA ASP A 1223 -52.33 -9.92 -17.87
C ASP A 1223 -52.38 -8.37 -17.89
N THR A 1224 -53.17 -7.69 -18.74
CA THR A 1224 -54.23 -8.15 -19.67
C THR A 1224 -54.11 -7.55 -21.10
N SER A 1225 -54.89 -8.12 -22.03
CA SER A 1225 -55.59 -7.45 -23.16
C SER A 1225 -54.83 -6.75 -24.30
N ALA A 1226 -55.02 -7.30 -25.52
CA ALA A 1226 -54.98 -6.62 -26.82
C ALA A 1226 -56.42 -6.09 -27.17
N PRO A 1227 -56.82 -5.66 -28.41
CA PRO A 1227 -56.10 -5.64 -29.70
C PRO A 1227 -56.34 -4.42 -30.64
N GLY A 1228 -55.68 -4.43 -31.82
CA GLY A 1228 -56.11 -3.74 -33.04
C GLY A 1228 -55.19 -2.62 -33.58
N ASN A 1229 -55.11 -2.37 -34.90
CA ASN A 1229 -55.62 -3.14 -36.04
C ASN A 1229 -55.02 -2.69 -37.41
N SER A 1230 -54.69 -3.64 -38.32
CA SER A 1230 -54.65 -3.50 -39.81
C SER A 1230 -53.73 -2.41 -40.46
N VAL A 1231 -53.27 -2.43 -41.73
CA VAL A 1231 -53.30 -3.34 -42.91
C VAL A 1231 -52.12 -2.89 -43.85
N VAL A 1232 -51.25 -3.76 -44.42
CA VAL A 1232 -51.28 -4.37 -45.79
C VAL A 1232 -51.26 -3.31 -46.93
N HIS A 1233 -50.46 -3.33 -48.03
CA HIS A 1233 -49.72 -4.36 -48.82
C HIS A 1233 -48.30 -3.86 -49.27
N LYS A 1234 -47.29 -4.71 -49.53
CA LYS A 1234 -46.76 -5.22 -50.84
C LYS A 1234 -46.58 -4.18 -51.98
N ALA A 1235 -45.53 -4.22 -52.84
CA ALA A 1235 -44.28 -5.02 -52.94
C ALA A 1235 -43.30 -4.43 -54.01
N THR A 1236 -42.07 -4.99 -54.14
CA THR A 1236 -41.20 -5.19 -55.34
C THR A 1236 -41.31 -4.27 -56.58
N GLU A 1237 -40.27 -3.78 -57.29
CA GLU A 1237 -38.78 -3.84 -57.24
C GLU A 1237 -38.24 -2.70 -58.19
N VAL A 1238 -37.04 -2.59 -58.82
CA VAL A 1238 -35.89 -3.47 -59.16
C VAL A 1238 -34.58 -2.63 -59.42
N VAL A 1239 -33.53 -3.28 -59.94
CA VAL A 1239 -32.21 -2.85 -60.53
C VAL A 1239 -32.35 -1.69 -61.58
N GLU A 1240 -31.41 -0.75 -61.83
CA GLU A 1240 -30.00 -0.89 -62.32
C GLU A 1240 -29.08 0.37 -62.13
N GLU A 1241 -27.77 0.22 -62.43
CA GLU A 1241 -26.66 1.22 -62.44
C GLU A 1241 -26.58 2.03 -63.78
N PRO A 1242 -25.53 2.83 -64.18
CA PRO A 1242 -24.26 3.25 -63.51
C PRO A 1242 -23.78 4.74 -63.65
N ALA A 1243 -23.07 5.22 -62.61
CA ALA A 1243 -21.74 5.88 -62.66
C ALA A 1243 -21.56 7.28 -63.39
N PRO A 1244 -20.33 7.89 -63.54
CA PRO A 1244 -20.11 9.31 -63.21
C PRO A 1244 -19.38 10.13 -64.34
N PRO A 1245 -18.80 11.36 -64.12
CA PRO A 1245 -17.44 11.49 -63.52
C PRO A 1245 -17.02 12.85 -62.84
N THR A 1246 -15.93 12.80 -62.05
CA THR A 1246 -14.85 13.81 -61.81
C THR A 1246 -15.09 15.27 -61.31
N ALA A 1247 -14.15 15.75 -60.48
CA ALA A 1247 -13.90 17.15 -60.07
C ALA A 1247 -12.69 17.77 -60.88
N PRO A 1248 -12.01 18.93 -60.59
CA PRO A 1248 -11.54 19.42 -59.26
C PRO A 1248 -11.39 20.97 -59.01
N ALA A 1249 -10.91 21.30 -57.79
CA ALA A 1249 -9.97 22.39 -57.39
C ALA A 1249 -10.38 23.86 -57.07
N ASP A 1250 -10.01 24.26 -55.84
CA ASP A 1250 -9.45 25.55 -55.34
C ASP A 1250 -10.28 26.85 -55.12
N VAL A 1251 -9.72 27.77 -54.31
CA VAL A 1251 -10.41 28.78 -53.46
C VAL A 1251 -9.58 30.08 -53.29
N PRO A 1252 -10.15 31.25 -52.93
CA PRO A 1252 -10.07 31.73 -51.52
C PRO A 1252 -11.14 32.76 -51.01
N ASN A 1253 -10.93 33.23 -49.77
CA ASN A 1253 -11.36 34.46 -49.04
C ASN A 1253 -11.93 35.67 -49.85
N ASN A 1254 -12.73 36.61 -49.28
CA ASN A 1254 -12.47 37.36 -48.02
C ASN A 1254 -13.64 38.25 -47.47
N SER A 1255 -13.56 38.60 -46.17
CA SER A 1255 -13.93 39.88 -45.48
C SER A 1255 -15.37 40.49 -45.36
N GLN A 1256 -15.66 40.97 -44.12
CA GLN A 1256 -16.25 42.28 -43.70
C GLN A 1256 -17.76 42.50 -43.30
N ASN A 1257 -17.95 42.72 -41.98
CA ASN A 1257 -18.51 43.92 -41.28
C ASN A 1257 -20.02 44.32 -41.15
N ASN A 1258 -20.31 44.83 -39.93
CA ASN A 1258 -21.17 45.97 -39.50
C ASN A 1258 -22.64 45.81 -38.97
N THR A 1259 -22.75 45.85 -37.64
CA THR A 1259 -23.40 46.94 -36.83
C THR A 1259 -24.94 47.11 -36.71
N VAL A 1260 -25.47 46.75 -35.52
CA VAL A 1260 -26.43 47.47 -34.59
C VAL A 1260 -27.69 48.15 -35.18
N VAL A 1261 -28.93 47.90 -34.70
CA VAL A 1261 -29.63 48.47 -33.51
C VAL A 1261 -30.78 47.56 -33.00
N GLN A 1262 -31.12 47.63 -31.71
CA GLN A 1262 -32.36 47.12 -31.09
C GLN A 1262 -33.02 48.18 -30.17
N PRO A 1263 -34.33 48.06 -29.90
CA PRO A 1263 -34.96 48.64 -28.70
C PRO A 1263 -35.87 47.66 -27.91
N GLU A 1264 -35.47 47.40 -26.65
CA GLU A 1264 -36.28 47.22 -25.41
C GLU A 1264 -37.44 46.19 -25.32
N ALA A 1265 -37.93 45.96 -24.08
CA ALA A 1265 -38.73 44.78 -23.71
C ALA A 1265 -39.64 44.97 -22.48
N SER A 1266 -40.69 44.13 -22.37
CA SER A 1266 -41.42 43.71 -21.14
C SER A 1266 -42.65 42.86 -21.50
N ALA A 1267 -43.23 41.98 -20.67
CA ALA A 1267 -42.76 41.21 -19.51
C ALA A 1267 -43.78 40.08 -19.15
N THR A 1268 -43.48 39.30 -18.10
CA THR A 1268 -44.36 38.43 -17.27
C THR A 1268 -44.43 36.89 -17.48
N ASN A 1269 -44.05 36.19 -16.39
CA ASN A 1269 -44.65 35.00 -15.76
C ASN A 1269 -44.74 33.63 -16.49
N ALA A 1270 -43.81 32.73 -16.14
CA ALA A 1270 -43.94 31.63 -15.16
C ALA A 1270 -45.27 30.82 -15.05
N PRO A 1271 -45.24 29.53 -14.64
CA PRO A 1271 -44.11 28.80 -14.03
C PRO A 1271 -43.43 27.75 -14.91
#